data_AF-A0A0E9N448-F1
#
_entry.id   AF-A0A0E9N448-F1
#
_cell.length_a   1.000
_cell.length_b   1.000
_cell.length_c   1.000
_cell.angle_alpha   90.00
_cell.angle_beta   90.00
_cell.angle_gamma   90.00
#
_symmetry.space_group_name_H-M   'P 1'
#
loop_
_entity.id
_entity.type
_entity.pdbx_description
1 polymer ?
#
loop_
_entity_poly.entity_id
_entity_poly.type
_entity_poly.pdbx_seq_one_letter_code
_entity_poly.pdbx_strand_id
1 'polypeptide(L)'
;MTGKDPSGQTLSVNSSYFERDGKPWMPLMGELHYNRVLPAFWNSEIAKMKSGGLSVVATYVFWNEHEQHPGTWDWRGNRDLRQFLETCQSNGMYVWLRIGPWSHGEQLHGGFPEWIEQMKGKRTNDPAYLEAASKLFKQIGSVTAGMYFKDGGPVIGIQLENEYASGKQGHISTLKKMAQAAGIEPVYWSVTANTVFDDEAMEVIPLQGAYPYRGWEAGGGKATKDFLYGNDQWIMDDALGKVFYDVHKFPKGMCEQGCGSQMTFANRFVVDPHIVEAHLQNQVGRGMNLVGYYMFHGGTQTPGLKEPGLPESYDFQAPIGEYNELRPSYRYLRILHQFINDFGSDLAQMQVVEPEYPVKDPLDTIQLRYCTRVKDNSGFVFLNNAQVRVDMPDKKVHLQVKLPGETIDFPSFWLKGKTSPVLPFNLSVNGVRIKYVTAQLMCRVANGSDTLLFFQRLPGTEPIAAFDAATLKSIDQPAKFFKQKNGVTAISVGQRKSISVTAGNGSRVIMIFLSRQEAENAVKIQAGEKEAMIISTADVNFDDGQIRLSQLGKPSFQFTIYPSGIKYFSPTAITSKGTISDVVVIKGEAVKLPVQLKESPSGMMELIVPENIPAALEDVKVNIDYLGGAAKLLNDKGVVVGDHLFNGTTWVVGINKFLGKGNLRIATEPWNDNITGVAPAIVQRVKAAKPGVVKVTIVPEYKVQVDIIPDSLPAAVSAASFGAIPNDDFNDRSGLQNAVDYCRKNRIRRLLIPPGTYKISDGRAIQLMQDVMSHKMGRNSQDIIYTPYYDYVRGIRFDRINDLEVIADGAVFMVEGWMEPVSLENCKGVTIRGLTIDYATPPHSEGLVTGATEMYFDIRFNDAFFVKDSLVMNRIMFWDKTRNRLAGETIYFPDSSRMIGTDLLRVWAKHPPGITGMMALVNHTFHFRPAVLLLESSATTLDRVTIHAQPGMGIVGHRCTGILLNGLRIVPRPGKFQSTNTDATHFTACKGTIRMDGCMFEGHGDDATNVHGYYQVVTKKLDSNLYRIQMEKAWGTHSMTLDYPDTGDTLELVSKNNLKTTEKYIVRQVDTSRVQWHADIRLDRPLPDDHQNYFLIDVTRLPRLEFVNSTVNSHLARAVLVKTRNVLIENCTFRESTGTAIHIGAEGDWREGPGSSNIIIRNNRIFRCGTGDGTNDQATAIAINVKASDISVPGVHQQIRIENNLIEGEQSQYGISVSGAKNVMICNNTFYGCIHPLQVKYSSGVTFLNNKEGGTLSKIIPDKKYD
;
A
#
# COMPACT_ATOMS: atom_id res chain seq x y z
N MET A 1 -30.68 1.25 6.64
CA MET A 1 -29.38 1.84 7.05
C MET A 1 -28.86 2.66 5.87
N THR A 2 -28.24 3.82 6.11
CA THR A 2 -27.77 4.71 5.05
C THR A 2 -26.50 5.44 5.48
N GLY A 3 -25.56 5.64 4.56
CA GLY A 3 -24.34 6.41 4.77
C GLY A 3 -23.99 7.22 3.53
N LYS A 4 -23.23 8.29 3.74
CA LYS A 4 -22.75 9.19 2.70
C LYS A 4 -21.27 9.50 2.96
N ASP A 5 -20.45 9.46 1.93
CA ASP A 5 -19.03 9.82 2.01
C ASP A 5 -18.82 11.33 1.77
N PRO A 6 -17.58 11.86 1.94
CA PRO A 6 -17.27 13.25 1.65
C PRO A 6 -17.39 13.65 0.17
N SER A 7 -17.32 12.69 -0.76
CA SER A 7 -17.47 12.94 -2.21
C SER A 7 -18.93 13.09 -2.65
N GLY A 8 -19.86 12.65 -1.82
CA GLY A 8 -21.29 12.68 -2.07
C GLY A 8 -21.90 11.34 -2.45
N GLN A 9 -21.10 10.28 -2.57
CA GLN A 9 -21.55 8.92 -2.83
C GLN A 9 -22.42 8.43 -1.66
N THR A 10 -23.50 7.72 -1.98
CA THR A 10 -24.42 7.18 -0.97
C THR A 10 -24.54 5.66 -1.06
N LEU A 11 -24.61 5.04 0.11
CA LEU A 11 -24.85 3.61 0.29
C LEU A 11 -26.05 3.43 1.21
N SER A 12 -27.03 2.62 0.80
CA SER A 12 -28.23 2.34 1.59
C SER A 12 -28.70 0.91 1.41
N VAL A 13 -29.63 0.49 2.27
CA VAL A 13 -30.27 -0.82 2.20
C VAL A 13 -31.72 -0.73 2.65
N ASN A 14 -32.59 -1.42 1.91
CA ASN A 14 -34.01 -1.60 2.23
C ASN A 14 -34.30 -3.09 2.51
N SER A 15 -35.56 -3.47 2.73
CA SER A 15 -35.96 -4.85 3.04
C SER A 15 -35.74 -5.85 1.89
N SER A 16 -35.38 -5.38 0.69
CA SER A 16 -35.23 -6.22 -0.51
C SER A 16 -33.80 -6.24 -1.04
N TYR A 17 -33.09 -5.11 -1.09
CA TYR A 17 -31.78 -5.00 -1.71
C TYR A 17 -30.93 -3.85 -1.16
N PHE A 18 -29.65 -3.88 -1.53
CA PHE A 18 -28.68 -2.81 -1.30
C PHE A 18 -28.77 -1.77 -2.42
N GLU A 19 -28.34 -0.55 -2.13
CA GLU A 19 -28.38 0.59 -3.04
C GLU A 19 -27.04 1.31 -3.03
N ARG A 20 -26.64 1.77 -4.22
CA ARG A 20 -25.50 2.66 -4.43
C ARG A 20 -25.97 3.84 -5.28
N ASP A 21 -25.84 5.06 -4.75
CA ASP A 21 -26.29 6.30 -5.38
C ASP A 21 -27.78 6.27 -5.76
N GLY A 22 -28.60 5.75 -4.84
CA GLY A 22 -30.05 5.58 -5.02
C GLY A 22 -30.45 4.53 -6.05
N LYS A 23 -29.51 3.75 -6.59
CA LYS A 23 -29.78 2.67 -7.55
C LYS A 23 -29.60 1.30 -6.90
N PRO A 24 -30.45 0.30 -7.20
CA PRO A 24 -30.26 -1.07 -6.74
C PRO A 24 -28.86 -1.59 -7.08
N TRP A 25 -28.25 -2.26 -6.13
CA TRP A 25 -26.89 -2.78 -6.21
C TRP A 25 -26.84 -4.18 -5.58
N MET A 26 -26.13 -5.09 -6.24
CA MET A 26 -25.93 -6.45 -5.79
C MET A 26 -24.43 -6.66 -5.49
N PRO A 27 -23.96 -6.38 -4.26
CA PRO A 27 -22.56 -6.51 -3.91
C PRO A 27 -22.07 -7.96 -3.98
N LEU A 28 -20.89 -8.13 -4.59
CA LEU A 28 -20.08 -9.34 -4.53
C LEU A 28 -18.94 -9.13 -3.53
N MET A 29 -18.89 -9.99 -2.52
CA MET A 29 -17.97 -9.97 -1.40
C MET A 29 -17.18 -11.28 -1.33
N GLY A 30 -15.91 -11.23 -0.97
CA GLY A 30 -15.10 -12.43 -0.73
C GLY A 30 -14.25 -12.29 0.52
N GLU A 31 -14.11 -13.38 1.26
CA GLU A 31 -13.37 -13.41 2.51
C GLU A 31 -11.88 -13.73 2.28
N LEU A 32 -11.02 -12.91 2.89
CA LEU A 32 -9.57 -13.06 2.98
C LEU A 32 -9.14 -12.61 4.39
N HIS A 33 -8.50 -13.49 5.16
CA HIS A 33 -8.02 -13.14 6.50
C HIS A 33 -6.62 -12.51 6.42
N TYR A 34 -6.50 -11.22 6.75
CA TYR A 34 -5.24 -10.48 6.57
C TYR A 34 -4.09 -11.08 7.37
N ASN A 35 -4.36 -11.69 8.52
CA ASN A 35 -3.36 -12.38 9.34
C ASN A 35 -2.80 -13.66 8.71
N ARG A 36 -3.56 -14.31 7.82
CA ARG A 36 -3.19 -15.56 7.15
C ARG A 36 -2.44 -15.34 5.82
N VAL A 37 -2.30 -14.09 5.38
CA VAL A 37 -1.59 -13.69 4.16
C VAL A 37 -0.49 -12.69 4.51
N LEU A 38 0.72 -12.85 3.97
CA LEU A 38 1.81 -11.93 4.26
C LEU A 38 1.52 -10.51 3.71
N PRO A 39 1.85 -9.43 4.43
CA PRO A 39 1.62 -8.05 3.98
C PRO A 39 2.15 -7.72 2.59
N ALA A 40 3.28 -8.34 2.20
CA ALA A 40 3.88 -8.18 0.88
C ALA A 40 2.97 -8.64 -0.28
N PHE A 41 1.97 -9.48 -0.02
CA PHE A 41 1.04 -10.01 -1.03
C PHE A 41 -0.36 -9.38 -0.97
N TRP A 42 -0.72 -8.61 0.07
CA TRP A 42 -2.08 -8.07 0.18
C TRP A 42 -2.51 -7.30 -1.08
N ASN A 43 -1.63 -6.45 -1.62
CA ASN A 43 -1.96 -5.69 -2.83
C ASN A 43 -2.24 -6.60 -4.04
N SER A 44 -1.41 -7.63 -4.28
CA SER A 44 -1.61 -8.54 -5.42
C SER A 44 -2.87 -9.40 -5.26
N GLU A 45 -3.15 -9.86 -4.04
CA GLU A 45 -4.31 -10.73 -3.80
C GLU A 45 -5.63 -9.95 -3.81
N ILE A 46 -5.65 -8.72 -3.27
CA ILE A 46 -6.81 -7.82 -3.37
C ILE A 46 -7.07 -7.44 -4.84
N ALA A 47 -6.03 -7.18 -5.64
CA ALA A 47 -6.17 -6.91 -7.06
C ALA A 47 -6.74 -8.12 -7.83
N LYS A 48 -6.37 -9.35 -7.46
CA LYS A 48 -6.99 -10.58 -7.99
C LYS A 48 -8.46 -10.66 -7.59
N MET A 49 -8.81 -10.45 -6.33
CA MET A 49 -10.22 -10.43 -5.88
C MET A 49 -11.07 -9.45 -6.70
N LYS A 50 -10.57 -8.22 -6.90
CA LYS A 50 -11.20 -7.20 -7.75
C LYS A 50 -11.34 -7.66 -9.20
N SER A 51 -10.27 -8.19 -9.79
CA SER A 51 -10.24 -8.73 -11.16
C SER A 51 -11.14 -9.98 -11.33
N GLY A 52 -11.45 -10.66 -10.22
CA GLY A 52 -12.42 -11.74 -10.15
C GLY A 52 -13.86 -11.24 -10.23
N GLY A 53 -14.10 -9.94 -10.10
CA GLY A 53 -15.40 -9.30 -10.13
C GLY A 53 -15.95 -8.96 -8.74
N LEU A 54 -15.16 -9.09 -7.68
CA LEU A 54 -15.58 -8.70 -6.33
C LEU A 54 -15.48 -7.17 -6.15
N SER A 55 -16.31 -6.65 -5.25
CA SER A 55 -16.34 -5.22 -4.88
C SER A 55 -16.10 -4.98 -3.39
N VAL A 56 -16.17 -6.04 -2.58
CA VAL A 56 -16.00 -5.99 -1.13
C VAL A 56 -15.06 -7.10 -0.67
N VAL A 57 -14.13 -6.78 0.21
CA VAL A 57 -13.31 -7.76 0.94
C VAL A 57 -13.89 -7.94 2.34
N ALA A 58 -14.19 -9.17 2.73
CA ALA A 58 -14.53 -9.52 4.11
C ALA A 58 -13.31 -10.02 4.86
N THR A 59 -13.20 -9.69 6.15
CA THR A 59 -12.11 -10.23 6.98
C THR A 59 -12.47 -10.26 8.46
N TYR A 60 -12.07 -11.33 9.15
CA TYR A 60 -12.14 -11.42 10.61
C TYR A 60 -11.04 -10.62 11.30
N VAL A 61 -11.38 -10.06 12.47
CA VAL A 61 -10.42 -9.61 13.47
C VAL A 61 -10.42 -10.64 14.60
N PHE A 62 -9.40 -11.51 14.65
CA PHE A 62 -9.30 -12.54 15.69
C PHE A 62 -8.72 -11.96 16.98
N TRP A 63 -9.46 -12.02 18.08
CA TRP A 63 -9.02 -11.43 19.35
C TRP A 63 -7.72 -12.06 19.87
N ASN A 64 -7.53 -13.38 19.73
CA ASN A 64 -6.31 -14.09 20.13
C ASN A 64 -5.07 -13.80 19.30
N GLU A 65 -5.20 -13.11 18.17
CA GLU A 65 -4.04 -12.55 17.44
C GLU A 65 -3.55 -11.27 18.09
N HIS A 66 -4.49 -10.45 18.55
CA HIS A 66 -4.21 -9.10 18.97
C HIS A 66 -3.99 -8.96 20.47
N GLU A 67 -4.57 -9.84 21.30
CA GLU A 67 -4.45 -9.77 22.77
C GLU A 67 -4.26 -11.16 23.39
N GLN A 68 -3.14 -11.83 23.09
CA GLN A 68 -2.81 -13.14 23.67
C GLN A 68 -2.76 -13.10 25.20
N HIS A 69 -2.26 -12.00 25.76
CA HIS A 69 -2.24 -11.73 27.19
C HIS A 69 -3.05 -10.46 27.50
N PRO A 70 -3.86 -10.43 28.57
CA PRO A 70 -4.68 -9.27 28.90
C PRO A 70 -3.87 -7.97 28.94
N GLY A 71 -4.35 -6.94 28.24
CA GLY A 71 -3.74 -5.61 28.16
C GLY A 71 -2.56 -5.49 27.18
N THR A 72 -2.11 -6.57 26.54
CA THR A 72 -0.97 -6.57 25.62
C THR A 72 -1.43 -6.68 24.18
N TRP A 73 -1.47 -5.54 23.48
CA TRP A 73 -2.01 -5.43 22.12
C TRP A 73 -0.91 -5.48 21.05
N ASP A 74 -1.12 -6.28 19.99
CA ASP A 74 -0.21 -6.37 18.83
C ASP A 74 -0.95 -6.20 17.50
N TRP A 75 -0.66 -5.09 16.82
CA TRP A 75 -1.21 -4.71 15.50
C TRP A 75 -0.11 -4.64 14.43
N ARG A 76 0.93 -5.47 14.53
CA ARG A 76 2.14 -5.39 13.68
C ARG A 76 2.24 -6.55 12.70
N GLY A 77 2.98 -6.34 11.60
CA GLY A 77 3.25 -7.39 10.62
C GLY A 77 1.95 -7.90 9.99
N ASN A 78 1.74 -9.22 9.97
CA ASN A 78 0.50 -9.81 9.49
C ASN A 78 -0.74 -9.36 10.28
N ARG A 79 -0.57 -8.76 11.47
CA ARG A 79 -1.67 -8.27 12.33
C ARG A 79 -2.01 -6.80 12.10
N ASP A 80 -1.38 -6.15 11.13
CA ASP A 80 -1.60 -4.73 10.85
C ASP A 80 -2.90 -4.50 10.05
N LEU A 81 -4.00 -4.39 10.79
CA LEU A 81 -5.32 -4.11 10.21
C LEU A 81 -5.35 -2.74 9.51
N ARG A 82 -4.64 -1.73 10.03
CA ARG A 82 -4.65 -0.39 9.43
C ARG A 82 -4.04 -0.42 8.03
N GLN A 83 -2.85 -1.00 7.89
CA GLN A 83 -2.18 -1.14 6.60
C GLN A 83 -3.02 -1.97 5.62
N PHE A 84 -3.66 -3.04 6.08
CA PHE A 84 -4.55 -3.85 5.24
C PHE A 84 -5.74 -3.04 4.70
N LEU A 85 -6.39 -2.23 5.55
CA LEU A 85 -7.48 -1.36 5.16
C LEU A 85 -7.02 -0.30 4.15
N GLU A 86 -5.88 0.34 4.37
CA GLU A 86 -5.29 1.31 3.42
C GLU A 86 -4.96 0.66 2.07
N THR A 87 -4.56 -0.62 2.08
CA THR A 87 -4.32 -1.40 0.86
C THR A 87 -5.63 -1.65 0.12
N CYS A 88 -6.71 -2.01 0.82
CA CYS A 88 -8.05 -2.15 0.22
C CYS A 88 -8.52 -0.84 -0.40
N GLN A 89 -8.38 0.28 0.33
CA GLN A 89 -8.73 1.62 -0.15
C GLN A 89 -7.95 2.00 -1.42
N SER A 90 -6.64 1.75 -1.43
CA SER A 90 -5.78 2.03 -2.59
C SER A 90 -6.19 1.21 -3.82
N ASN A 91 -6.74 0.01 -3.62
CA ASN A 91 -7.29 -0.83 -4.69
C ASN A 91 -8.74 -0.47 -5.06
N GLY A 92 -9.37 0.50 -4.39
CA GLY A 92 -10.77 0.87 -4.59
C GLY A 92 -11.75 -0.24 -4.21
N MET A 93 -11.38 -1.08 -3.22
CA MET A 93 -12.21 -2.16 -2.69
C MET A 93 -12.83 -1.72 -1.37
N TYR A 94 -14.13 -1.94 -1.21
CA TYR A 94 -14.78 -1.76 0.09
C TYR A 94 -14.41 -2.90 1.05
N VAL A 95 -14.62 -2.69 2.34
CA VAL A 95 -14.32 -3.68 3.38
C VAL A 95 -15.54 -3.93 4.27
N TRP A 96 -15.76 -5.21 4.58
CA TRP A 96 -16.69 -5.69 5.61
C TRP A 96 -15.90 -6.36 6.73
N LEU A 97 -15.75 -5.67 7.88
CA LEU A 97 -15.00 -6.25 9.00
C LEU A 97 -15.90 -7.12 9.86
N ARG A 98 -15.42 -8.29 10.24
CA ARG A 98 -16.09 -9.20 11.18
C ARG A 98 -15.33 -9.16 12.50
N ILE A 99 -15.80 -8.33 13.44
CA ILE A 99 -15.00 -7.86 14.58
C ILE A 99 -15.15 -8.70 15.85
N GLY A 100 -15.91 -9.80 15.79
CA GLY A 100 -16.16 -10.67 16.92
C GLY A 100 -17.14 -10.07 17.96
N PRO A 101 -16.98 -10.35 19.26
CA PRO A 101 -15.72 -10.81 19.87
C PRO A 101 -15.39 -12.29 19.61
N TRP A 102 -16.37 -13.13 19.28
CA TRP A 102 -16.16 -14.52 18.84
C TRP A 102 -16.29 -14.62 17.32
N SER A 103 -15.35 -15.31 16.66
CA SER A 103 -15.22 -15.34 15.20
C SER A 103 -15.30 -16.74 14.59
N HIS A 104 -15.05 -17.80 15.37
CA HIS A 104 -14.80 -19.15 14.84
C HIS A 104 -13.59 -19.17 13.89
N GLY A 105 -13.84 -19.26 12.58
CA GLY A 105 -12.85 -19.18 11.52
C GLY A 105 -11.79 -20.26 11.53
N GLU A 106 -12.10 -21.42 12.14
CA GLU A 106 -11.16 -22.51 12.41
C GLU A 106 -9.91 -22.04 13.19
N GLN A 107 -10.07 -20.95 13.94
CA GLN A 107 -9.06 -20.37 14.82
C GLN A 107 -9.24 -20.99 16.21
N LEU A 108 -8.14 -21.26 16.91
CA LEU A 108 -8.14 -21.80 18.27
C LEU A 108 -9.09 -21.00 19.17
N HIS A 109 -9.97 -21.72 19.89
CA HIS A 109 -11.03 -21.14 20.74
C HIS A 109 -11.99 -20.18 20.00
N GLY A 110 -12.15 -20.36 18.70
CA GLY A 110 -12.95 -19.49 17.83
C GLY A 110 -12.49 -18.03 17.83
N GLY A 111 -11.20 -17.80 18.02
CA GLY A 111 -10.59 -16.47 18.06
C GLY A 111 -10.50 -15.84 19.44
N PHE A 112 -10.99 -16.49 20.51
CA PHE A 112 -10.79 -15.99 21.87
C PHE A 112 -9.37 -16.25 22.38
N PRO A 113 -8.77 -15.28 23.09
CA PRO A 113 -7.63 -15.56 23.95
C PRO A 113 -8.01 -16.60 25.01
N GLU A 114 -7.04 -17.42 25.43
CA GLU A 114 -7.27 -18.50 26.40
C GLU A 114 -7.98 -18.02 27.68
N TRP A 115 -7.64 -16.82 28.15
CA TRP A 115 -8.23 -16.23 29.36
C TRP A 115 -9.69 -15.79 29.20
N ILE A 116 -10.14 -15.46 27.97
CA ILE A 116 -11.56 -15.26 27.66
C ILE A 116 -12.27 -16.60 27.54
N GLU A 117 -11.62 -17.58 26.92
CA GLU A 117 -12.20 -18.91 26.76
C GLU A 117 -12.49 -19.57 28.13
N GLN A 118 -11.64 -19.34 29.13
CA GLN A 118 -11.84 -19.82 30.49
C GLN A 118 -12.88 -19.00 31.30
N MET A 119 -13.33 -17.85 30.78
CA MET A 119 -14.26 -16.97 31.48
C MET A 119 -15.68 -17.56 31.55
N LYS A 120 -16.26 -17.56 32.75
CA LYS A 120 -17.69 -17.87 32.92
C LYS A 120 -18.55 -16.72 32.38
N GLY A 121 -19.65 -17.03 31.71
CA GLY A 121 -20.53 -16.01 31.13
C GLY A 121 -20.02 -15.37 29.83
N LYS A 122 -18.96 -15.91 29.21
CA LYS A 122 -18.52 -15.50 27.85
C LYS A 122 -19.66 -15.61 26.83
N ARG A 123 -19.67 -14.72 25.82
CA ARG A 123 -20.75 -14.59 24.82
C ARG A 123 -22.12 -14.33 25.46
N THR A 124 -22.18 -13.58 26.55
CA THR A 124 -23.44 -13.12 27.17
C THR A 124 -23.32 -11.67 27.62
N ASN A 125 -24.35 -11.11 28.25
CA ASN A 125 -24.28 -9.78 28.88
C ASN A 125 -23.69 -9.82 30.30
N ASP A 126 -22.89 -10.83 30.64
CA ASP A 126 -22.12 -10.83 31.88
C ASP A 126 -21.20 -9.59 31.93
N PRO A 127 -21.23 -8.79 33.01
CA PRO A 127 -20.45 -7.55 33.08
C PRO A 127 -18.95 -7.74 32.85
N ALA A 128 -18.35 -8.85 33.30
CA ALA A 128 -16.93 -9.10 33.13
C ALA A 128 -16.58 -9.36 31.66
N TYR A 129 -17.42 -10.12 30.95
CA TYR A 129 -17.25 -10.35 29.52
C TYR A 129 -17.45 -9.07 28.71
N LEU A 130 -18.49 -8.28 29.02
CA LEU A 130 -18.74 -7.02 28.33
C LEU A 130 -17.62 -5.99 28.57
N GLU A 131 -17.04 -5.92 29.78
CA GLU A 131 -15.90 -5.06 30.04
C GLU A 131 -14.70 -5.44 29.17
N ALA A 132 -14.41 -6.74 29.04
CA ALA A 132 -13.33 -7.23 28.21
C ALA A 132 -13.60 -6.97 26.71
N ALA A 133 -14.80 -7.28 26.22
CA ALA A 133 -15.20 -6.99 24.84
C ALA A 133 -15.18 -5.48 24.53
N SER A 134 -15.50 -4.62 25.50
CA SER A 134 -15.37 -3.16 25.34
C SER A 134 -13.92 -2.74 25.05
N LYS A 135 -12.93 -3.37 25.69
CA LYS A 135 -11.51 -3.09 25.45
C LYS A 135 -11.11 -3.49 24.02
N LEU A 136 -11.54 -4.67 23.57
CA LEU A 136 -11.37 -5.10 22.17
C LEU A 136 -11.96 -4.07 21.19
N PHE A 137 -13.21 -3.67 21.38
CA PHE A 137 -13.84 -2.71 20.46
C PHE A 137 -13.18 -1.34 20.50
N LYS A 138 -12.70 -0.85 21.65
CA LYS A 138 -11.91 0.40 21.73
C LYS A 138 -10.62 0.32 20.92
N GLN A 139 -9.95 -0.82 20.94
CA GLN A 139 -8.73 -1.03 20.15
C GLN A 139 -9.03 -1.06 18.66
N ILE A 140 -10.05 -1.82 18.25
CA ILE A 140 -10.49 -1.86 16.86
C ILE A 140 -10.92 -0.47 16.38
N GLY A 141 -11.72 0.25 17.18
CA GLY A 141 -12.15 1.63 16.88
C GLY A 141 -10.97 2.58 16.71
N SER A 142 -9.96 2.49 17.58
CA SER A 142 -8.73 3.29 17.46
C SER A 142 -7.95 2.99 16.18
N VAL A 143 -7.81 1.72 15.80
CA VAL A 143 -7.06 1.30 14.59
C VAL A 143 -7.82 1.65 13.31
N THR A 144 -9.15 1.62 13.35
CA THR A 144 -10.02 1.87 12.19
C THR A 144 -10.52 3.31 12.10
N ALA A 145 -10.09 4.20 12.99
CA ALA A 145 -10.44 5.61 12.96
C ALA A 145 -10.10 6.28 11.61
N GLY A 146 -11.07 6.98 11.03
CA GLY A 146 -10.95 7.62 9.70
C GLY A 146 -10.99 6.65 8.50
N MET A 147 -11.25 5.35 8.73
CA MET A 147 -11.35 4.34 7.65
C MET A 147 -12.79 3.97 7.31
N TYR A 148 -13.79 4.63 7.92
CA TYR A 148 -15.20 4.39 7.61
C TYR A 148 -15.64 5.16 6.37
N PHE A 149 -16.68 4.65 5.71
CA PHE A 149 -17.25 5.26 4.51
C PHE A 149 -17.56 6.75 4.67
N LYS A 150 -18.10 7.16 5.83
CA LYS A 150 -18.38 8.58 6.14
C LYS A 150 -17.15 9.49 6.14
N ASP A 151 -15.97 8.92 6.37
CA ASP A 151 -14.69 9.62 6.42
C ASP A 151 -13.92 9.50 5.08
N GLY A 152 -14.52 8.89 4.05
CA GLY A 152 -13.87 8.58 2.78
C GLY A 152 -13.04 7.28 2.79
N GLY A 153 -13.14 6.49 3.86
CA GLY A 153 -12.46 5.21 4.00
C GLY A 153 -13.22 4.01 3.41
N PRO A 154 -12.57 2.84 3.32
CA PRO A 154 -13.13 1.68 2.62
C PRO A 154 -14.13 0.86 3.45
N VAL A 155 -14.20 1.04 4.78
CA VAL A 155 -15.05 0.21 5.65
C VAL A 155 -16.51 0.61 5.52
N ILE A 156 -17.31 -0.26 4.90
CA ILE A 156 -18.75 -0.06 4.69
C ILE A 156 -19.61 -0.91 5.63
N GLY A 157 -19.09 -2.03 6.12
CA GLY A 157 -19.84 -3.00 6.91
C GLY A 157 -19.09 -3.52 8.13
N ILE A 158 -19.82 -3.76 9.21
CA ILE A 158 -19.35 -4.49 10.40
C ILE A 158 -20.28 -5.65 10.68
N GLN A 159 -19.72 -6.85 10.84
CA GLN A 159 -20.43 -7.98 11.44
C GLN A 159 -20.07 -8.09 12.93
N LEU A 160 -21.11 -8.22 13.76
CA LEU A 160 -21.00 -8.49 15.18
C LEU A 160 -21.25 -9.97 15.45
N GLU A 161 -20.46 -10.56 16.33
CA GLU A 161 -20.58 -11.98 16.67
C GLU A 161 -20.44 -12.91 15.43
N ASN A 162 -20.53 -14.21 15.68
CA ASN A 162 -20.57 -15.24 14.66
C ASN A 162 -21.36 -16.47 15.15
N GLU A 163 -22.38 -16.89 14.41
CA GLU A 163 -23.13 -18.13 14.66
C GLU A 163 -23.70 -18.28 16.09
N TYR A 164 -24.34 -17.22 16.60
CA TYR A 164 -24.81 -17.13 17.99
C TYR A 164 -26.19 -17.81 18.23
N ALA A 165 -26.29 -19.11 17.93
CA ALA A 165 -27.57 -19.83 17.93
C ALA A 165 -28.16 -20.14 19.32
N SER A 166 -27.32 -20.21 20.35
CA SER A 166 -27.72 -20.52 21.75
C SER A 166 -27.88 -19.26 22.62
N GLY A 167 -27.89 -18.09 21.98
CA GLY A 167 -27.80 -16.79 22.60
C GLY A 167 -29.08 -16.20 23.19
N LYS A 168 -28.96 -14.97 23.71
CA LYS A 168 -30.10 -14.13 24.13
C LYS A 168 -30.30 -12.96 23.17
N GLN A 169 -31.56 -12.66 22.85
CA GLN A 169 -32.00 -11.66 21.87
C GLN A 169 -31.34 -10.27 22.04
N GLY A 170 -31.21 -9.77 23.27
CA GLY A 170 -30.63 -8.43 23.54
C GLY A 170 -29.10 -8.32 23.52
N HIS A 171 -28.36 -9.41 23.29
CA HIS A 171 -26.89 -9.39 23.32
C HIS A 171 -26.30 -8.57 22.16
N ILE A 172 -26.81 -8.77 20.95
CA ILE A 172 -26.32 -8.08 19.74
C ILE A 172 -26.49 -6.56 19.85
N SER A 173 -27.65 -6.09 20.33
CA SER A 173 -27.89 -4.66 20.60
C SER A 173 -26.90 -4.07 21.61
N THR A 174 -26.49 -4.88 22.59
CA THR A 174 -25.51 -4.48 23.60
C THR A 174 -24.13 -4.32 22.96
N LEU A 175 -23.68 -5.32 22.18
CA LEU A 175 -22.40 -5.27 21.47
C LEU A 175 -22.35 -4.11 20.47
N LYS A 176 -23.44 -3.87 19.72
CA LYS A 176 -23.52 -2.76 18.77
C LYS A 176 -23.34 -1.41 19.46
N LYS A 177 -24.06 -1.16 20.57
CA LYS A 177 -23.90 0.08 21.36
C LYS A 177 -22.47 0.26 21.86
N MET A 178 -21.84 -0.82 22.30
CA MET A 178 -20.43 -0.79 22.74
C MET A 178 -19.47 -0.47 21.59
N ALA A 179 -19.67 -1.07 20.41
CA ALA A 179 -18.87 -0.80 19.23
C ALA A 179 -19.03 0.67 18.78
N GLN A 180 -20.25 1.19 18.76
CA GLN A 180 -20.51 2.60 18.45
C GLN A 180 -19.84 3.54 19.47
N ALA A 181 -19.91 3.22 20.77
CA ALA A 181 -19.23 3.99 21.82
C ALA A 181 -17.70 3.95 21.70
N ALA A 182 -17.15 2.95 20.99
CA ALA A 182 -15.73 2.85 20.65
C ALA A 182 -15.35 3.61 19.36
N GLY A 183 -16.29 4.31 18.72
CA GLY A 183 -16.06 5.02 17.45
C GLY A 183 -16.22 4.16 16.20
N ILE A 184 -16.85 2.98 16.31
CA ILE A 184 -17.10 2.10 15.16
C ILE A 184 -18.40 2.48 14.47
N GLU A 185 -18.29 3.06 13.28
CA GLU A 185 -19.41 3.72 12.59
C GLU A 185 -19.52 3.36 11.08
N PRO A 186 -19.81 2.09 10.74
CA PRO A 186 -20.05 1.64 9.37
C PRO A 186 -21.43 2.10 8.83
N VAL A 187 -21.65 1.87 7.54
CA VAL A 187 -22.97 1.98 6.92
C VAL A 187 -23.86 0.79 7.31
N TYR A 188 -23.31 -0.42 7.19
CA TYR A 188 -24.03 -1.67 7.39
C TYR A 188 -23.58 -2.36 8.67
N TRP A 189 -24.56 -2.81 9.44
CA TRP A 189 -24.34 -3.72 10.57
C TRP A 189 -24.93 -5.08 10.20
N SER A 190 -24.22 -6.17 10.47
CA SER A 190 -24.68 -7.52 10.17
C SER A 190 -24.41 -8.52 11.29
N VAL A 191 -25.08 -9.66 11.18
CA VAL A 191 -24.84 -10.89 11.94
C VAL A 191 -24.96 -12.07 10.98
N THR A 192 -24.44 -13.24 11.32
CA THR A 192 -24.80 -14.47 10.59
C THR A 192 -26.27 -14.82 10.86
N ALA A 193 -26.95 -15.40 9.88
CA ALA A 193 -28.39 -15.68 9.97
C ALA A 193 -28.78 -16.74 11.03
N ASN A 194 -27.82 -17.53 11.53
CA ASN A 194 -27.99 -18.45 12.68
C ASN A 194 -27.81 -17.75 14.03
N THR A 195 -27.68 -16.42 14.07
CA THR A 195 -27.60 -15.65 15.31
C THR A 195 -28.98 -15.36 15.88
N VAL A 196 -29.14 -15.51 17.19
CA VAL A 196 -30.31 -15.01 17.93
C VAL A 196 -30.14 -13.49 18.15
N PHE A 197 -31.06 -12.68 17.64
CA PHE A 197 -31.06 -11.21 17.80
C PHE A 197 -32.48 -10.64 17.80
N ASP A 198 -32.63 -9.37 18.20
CA ASP A 198 -33.91 -8.65 18.16
C ASP A 198 -34.25 -8.16 16.75
N ASP A 199 -35.10 -8.89 16.04
CA ASP A 199 -35.45 -8.56 14.66
C ASP A 199 -36.41 -7.36 14.55
N GLU A 200 -37.19 -7.07 15.59
CA GLU A 200 -38.02 -5.85 15.67
C GLU A 200 -37.20 -4.57 15.77
N ALA A 201 -35.96 -4.65 16.30
CA ALA A 201 -35.06 -3.50 16.37
C ALA A 201 -34.51 -3.09 14.98
N MET A 202 -34.56 -3.99 13.98
CA MET A 202 -34.11 -3.74 12.60
C MET A 202 -32.71 -3.13 12.49
N GLU A 203 -31.82 -3.49 13.42
CA GLU A 203 -30.56 -2.80 13.63
C GLU A 203 -29.32 -3.50 13.04
N VAL A 204 -29.48 -4.76 12.60
CA VAL A 204 -28.49 -5.61 11.94
C VAL A 204 -29.14 -6.34 10.76
N ILE A 205 -28.34 -6.71 9.75
CA ILE A 205 -28.74 -7.51 8.60
C ILE A 205 -28.29 -8.97 8.82
N PRO A 206 -29.19 -9.96 8.81
CA PRO A 206 -28.82 -11.36 8.88
C PRO A 206 -28.28 -11.86 7.53
N LEU A 207 -27.06 -12.40 7.52
CA LEU A 207 -26.38 -12.92 6.34
C LEU A 207 -26.21 -14.44 6.42
N GLN A 208 -26.58 -15.16 5.37
CA GLN A 208 -26.62 -16.62 5.35
C GLN A 208 -25.27 -17.27 5.02
N GLY A 209 -25.12 -18.52 5.44
CA GLY A 209 -24.06 -19.43 5.01
C GLY A 209 -24.63 -20.65 4.29
N ALA A 210 -23.88 -21.18 3.32
CA ALA A 210 -24.23 -22.37 2.55
C ALA A 210 -22.95 -23.06 2.05
N TYR A 211 -22.84 -24.39 2.20
CA TYR A 211 -21.60 -25.12 1.90
C TYR A 211 -21.87 -26.41 1.10
N PRO A 212 -21.38 -26.51 -0.14
CA PRO A 212 -21.53 -27.72 -0.95
C PRO A 212 -20.60 -28.85 -0.48
N TYR A 213 -19.44 -28.49 0.08
CA TYR A 213 -18.51 -29.41 0.72
C TYR A 213 -18.38 -29.01 2.19
N ARG A 214 -18.39 -29.99 3.10
CA ARG A 214 -18.42 -29.74 4.55
C ARG A 214 -17.31 -30.50 5.25
N GLY A 215 -16.23 -29.80 5.62
CA GLY A 215 -15.04 -30.41 6.23
C GLY A 215 -15.27 -31.13 7.55
N TRP A 216 -16.30 -30.72 8.27
CA TRP A 216 -16.74 -31.33 9.53
C TRP A 216 -17.57 -32.62 9.32
N GLU A 217 -17.96 -32.95 8.08
CA GLU A 217 -18.70 -34.17 7.77
C GLU A 217 -17.79 -35.23 7.10
N ALA A 218 -18.07 -36.51 7.38
CA ALA A 218 -17.35 -37.63 6.77
C ALA A 218 -17.37 -37.53 5.23
N GLY A 219 -16.18 -37.64 4.64
CA GLY A 219 -15.97 -37.54 3.20
C GLY A 219 -16.31 -36.20 2.56
N GLY A 220 -16.49 -35.14 3.35
CA GLY A 220 -16.91 -33.82 2.89
C GLY A 220 -18.41 -33.66 2.68
N GLY A 221 -19.22 -34.53 3.27
CA GLY A 221 -20.69 -34.47 3.29
C GLY A 221 -21.39 -35.24 2.17
N LYS A 222 -22.73 -35.14 2.16
CA LYS A 222 -23.65 -35.80 1.21
C LYS A 222 -24.28 -34.80 0.24
N ALA A 223 -25.18 -35.27 -0.62
CA ALA A 223 -26.01 -34.38 -1.45
C ALA A 223 -26.79 -33.39 -0.57
N THR A 224 -26.78 -32.11 -0.92
CA THR A 224 -27.42 -31.03 -0.14
C THR A 224 -28.59 -30.41 -0.89
N LYS A 225 -29.53 -29.83 -0.13
CA LYS A 225 -30.65 -29.03 -0.65
C LYS A 225 -30.21 -27.66 -1.19
N ASP A 226 -28.96 -27.26 -0.98
CA ASP A 226 -28.39 -26.00 -1.50
C ASP A 226 -28.38 -25.91 -3.04
N PHE A 227 -28.69 -27.01 -3.75
CA PHE A 227 -28.85 -27.09 -5.21
C PHE A 227 -30.32 -27.16 -5.67
N LEU A 228 -31.27 -26.99 -4.76
CA LEU A 228 -32.70 -26.93 -5.03
C LEU A 228 -33.18 -25.48 -4.96
N TYR A 229 -34.14 -25.13 -5.82
CA TYR A 229 -34.86 -23.86 -5.74
C TYR A 229 -36.00 -24.00 -4.73
N GLY A 230 -36.06 -23.09 -3.75
CA GLY A 230 -37.00 -23.14 -2.63
C GLY A 230 -36.87 -21.90 -1.74
N ASN A 231 -37.84 -21.65 -0.87
CA ASN A 231 -37.87 -20.46 0.00
C ASN A 231 -37.24 -20.68 1.39
N ASP A 232 -36.75 -21.88 1.69
CA ASP A 232 -36.32 -22.25 3.05
C ASP A 232 -34.83 -21.96 3.28
N GLN A 233 -34.49 -21.44 4.47
CA GLN A 233 -33.10 -21.33 4.94
C GLN A 233 -32.60 -22.75 5.28
N TRP A 234 -32.28 -23.56 4.27
CA TRP A 234 -32.04 -24.99 4.44
C TRP A 234 -30.97 -25.32 5.48
N ILE A 235 -29.91 -24.52 5.62
CA ILE A 235 -28.95 -24.74 6.70
C ILE A 235 -29.59 -24.50 8.08
N MET A 236 -30.42 -23.47 8.25
CA MET A 236 -31.10 -23.23 9.52
C MET A 236 -32.15 -24.28 9.84
N ASP A 237 -32.92 -24.69 8.84
CA ASP A 237 -33.96 -25.70 9.01
C ASP A 237 -33.34 -27.11 9.20
N ASP A 238 -32.39 -27.50 8.36
CA ASP A 238 -31.76 -28.83 8.42
C ASP A 238 -30.77 -28.97 9.59
N ALA A 239 -30.04 -27.91 9.98
CA ALA A 239 -29.04 -27.99 11.06
C ALA A 239 -29.56 -27.56 12.43
N LEU A 240 -30.49 -26.59 12.51
CA LEU A 240 -30.97 -26.02 13.77
C LEU A 240 -32.47 -26.23 14.02
N GLY A 241 -33.26 -26.62 13.00
CA GLY A 241 -34.70 -26.85 13.09
C GLY A 241 -35.53 -25.59 13.36
N LYS A 242 -34.96 -24.39 13.18
CA LYS A 242 -35.66 -23.10 13.41
C LYS A 242 -34.99 -21.94 12.69
N VAL A 243 -35.79 -20.93 12.35
CA VAL A 243 -35.35 -19.61 11.85
C VAL A 243 -35.56 -18.57 12.96
N PHE A 244 -34.59 -17.68 13.17
CA PHE A 244 -34.57 -16.75 14.31
C PHE A 244 -35.18 -15.37 14.07
N TYR A 245 -35.59 -15.06 12.84
CA TYR A 245 -36.08 -13.74 12.43
C TYR A 245 -37.11 -13.86 11.29
N ASP A 246 -37.92 -12.83 11.09
CA ASP A 246 -38.81 -12.75 9.92
C ASP A 246 -38.02 -12.44 8.64
N VAL A 247 -37.95 -13.44 7.76
CA VAL A 247 -37.19 -13.39 6.49
C VAL A 247 -37.71 -12.36 5.48
N HIS A 248 -38.92 -11.82 5.69
CA HIS A 248 -39.51 -10.80 4.81
C HIS A 248 -39.15 -9.37 5.21
N LYS A 249 -38.61 -9.16 6.42
CA LYS A 249 -38.20 -7.83 6.90
C LYS A 249 -36.83 -7.40 6.37
N PHE A 250 -35.97 -8.35 5.98
CA PHE A 250 -34.56 -8.09 5.66
C PHE A 250 -34.22 -8.47 4.22
N PRO A 251 -33.24 -7.78 3.60
CA PRO A 251 -32.73 -8.19 2.30
C PRO A 251 -32.06 -9.57 2.41
N LYS A 252 -32.23 -10.41 1.38
CA LYS A 252 -31.58 -11.72 1.32
C LYS A 252 -30.12 -11.55 0.91
N GLY A 253 -29.18 -12.06 1.72
CA GLY A 253 -27.74 -11.98 1.44
C GLY A 253 -26.96 -13.10 2.12
N MET A 254 -25.72 -13.30 1.68
CA MET A 254 -24.80 -14.33 2.21
C MET A 254 -23.49 -13.73 2.68
N CYS A 255 -22.95 -14.21 3.80
CA CYS A 255 -21.57 -13.94 4.20
C CYS A 255 -20.67 -15.17 3.99
N GLU A 256 -21.25 -16.37 3.89
CA GLU A 256 -20.53 -17.64 3.89
C GLU A 256 -20.99 -18.58 2.78
N GLN A 257 -20.90 -18.11 1.53
CA GLN A 257 -21.04 -18.94 0.34
C GLN A 257 -19.77 -19.78 0.16
N GLY A 258 -19.88 -21.07 0.47
CA GLY A 258 -18.82 -22.04 0.30
C GLY A 258 -18.44 -22.22 -1.16
N CYS A 259 -17.29 -21.65 -1.54
CA CYS A 259 -16.59 -21.94 -2.79
C CYS A 259 -15.36 -22.85 -2.58
N GLY A 260 -15.18 -23.30 -1.34
CA GLY A 260 -14.23 -24.28 -0.86
C GLY A 260 -14.69 -24.82 0.50
N SER A 261 -13.86 -25.59 1.18
CA SER A 261 -14.03 -25.97 2.58
C SER A 261 -12.70 -26.42 3.18
N GLN A 262 -12.47 -26.10 4.46
CA GLN A 262 -11.29 -26.55 5.18
C GLN A 262 -11.30 -28.08 5.30
N MET A 263 -10.18 -28.73 4.93
CA MET A 263 -9.99 -30.16 5.17
C MET A 263 -9.41 -30.39 6.58
N THR A 264 -9.78 -31.49 7.22
CA THR A 264 -9.34 -31.89 8.57
C THR A 264 -8.60 -33.21 8.52
N PHE A 265 -7.72 -33.57 9.45
CA PHE A 265 -6.94 -34.82 9.32
C PHE A 265 -7.76 -36.10 9.01
N ALA A 266 -9.04 -36.15 9.42
CA ALA A 266 -9.96 -37.25 9.16
C ALA A 266 -10.76 -37.17 7.84
N ASN A 267 -11.03 -35.96 7.31
CA ASN A 267 -11.95 -35.76 6.19
C ASN A 267 -11.26 -35.08 4.98
N ARG A 268 -11.33 -35.72 3.81
CA ARG A 268 -10.73 -35.26 2.54
C ARG A 268 -11.78 -35.15 1.45
N PHE A 269 -11.57 -34.24 0.51
CA PHE A 269 -12.37 -34.13 -0.70
C PHE A 269 -11.64 -33.27 -1.73
N VAL A 270 -12.14 -33.29 -2.96
CA VAL A 270 -11.74 -32.36 -4.03
C VAL A 270 -12.94 -31.48 -4.34
N VAL A 271 -12.72 -30.17 -4.39
CA VAL A 271 -13.76 -29.20 -4.76
C VAL A 271 -13.85 -29.09 -6.27
N ASP A 272 -14.99 -29.48 -6.83
CA ASP A 272 -15.24 -29.41 -8.27
C ASP A 272 -15.71 -28.01 -8.68
N PRO A 273 -15.11 -27.37 -9.70
CA PRO A 273 -15.42 -25.99 -10.05
C PRO A 273 -16.86 -25.82 -10.58
N HIS A 274 -17.41 -26.82 -11.28
CA HIS A 274 -18.80 -26.78 -11.76
C HIS A 274 -19.84 -26.87 -10.63
N ILE A 275 -19.48 -27.50 -9.51
CA ILE A 275 -20.33 -27.55 -8.31
C ILE A 275 -20.36 -26.18 -7.65
N VAL A 276 -19.21 -25.51 -7.56
CA VAL A 276 -19.11 -24.14 -7.03
C VAL A 276 -19.89 -23.13 -7.90
N GLU A 277 -19.81 -23.25 -9.22
CA GLU A 277 -20.61 -22.44 -10.17
C GLU A 277 -22.12 -22.66 -10.00
N ALA A 278 -22.56 -23.93 -10.01
CA ALA A 278 -23.97 -24.27 -9.85
C ALA A 278 -24.50 -23.85 -8.47
N HIS A 279 -23.67 -23.94 -7.43
CA HIS A 279 -24.02 -23.48 -6.10
C HIS A 279 -24.28 -21.96 -6.10
N LEU A 280 -23.37 -21.14 -6.64
CA LEU A 280 -23.59 -19.70 -6.77
C LEU A 280 -24.86 -19.40 -7.59
N GLN A 281 -24.99 -20.04 -8.76
CA GLN A 281 -26.10 -19.79 -9.66
C GLN A 281 -27.46 -20.07 -8.98
N ASN A 282 -27.54 -21.14 -8.18
CA ASN A 282 -28.75 -21.46 -7.42
C ASN A 282 -29.07 -20.36 -6.40
N GLN A 283 -28.06 -19.86 -5.65
CA GLN A 283 -28.28 -18.79 -4.66
C GLN A 283 -28.77 -17.49 -5.31
N VAL A 284 -28.21 -17.11 -6.46
CA VAL A 284 -28.66 -15.94 -7.23
C VAL A 284 -30.09 -16.14 -7.74
N GLY A 285 -30.42 -17.34 -8.24
CA GLY A 285 -31.75 -17.68 -8.74
C GLY A 285 -32.83 -17.67 -7.64
N ARG A 286 -32.46 -18.01 -6.39
CA ARG A 286 -33.34 -17.97 -5.20
C ARG A 286 -33.52 -16.57 -4.61
N GLY A 287 -32.91 -15.55 -5.20
CA GLY A 287 -33.14 -14.15 -4.82
C GLY A 287 -32.09 -13.56 -3.87
N MET A 288 -30.92 -14.18 -3.70
CA MET A 288 -29.83 -13.53 -2.96
C MET A 288 -29.39 -12.26 -3.68
N ASN A 289 -29.36 -11.14 -2.94
CA ASN A 289 -29.02 -9.80 -3.44
C ASN A 289 -27.70 -9.27 -2.82
N LEU A 290 -27.01 -10.07 -2.02
CA LEU A 290 -25.60 -9.93 -1.64
C LEU A 290 -24.98 -11.33 -1.61
N VAL A 291 -23.83 -11.49 -2.25
CA VAL A 291 -23.09 -12.77 -2.25
C VAL A 291 -21.73 -12.56 -1.59
N GLY A 292 -21.52 -13.19 -0.45
CA GLY A 292 -20.25 -13.22 0.28
C GLY A 292 -19.67 -14.61 0.30
N TYR A 293 -18.43 -14.78 -0.17
CA TYR A 293 -17.72 -16.07 -0.19
C TYR A 293 -16.89 -16.32 1.05
N TYR A 294 -16.93 -17.56 1.56
CA TYR A 294 -16.02 -18.05 2.59
C TYR A 294 -15.40 -19.38 2.14
N MET A 295 -14.09 -19.51 1.96
CA MET A 295 -13.06 -18.47 1.78
C MET A 295 -12.86 -18.18 0.29
N PHE A 296 -12.58 -16.92 -0.08
CA PHE A 296 -12.14 -16.60 -1.44
C PHE A 296 -10.62 -16.69 -1.60
N HIS A 297 -9.88 -16.38 -0.52
CA HIS A 297 -8.47 -16.68 -0.36
C HIS A 297 -8.19 -17.10 1.10
N GLY A 298 -7.72 -18.33 1.29
CA GLY A 298 -7.58 -18.90 2.63
C GLY A 298 -6.25 -18.59 3.32
N GLY A 299 -5.12 -18.77 2.64
CA GLY A 299 -3.78 -18.53 3.20
C GLY A 299 -3.29 -19.63 4.14
N THR A 300 -2.56 -19.26 5.19
CA THR A 300 -1.95 -20.19 6.16
C THR A 300 -2.34 -19.84 7.57
N GLN A 301 -2.61 -20.85 8.40
CA GLN A 301 -2.89 -20.65 9.82
C GLN A 301 -1.74 -19.93 10.53
N THR A 302 -2.07 -19.11 11.52
CA THR A 302 -1.05 -18.56 12.42
C THR A 302 -0.50 -19.68 13.30
N PRO A 303 0.84 -19.80 13.41
CA PRO A 303 1.46 -20.85 14.23
C PRO A 303 0.90 -20.88 15.65
N GLY A 304 0.40 -22.04 16.06
CA GLY A 304 -0.14 -22.27 17.41
C GLY A 304 -1.58 -21.77 17.65
N LEU A 305 -2.22 -21.13 16.67
CA LEU A 305 -3.58 -20.58 16.80
C LEU A 305 -4.62 -21.26 15.91
N LYS A 306 -4.32 -22.46 15.39
CA LYS A 306 -5.30 -23.30 14.69
C LYS A 306 -6.08 -24.17 15.66
N GLU A 307 -7.29 -24.57 15.28
CA GLU A 307 -8.02 -25.58 16.04
C GLU A 307 -7.36 -26.98 15.97
N PRO A 308 -7.51 -27.81 17.02
CA PRO A 308 -7.01 -29.17 17.02
C PRO A 308 -7.57 -30.02 15.86
N GLY A 309 -6.72 -30.80 15.21
CA GLY A 309 -7.11 -31.68 14.10
C GLY A 309 -7.09 -31.03 12.71
N LEU A 310 -6.63 -29.78 12.61
CA LEU A 310 -6.44 -29.05 11.35
C LEU A 310 -4.97 -29.01 10.89
N PRO A 311 -4.71 -28.94 9.58
CA PRO A 311 -3.38 -28.67 9.02
C PRO A 311 -2.90 -27.23 9.31
N GLU A 312 -1.63 -26.94 9.07
CA GLU A 312 -1.13 -25.55 9.04
C GLU A 312 -1.70 -24.78 7.84
N SER A 313 -1.91 -25.46 6.71
CA SER A 313 -2.53 -24.88 5.53
C SER A 313 -3.98 -24.50 5.81
N TYR A 314 -4.33 -23.26 5.46
CA TYR A 314 -5.70 -22.81 5.41
C TYR A 314 -6.14 -22.56 3.96
N ASP A 315 -5.59 -23.31 3.00
CA ASP A 315 -5.86 -23.17 1.55
C ASP A 315 -7.37 -23.20 1.23
N PHE A 316 -8.14 -23.97 2.00
CA PHE A 316 -9.60 -24.11 1.88
C PHE A 316 -10.07 -24.66 0.51
N GLN A 317 -9.15 -24.99 -0.41
CA GLN A 317 -9.41 -25.14 -1.85
C GLN A 317 -10.12 -23.91 -2.44
N ALA A 318 -9.80 -22.73 -1.90
CA ALA A 318 -10.39 -21.46 -2.30
C ALA A 318 -10.04 -21.09 -3.76
N PRO A 319 -10.84 -20.23 -4.42
CA PRO A 319 -10.54 -19.69 -5.75
C PRO A 319 -9.11 -19.15 -5.91
N ILE A 320 -8.58 -18.50 -4.88
CA ILE A 320 -7.16 -18.13 -4.76
C ILE A 320 -6.51 -19.05 -3.72
N GLY A 321 -5.59 -19.90 -4.19
CA GLY A 321 -4.91 -20.89 -3.34
C GLY A 321 -3.96 -20.26 -2.32
N GLU A 322 -3.49 -21.05 -1.36
CA GLU A 322 -2.54 -20.63 -0.31
C GLU A 322 -1.28 -19.94 -0.85
N TYR A 323 -0.82 -20.37 -2.03
CA TYR A 323 0.38 -19.84 -2.69
C TYR A 323 0.03 -18.93 -3.87
N ASN A 324 -1.09 -18.23 -3.77
CA ASN A 324 -1.52 -17.14 -4.64
C ASN A 324 -1.90 -17.57 -6.07
N GLU A 325 -1.99 -18.88 -6.36
CA GLU A 325 -2.41 -19.39 -7.67
C GLU A 325 -3.94 -19.33 -7.86
N LEU A 326 -4.38 -19.04 -9.09
CA LEU A 326 -5.81 -19.03 -9.42
C LEU A 326 -6.29 -20.45 -9.79
N ARG A 327 -7.28 -20.95 -9.06
CA ARG A 327 -7.90 -22.26 -9.32
C ARG A 327 -8.98 -22.17 -10.40
N PRO A 328 -9.38 -23.29 -11.04
CA PRO A 328 -10.50 -23.30 -11.98
C PRO A 328 -11.80 -22.71 -11.43
N SER A 329 -12.09 -22.88 -10.13
CA SER A 329 -13.27 -22.31 -9.48
C SER A 329 -13.34 -20.78 -9.60
N TYR A 330 -12.20 -20.08 -9.56
CA TYR A 330 -12.10 -18.65 -9.80
C TYR A 330 -12.64 -18.27 -11.19
N ARG A 331 -12.19 -18.99 -12.23
CA ARG A 331 -12.60 -18.74 -13.62
C ARG A 331 -14.06 -19.09 -13.87
N TYR A 332 -14.57 -20.13 -13.21
CA TYR A 332 -15.98 -20.54 -13.26
C TYR A 332 -16.89 -19.47 -12.62
N LEU A 333 -16.56 -19.03 -11.40
CA LEU A 333 -17.32 -18.00 -10.70
C LEU A 333 -17.32 -16.67 -11.46
N ARG A 334 -16.19 -16.29 -12.07
CA ARG A 334 -16.06 -15.04 -12.85
C ARG A 334 -17.06 -14.94 -14.01
N ILE A 335 -17.52 -16.05 -14.57
CA ILE A 335 -18.57 -16.04 -15.61
C ILE A 335 -19.87 -15.47 -15.04
N LEU A 336 -20.25 -15.92 -13.84
CA LEU A 336 -21.45 -15.45 -13.14
C LEU A 336 -21.24 -14.09 -12.47
N HIS A 337 -20.04 -13.78 -11.98
CA HIS A 337 -19.74 -12.44 -11.44
C HIS A 337 -19.91 -11.35 -12.49
N GLN A 338 -19.47 -11.60 -13.73
CA GLN A 338 -19.68 -10.66 -14.83
C GLN A 338 -21.18 -10.45 -15.10
N PHE A 339 -21.99 -11.50 -14.96
CA PHE A 339 -23.44 -11.42 -15.12
C PHE A 339 -24.07 -10.62 -13.99
N ILE A 340 -23.68 -10.88 -12.75
CA ILE A 340 -24.18 -10.17 -11.56
C ILE A 340 -23.74 -8.70 -11.58
N ASN A 341 -22.52 -8.39 -11.99
CA ASN A 341 -22.05 -7.01 -12.03
C ASN A 341 -22.80 -6.16 -13.07
N ASP A 342 -23.17 -6.74 -14.21
CA ASP A 342 -23.84 -6.01 -15.29
C ASP A 342 -25.37 -6.01 -15.18
N PHE A 343 -25.97 -7.06 -14.59
CA PHE A 343 -27.41 -7.23 -14.50
C PHE A 343 -27.93 -7.27 -13.05
N GLY A 344 -27.05 -7.10 -12.06
CA GLY A 344 -27.38 -7.16 -10.63
C GLY A 344 -28.38 -6.11 -10.18
N SER A 345 -28.32 -4.90 -10.75
CA SER A 345 -29.32 -3.85 -10.49
C SER A 345 -30.72 -4.26 -10.94
N ASP A 346 -30.82 -4.98 -12.07
CA ASP A 346 -32.09 -5.51 -12.58
C ASP A 346 -32.54 -6.70 -11.72
N LEU A 347 -31.64 -7.65 -11.48
CA LEU A 347 -31.88 -8.84 -10.67
C LEU A 347 -32.39 -8.48 -9.28
N ALA A 348 -31.76 -7.51 -8.61
CA ALA A 348 -32.10 -7.09 -7.25
C ALA A 348 -33.59 -6.75 -7.07
N GLN A 349 -34.24 -6.26 -8.13
CA GLN A 349 -35.65 -5.88 -8.15
C GLN A 349 -36.60 -6.97 -8.67
N MET A 350 -36.07 -8.06 -9.24
CA MET A 350 -36.86 -9.14 -9.81
C MET A 350 -37.35 -10.11 -8.75
N GLN A 351 -38.63 -10.48 -8.86
CA GLN A 351 -39.25 -11.50 -8.00
C GLN A 351 -38.88 -12.91 -8.45
N VAL A 352 -38.72 -13.81 -7.50
CA VAL A 352 -38.50 -15.23 -7.74
C VAL A 352 -39.85 -15.90 -8.00
N VAL A 353 -39.97 -16.61 -9.12
CA VAL A 353 -41.12 -17.44 -9.44
C VAL A 353 -40.67 -18.89 -9.54
N GLU A 354 -41.21 -19.71 -8.65
CA GLU A 354 -40.97 -21.16 -8.59
C GLU A 354 -41.85 -21.91 -9.60
N PRO A 355 -41.41 -23.10 -10.05
CA PRO A 355 -42.26 -23.99 -10.84
C PRO A 355 -43.45 -24.50 -10.02
N GLU A 356 -44.52 -24.90 -10.69
CA GLU A 356 -45.72 -25.47 -10.05
C GLU A 356 -45.40 -26.71 -9.19
N TYR A 357 -44.42 -27.52 -9.62
CA TYR A 357 -43.96 -28.71 -8.93
C TYR A 357 -42.44 -28.67 -8.72
N PRO A 358 -41.94 -27.97 -7.68
CA PRO A 358 -40.52 -27.87 -7.41
C PRO A 358 -39.93 -29.18 -6.91
N VAL A 359 -38.70 -29.49 -7.32
CA VAL A 359 -37.94 -30.65 -6.83
C VAL A 359 -37.55 -30.40 -5.37
N LYS A 360 -37.92 -31.33 -4.47
CA LYS A 360 -37.63 -31.25 -3.03
C LYS A 360 -36.61 -32.29 -2.54
N ASP A 361 -36.40 -33.38 -3.28
CA ASP A 361 -35.40 -34.39 -2.95
C ASP A 361 -34.05 -34.05 -3.65
N PRO A 362 -32.97 -33.81 -2.90
CA PRO A 362 -31.65 -33.57 -3.49
C PRO A 362 -31.11 -34.76 -4.31
N LEU A 363 -31.64 -35.98 -4.12
CA LEU A 363 -31.28 -37.19 -4.86
C LEU A 363 -32.10 -37.40 -6.15
N ASP A 364 -33.12 -36.58 -6.41
CA ASP A 364 -33.88 -36.67 -7.67
C ASP A 364 -32.98 -36.24 -8.85
N THR A 365 -32.73 -37.21 -9.72
CA THR A 365 -31.92 -37.06 -10.95
C THR A 365 -32.77 -36.96 -12.22
N ILE A 366 -34.08 -37.21 -12.12
CA ILE A 366 -35.02 -37.31 -13.24
C ILE A 366 -35.59 -35.92 -13.54
N GLN A 367 -36.14 -35.24 -12.54
CA GLN A 367 -36.81 -33.96 -12.72
C GLN A 367 -35.82 -32.81 -12.94
N LEU A 368 -36.20 -31.83 -13.76
CA LEU A 368 -35.41 -30.62 -14.00
C LEU A 368 -35.58 -29.64 -12.85
N ARG A 369 -34.47 -29.07 -12.36
CA ARG A 369 -34.48 -28.02 -11.34
C ARG A 369 -34.40 -26.66 -12.03
N TYR A 370 -35.40 -25.81 -11.80
CA TYR A 370 -35.43 -24.48 -12.39
C TYR A 370 -36.23 -23.48 -11.55
N CYS A 371 -35.95 -22.19 -11.74
CA CYS A 371 -36.79 -21.08 -11.31
C CYS A 371 -36.66 -19.92 -12.31
N THR A 372 -37.43 -18.85 -12.10
CA THR A 372 -37.24 -17.60 -12.85
C THR A 372 -37.13 -16.41 -11.92
N ARG A 373 -36.36 -15.39 -12.33
CA ARG A 373 -36.44 -14.05 -11.75
C ARG A 373 -37.08 -13.12 -12.76
N VAL A 374 -38.18 -12.47 -12.39
CA VAL A 374 -39.04 -11.73 -13.33
C VAL A 374 -39.43 -10.36 -12.78
N LYS A 375 -39.46 -9.35 -13.66
CA LYS A 375 -40.06 -8.03 -13.44
C LYS A 375 -40.57 -7.49 -14.77
N ASP A 376 -41.78 -6.92 -14.80
CA ASP A 376 -42.35 -6.26 -15.98
C ASP A 376 -42.28 -7.11 -17.28
N ASN A 377 -42.64 -8.39 -17.19
CA ASN A 377 -42.59 -9.37 -18.29
C ASN A 377 -41.19 -9.66 -18.87
N SER A 378 -40.10 -9.25 -18.22
CA SER A 378 -38.72 -9.61 -18.58
C SER A 378 -38.00 -10.28 -17.42
N GLY A 379 -36.99 -11.09 -17.73
CA GLY A 379 -36.27 -11.79 -16.68
C GLY A 379 -35.29 -12.83 -17.18
N PHE A 380 -34.97 -13.74 -16.27
CA PHE A 380 -34.01 -14.81 -16.49
C PHE A 380 -34.56 -16.14 -15.99
N VAL A 381 -34.36 -17.20 -16.79
CA VAL A 381 -34.63 -18.59 -16.40
C VAL A 381 -33.34 -19.18 -15.86
N PHE A 382 -33.36 -19.65 -14.61
CA PHE A 382 -32.27 -20.33 -13.94
C PHE A 382 -32.51 -21.83 -14.06
N LEU A 383 -31.58 -22.55 -14.68
CA LEU A 383 -31.65 -24.01 -14.83
C LEU A 383 -30.48 -24.64 -14.09
N ASN A 384 -30.72 -25.71 -13.34
CA ASN A 384 -29.66 -26.46 -12.67
C ASN A 384 -29.73 -27.96 -13.02
N ASN A 385 -28.65 -28.49 -13.62
CA ASN A 385 -28.43 -29.92 -13.83
C ASN A 385 -27.09 -30.37 -13.23
N ALA A 386 -26.79 -29.86 -12.04
CA ALA A 386 -25.66 -30.25 -11.20
C ALA A 386 -26.13 -30.46 -9.75
N GLN A 387 -25.50 -31.42 -9.08
CA GLN A 387 -25.73 -31.73 -7.67
C GLN A 387 -24.41 -32.26 -7.09
N VAL A 388 -24.05 -31.80 -5.89
CA VAL A 388 -22.86 -32.32 -5.23
C VAL A 388 -23.08 -33.79 -4.84
N ARG A 389 -22.08 -34.64 -5.06
CA ARG A 389 -22.12 -36.10 -4.78
C ARG A 389 -23.16 -36.91 -5.56
N VAL A 390 -23.79 -36.33 -6.58
CA VAL A 390 -24.74 -37.04 -7.44
C VAL A 390 -24.44 -36.72 -8.90
N ASP A 391 -24.19 -37.75 -9.69
CA ASP A 391 -24.02 -37.60 -11.13
C ASP A 391 -25.38 -37.38 -11.81
N MET A 392 -25.59 -36.17 -12.33
CA MET A 392 -26.84 -35.79 -12.99
C MET A 392 -26.83 -36.20 -14.47
N PRO A 393 -27.84 -36.93 -14.97
CA PRO A 393 -27.90 -37.33 -16.38
C PRO A 393 -28.23 -36.14 -17.30
N ASP A 394 -27.82 -36.27 -18.56
CA ASP A 394 -28.21 -35.35 -19.63
C ASP A 394 -29.72 -35.33 -19.81
N LYS A 395 -30.29 -34.14 -19.98
CA LYS A 395 -31.74 -33.95 -20.16
C LYS A 395 -32.03 -33.25 -21.48
N LYS A 396 -33.03 -33.72 -22.22
CA LYS A 396 -33.61 -32.97 -23.33
C LYS A 396 -34.71 -32.08 -22.77
N VAL A 397 -34.53 -30.77 -22.91
CA VAL A 397 -35.34 -29.76 -22.25
C VAL A 397 -36.16 -28.99 -23.28
N HIS A 398 -37.42 -28.72 -22.96
CA HIS A 398 -38.30 -27.77 -23.65
C HIS A 398 -38.94 -26.88 -22.58
N LEU A 399 -38.85 -25.55 -22.76
CA LEU A 399 -39.28 -24.57 -21.77
C LEU A 399 -40.31 -23.62 -22.38
N GLN A 400 -41.29 -23.24 -21.57
CA GLN A 400 -42.24 -22.19 -21.87
C GLN A 400 -42.31 -21.21 -20.70
N VAL A 401 -42.10 -19.93 -20.99
CA VAL A 401 -42.31 -18.85 -20.00
C VAL A 401 -43.66 -18.22 -20.31
N LYS A 402 -44.64 -18.45 -19.40
CA LYS A 402 -45.99 -17.91 -19.50
C LYS A 402 -46.03 -16.55 -18.82
N LEU A 403 -46.25 -15.48 -19.59
CA LEU A 403 -46.32 -14.11 -19.11
C LEU A 403 -47.75 -13.57 -19.30
N PRO A 404 -48.15 -12.53 -18.55
CA PRO A 404 -49.35 -11.76 -18.87
C PRO A 404 -49.37 -11.31 -20.34
N GLY A 405 -50.25 -11.90 -21.15
CA GLY A 405 -50.48 -11.54 -22.55
C GLY A 405 -49.59 -12.25 -23.59
N GLU A 406 -48.61 -13.07 -23.18
CA GLU A 406 -47.80 -13.84 -24.13
C GLU A 406 -47.16 -15.10 -23.53
N THR A 407 -46.80 -16.05 -24.39
CA THR A 407 -46.01 -17.23 -24.03
C THR A 407 -44.74 -17.26 -24.86
N ILE A 408 -43.59 -17.25 -24.20
CA ILE A 408 -42.28 -17.41 -24.84
C ILE A 408 -41.95 -18.90 -24.89
N ASP A 409 -41.89 -19.44 -26.10
CA ASP A 409 -41.63 -20.86 -26.37
C ASP A 409 -40.16 -21.05 -26.79
N PHE A 410 -39.34 -21.63 -25.91
CA PHE A 410 -37.95 -21.93 -26.23
C PHE A 410 -37.89 -23.18 -27.13
N PRO A 411 -36.95 -23.26 -28.08
CA PRO A 411 -36.73 -24.50 -28.83
C PRO A 411 -36.24 -25.61 -27.90
N SER A 412 -36.45 -26.87 -28.26
CA SER A 412 -35.88 -27.98 -27.48
C SER A 412 -34.35 -28.00 -27.59
N PHE A 413 -33.65 -28.20 -26.48
CA PHE A 413 -32.18 -28.29 -26.43
C PHE A 413 -31.68 -29.32 -25.41
N TRP A 414 -30.38 -29.63 -25.45
CA TRP A 414 -29.76 -30.54 -24.50
C TRP A 414 -29.15 -29.78 -23.33
N LEU A 415 -29.59 -30.11 -22.12
CA LEU A 415 -28.96 -29.67 -20.89
C LEU A 415 -28.08 -30.81 -20.36
N LYS A 416 -26.77 -30.67 -20.55
CA LYS A 416 -25.81 -31.70 -20.14
C LYS A 416 -25.69 -31.78 -18.62
N GLY A 417 -25.30 -32.93 -18.09
CA GLY A 417 -24.89 -33.04 -16.69
C GLY A 417 -23.79 -32.01 -16.38
N LYS A 418 -23.74 -31.53 -15.14
CA LYS A 418 -22.75 -30.53 -14.68
C LYS A 418 -22.91 -29.14 -15.27
N THR A 419 -24.10 -28.79 -15.78
CA THR A 419 -24.38 -27.45 -16.33
C THR A 419 -25.50 -26.75 -15.57
N SER A 420 -25.38 -25.43 -15.39
CA SER A 420 -26.33 -24.61 -14.64
C SER A 420 -26.55 -23.22 -15.27
N PRO A 421 -27.15 -23.13 -16.48
CA PRO A 421 -27.21 -21.87 -17.20
C PRO A 421 -28.30 -20.91 -16.71
N VAL A 422 -28.09 -19.63 -17.00
CA VAL A 422 -29.03 -18.53 -16.85
C VAL A 422 -29.39 -18.00 -18.23
N LEU A 423 -30.65 -18.20 -18.64
CA LEU A 423 -31.14 -17.85 -19.97
C LEU A 423 -32.01 -16.60 -19.91
N PRO A 424 -31.70 -15.52 -20.67
CA PRO A 424 -32.52 -14.32 -20.66
C PRO A 424 -33.81 -14.50 -21.46
N PHE A 425 -34.88 -13.81 -21.07
CA PHE A 425 -36.07 -13.62 -21.88
C PHE A 425 -36.59 -12.18 -21.82
N ASN A 426 -37.13 -11.71 -22.96
CA ASN A 426 -37.57 -10.32 -23.16
C ASN A 426 -36.53 -9.24 -22.80
N LEU A 427 -35.23 -9.58 -22.85
CA LEU A 427 -34.15 -8.65 -22.51
C LEU A 427 -34.09 -7.51 -23.53
N SER A 428 -34.16 -6.26 -23.06
CA SER A 428 -34.10 -5.07 -23.92
C SER A 428 -32.69 -4.46 -23.89
N VAL A 429 -32.07 -4.28 -25.05
CA VAL A 429 -30.72 -3.71 -25.19
C VAL A 429 -30.68 -2.78 -26.40
N ASN A 430 -30.34 -1.50 -26.19
CA ASN A 430 -30.25 -0.47 -27.24
C ASN A 430 -31.44 -0.46 -28.24
N GLY A 431 -32.66 -0.65 -27.74
CA GLY A 431 -33.88 -0.66 -28.56
C GLY A 431 -34.21 -1.99 -29.23
N VAL A 432 -33.33 -3.00 -29.15
CA VAL A 432 -33.61 -4.38 -29.56
C VAL A 432 -34.26 -5.13 -28.41
N ARG A 433 -35.35 -5.87 -28.67
CA ARG A 433 -35.95 -6.78 -27.69
C ARG A 433 -35.64 -8.23 -28.02
N ILE A 434 -34.82 -8.85 -27.17
CA ILE A 434 -34.38 -10.23 -27.29
C ILE A 434 -35.40 -11.11 -26.55
N LYS A 435 -36.21 -11.86 -27.30
CA LYS A 435 -37.24 -12.76 -26.73
C LYS A 435 -36.63 -13.89 -25.93
N TYR A 436 -35.56 -14.52 -26.43
CA TYR A 436 -34.77 -15.50 -25.70
C TYR A 436 -33.41 -15.74 -26.34
N VAL A 437 -32.48 -16.32 -25.56
CA VAL A 437 -31.22 -16.90 -26.07
C VAL A 437 -30.95 -18.25 -25.39
N THR A 438 -30.61 -19.30 -26.14
CA THR A 438 -30.23 -20.61 -25.59
C THR A 438 -28.74 -20.72 -25.26
N ALA A 439 -28.19 -19.66 -24.66
CA ALA A 439 -26.80 -19.56 -24.21
C ALA A 439 -26.71 -18.77 -22.90
N GLN A 440 -25.71 -19.08 -22.07
CA GLN A 440 -25.49 -18.38 -20.80
C GLN A 440 -25.07 -16.93 -21.07
N LEU A 441 -25.84 -15.97 -20.58
CA LEU A 441 -25.45 -14.56 -20.65
C LEU A 441 -24.32 -14.26 -19.66
N MET A 442 -23.28 -13.56 -20.12
CA MET A 442 -22.15 -13.18 -19.28
C MET A 442 -22.16 -11.69 -18.93
N CYS A 443 -22.13 -10.79 -19.90
CA CYS A 443 -22.07 -9.35 -19.66
C CYS A 443 -22.36 -8.56 -20.94
N ARG A 444 -22.41 -7.24 -20.80
CA ARG A 444 -22.43 -6.25 -21.87
C ARG A 444 -21.15 -5.41 -21.84
N VAL A 445 -20.71 -4.96 -23.02
CA VAL A 445 -19.61 -4.00 -23.17
C VAL A 445 -20.10 -2.86 -24.06
N ALA A 446 -20.10 -1.64 -23.52
CA ALA A 446 -20.48 -0.45 -24.28
C ALA A 446 -19.42 -0.11 -25.35
N ASN A 447 -19.87 0.26 -26.55
CA ASN A 447 -18.99 0.66 -27.66
C ASN A 447 -19.62 1.80 -28.47
N GLY A 448 -19.52 3.03 -27.97
CA GLY A 448 -20.21 4.18 -28.54
C GLY A 448 -21.73 3.99 -28.49
N SER A 449 -22.41 4.08 -29.63
CA SER A 449 -23.85 3.79 -29.75
C SER A 449 -24.19 2.30 -29.82
N ASP A 450 -23.19 1.44 -29.94
CA ASP A 450 -23.35 -0.01 -30.07
C ASP A 450 -23.13 -0.71 -28.70
N THR A 451 -23.61 -1.94 -28.59
CA THR A 451 -23.38 -2.78 -27.41
C THR A 451 -22.97 -4.18 -27.83
N LEU A 452 -21.89 -4.69 -27.23
CA LEU A 452 -21.49 -6.08 -27.36
C LEU A 452 -22.11 -6.87 -26.19
N LEU A 453 -22.78 -7.98 -26.48
CA LEU A 453 -23.29 -8.92 -25.48
C LEU A 453 -22.49 -10.21 -25.55
N PHE A 454 -21.91 -10.64 -24.44
CA PHE A 454 -21.12 -11.88 -24.39
C PHE A 454 -21.96 -13.03 -23.84
N PHE A 455 -21.93 -14.15 -24.55
CA PHE A 455 -22.60 -15.39 -24.19
C PHE A 455 -21.61 -16.55 -24.17
N GLN A 456 -21.75 -17.43 -23.19
CA GLN A 456 -21.09 -18.73 -23.18
C GLN A 456 -22.01 -19.78 -23.83
N ARG A 457 -21.46 -20.53 -24.79
CA ARG A 457 -22.10 -21.69 -25.42
C ARG A 457 -22.32 -22.81 -24.41
N LEU A 458 -23.51 -23.43 -24.47
CA LEU A 458 -23.82 -24.61 -23.67
C LEU A 458 -23.30 -25.89 -24.37
N PRO A 459 -22.67 -26.83 -23.65
CA PRO A 459 -22.21 -28.08 -24.23
C PRO A 459 -23.34 -28.84 -24.92
N GLY A 460 -23.13 -29.24 -26.19
CA GLY A 460 -24.11 -30.03 -26.95
C GLY A 460 -25.38 -29.29 -27.38
N THR A 461 -25.46 -27.96 -27.18
CA THR A 461 -26.61 -27.13 -27.59
C THR A 461 -26.19 -26.07 -28.61
N GLU A 462 -26.91 -26.01 -29.72
CA GLU A 462 -26.74 -24.95 -30.71
C GLU A 462 -27.39 -23.65 -30.20
N PRO A 463 -26.63 -22.53 -30.11
CA PRO A 463 -27.20 -21.28 -29.66
C PRO A 463 -28.21 -20.74 -30.68
N ILE A 464 -29.39 -20.36 -30.18
CA ILE A 464 -30.46 -19.72 -30.92
C ILE A 464 -30.76 -18.41 -30.21
N ALA A 465 -30.75 -17.31 -30.96
CA ALA A 465 -31.16 -16.00 -30.47
C ALA A 465 -32.47 -15.59 -31.17
N ALA A 466 -33.49 -15.24 -30.39
CA ALA A 466 -34.78 -14.81 -30.90
C ALA A 466 -35.09 -13.37 -30.51
N PHE A 467 -35.69 -12.63 -31.43
CA PHE A 467 -35.93 -11.20 -31.33
C PHE A 467 -37.37 -10.86 -31.67
N ASP A 468 -37.89 -9.81 -31.06
CA ASP A 468 -39.14 -9.19 -31.48
C ASP A 468 -38.91 -8.48 -32.83
N ALA A 469 -39.59 -8.96 -33.88
CA ALA A 469 -39.43 -8.44 -35.23
C ALA A 469 -39.80 -6.95 -35.33
N ALA A 470 -40.70 -6.45 -34.47
CA ALA A 470 -41.10 -5.04 -34.46
C ALA A 470 -39.97 -4.10 -33.98
N THR A 471 -38.98 -4.63 -33.26
CA THR A 471 -37.85 -3.85 -32.74
C THR A 471 -36.63 -3.84 -33.67
N LEU A 472 -36.63 -4.69 -34.70
CA LEU A 472 -35.50 -4.87 -35.61
C LEU A 472 -35.66 -4.04 -36.89
N LYS A 473 -34.57 -3.38 -37.29
CA LYS A 473 -34.43 -2.76 -38.61
C LYS A 473 -33.76 -3.71 -39.60
N SER A 474 -32.65 -4.34 -39.20
CA SER A 474 -31.88 -5.24 -40.06
C SER A 474 -31.06 -6.24 -39.24
N ILE A 475 -30.60 -7.29 -39.93
CA ILE A 475 -29.68 -8.31 -39.42
C ILE A 475 -28.51 -8.37 -40.43
N ASP A 476 -27.28 -8.18 -39.99
CA ASP A 476 -26.16 -7.83 -40.89
C ASP A 476 -25.55 -9.02 -41.66
N GLN A 477 -26.09 -10.26 -41.56
CA GLN A 477 -25.52 -11.44 -42.23
C GLN A 477 -26.59 -12.42 -42.75
N PRO A 478 -26.36 -13.16 -43.86
CA PRO A 478 -27.34 -14.09 -44.44
C PRO A 478 -27.45 -15.36 -43.57
N ALA A 479 -28.24 -15.29 -42.50
CA ALA A 479 -28.43 -16.41 -41.58
C ALA A 479 -29.31 -17.50 -42.22
N LYS A 480 -28.85 -18.75 -42.22
CA LYS A 480 -29.72 -19.90 -42.52
C LYS A 480 -30.71 -20.10 -41.36
N PHE A 481 -31.98 -20.23 -41.74
CA PHE A 481 -33.21 -20.42 -40.96
C PHE A 481 -33.82 -19.17 -40.29
N PHE A 482 -34.78 -18.58 -41.01
CA PHE A 482 -35.80 -17.66 -40.52
C PHE A 482 -37.12 -18.43 -40.37
N LYS A 483 -37.63 -18.59 -39.14
CA LYS A 483 -39.04 -18.94 -38.96
C LYS A 483 -39.73 -17.73 -38.34
N GLN A 484 -40.40 -16.93 -39.17
CA GLN A 484 -41.26 -15.85 -38.72
C GLN A 484 -42.56 -16.50 -38.24
N LYS A 485 -42.72 -16.63 -36.92
CA LYS A 485 -43.98 -17.10 -36.32
C LYS A 485 -44.37 -16.09 -35.24
N ASN A 486 -45.60 -15.58 -35.31
CA ASN A 486 -46.18 -14.68 -34.31
C ASN A 486 -45.31 -13.44 -33.98
N GLY A 487 -44.71 -12.79 -34.99
CA GLY A 487 -43.91 -11.57 -34.78
C GLY A 487 -42.51 -11.76 -34.18
N VAL A 488 -42.04 -13.01 -34.04
CA VAL A 488 -40.68 -13.32 -33.55
C VAL A 488 -39.78 -13.77 -34.69
N THR A 489 -38.54 -13.27 -34.70
CA THR A 489 -37.46 -13.67 -35.61
C THR A 489 -36.39 -14.42 -34.83
N ALA A 490 -36.23 -15.72 -35.08
CA ALA A 490 -35.20 -16.56 -34.46
C ALA A 490 -34.04 -16.86 -35.43
N ILE A 491 -32.82 -16.82 -34.91
CA ILE A 491 -31.58 -17.02 -35.66
C ILE A 491 -30.79 -18.14 -34.99
N SER A 492 -30.48 -19.21 -35.74
CA SER A 492 -29.44 -20.15 -35.29
C SER A 492 -28.07 -19.52 -35.48
N VAL A 493 -27.20 -19.59 -34.48
CA VAL A 493 -25.83 -19.05 -34.53
C VAL A 493 -24.88 -20.03 -35.24
N GLY A 494 -25.10 -21.34 -35.13
CA GLY A 494 -24.17 -22.36 -35.61
C GLY A 494 -22.77 -22.19 -35.04
N GLN A 495 -21.74 -22.28 -35.89
CA GLN A 495 -20.31 -22.16 -35.50
C GLN A 495 -19.77 -20.70 -35.51
N ARG A 496 -20.61 -19.70 -35.79
CA ARG A 496 -20.18 -18.29 -35.85
C ARG A 496 -19.76 -17.76 -34.48
N LYS A 497 -18.74 -16.92 -34.42
CA LYS A 497 -18.33 -16.25 -33.17
C LYS A 497 -19.24 -15.08 -32.79
N SER A 498 -19.92 -14.47 -33.76
CA SER A 498 -20.81 -13.35 -33.49
C SER A 498 -21.97 -13.22 -34.48
N ILE A 499 -23.03 -12.53 -34.06
CA ILE A 499 -24.10 -12.00 -34.91
C ILE A 499 -24.33 -10.52 -34.56
N SER A 500 -24.80 -9.72 -35.51
CA SER A 500 -25.13 -8.30 -35.32
C SER A 500 -26.56 -8.05 -35.77
N VAL A 501 -27.30 -7.30 -34.96
CA VAL A 501 -28.66 -6.84 -35.26
C VAL A 501 -28.74 -5.34 -35.04
N THR A 502 -29.52 -4.65 -35.86
CA THR A 502 -29.70 -3.19 -35.79
C THR A 502 -31.13 -2.88 -35.38
N ALA A 503 -31.30 -2.03 -34.36
CA ALA A 503 -32.60 -1.55 -33.92
C ALA A 503 -33.17 -0.47 -34.88
N GLY A 504 -34.46 -0.18 -34.75
CA GLY A 504 -35.13 0.90 -35.49
C GLY A 504 -34.44 2.27 -35.37
N ASN A 505 -33.81 2.56 -34.23
CA ASN A 505 -33.07 3.79 -33.95
C ASN A 505 -31.65 3.83 -34.56
N GLY A 506 -31.19 2.75 -35.20
CA GLY A 506 -29.86 2.65 -35.83
C GLY A 506 -28.74 2.13 -34.93
N SER A 507 -28.97 1.95 -33.62
CA SER A 507 -27.99 1.31 -32.72
C SER A 507 -27.82 -0.17 -33.03
N ARG A 508 -26.60 -0.71 -32.90
CA ARG A 508 -26.34 -2.14 -33.10
C ARG A 508 -26.12 -2.89 -31.79
N VAL A 509 -26.64 -4.12 -31.75
CA VAL A 509 -26.35 -5.10 -30.71
C VAL A 509 -25.56 -6.25 -31.34
N ILE A 510 -24.31 -6.42 -30.90
CA ILE A 510 -23.39 -7.44 -31.40
C ILE A 510 -23.30 -8.54 -30.35
N MET A 511 -23.86 -9.71 -30.64
CA MET A 511 -23.83 -10.84 -29.71
C MET A 511 -22.63 -11.73 -30.02
N ILE A 512 -21.73 -11.91 -29.05
CA ILE A 512 -20.52 -12.73 -29.12
C ILE A 512 -20.76 -14.06 -28.40
N PHE A 513 -20.48 -15.19 -29.06
CA PHE A 513 -20.71 -16.53 -28.53
C PHE A 513 -19.38 -17.26 -28.31
N LEU A 514 -18.94 -17.29 -27.06
CA LEU A 514 -17.70 -17.90 -26.60
C LEU A 514 -17.87 -19.39 -26.35
N SER A 515 -16.84 -20.17 -26.66
CA SER A 515 -16.69 -21.52 -26.09
C SER A 515 -16.55 -21.47 -24.56
N ARG A 516 -16.73 -22.61 -23.88
CA ARG A 516 -16.53 -22.69 -22.43
C ARG A 516 -15.14 -22.19 -22.02
N GLN A 517 -14.10 -22.64 -22.72
CA GLN A 517 -12.72 -22.26 -22.42
C GLN A 517 -12.46 -20.77 -22.64
N GLU A 518 -13.03 -20.17 -23.69
CA GLU A 518 -12.93 -18.73 -23.92
C GLU A 518 -13.65 -17.94 -22.82
N ALA A 519 -14.83 -18.39 -22.37
CA ALA A 519 -15.58 -17.74 -21.29
C ALA A 519 -14.85 -17.80 -19.94
N GLU A 520 -14.26 -18.94 -19.59
CA GLU A 520 -13.40 -19.08 -18.40
C GLU A 520 -12.19 -18.13 -18.43
N ASN A 521 -11.72 -17.83 -19.64
CA ASN A 521 -10.56 -16.98 -19.91
C ASN A 521 -10.92 -15.51 -20.13
N ALA A 522 -12.21 -15.15 -20.03
CA ALA A 522 -12.71 -13.83 -20.31
C ALA A 522 -12.77 -12.95 -19.04
N VAL A 523 -12.29 -11.72 -19.15
CA VAL A 523 -12.28 -10.70 -18.09
C VAL A 523 -12.74 -9.37 -18.65
N LYS A 524 -13.86 -8.86 -18.15
CA LYS A 524 -14.28 -7.48 -18.36
C LYS A 524 -13.41 -6.53 -17.53
N ILE A 525 -12.87 -5.50 -18.16
CA ILE A 525 -12.04 -4.47 -17.54
C ILE A 525 -12.52 -3.06 -17.93
N GLN A 526 -12.12 -2.07 -17.14
CA GLN A 526 -12.27 -0.66 -17.48
C GLN A 526 -10.97 -0.15 -18.12
N ALA A 527 -10.95 0.03 -19.44
CA ALA A 527 -9.81 0.52 -20.20
C ALA A 527 -9.91 2.05 -20.41
N GLY A 528 -9.47 2.82 -19.41
CA GLY A 528 -9.65 4.28 -19.41
C GLY A 528 -11.13 4.65 -19.26
N GLU A 529 -11.69 5.40 -20.20
CA GLU A 529 -13.13 5.72 -20.23
C GLU A 529 -13.99 4.63 -20.89
N LYS A 530 -13.36 3.63 -21.54
CA LYS A 530 -14.06 2.56 -22.25
C LYS A 530 -14.11 1.28 -21.44
N GLU A 531 -15.18 0.52 -21.60
CA GLU A 531 -15.22 -0.88 -21.17
C GLU A 531 -14.52 -1.76 -22.21
N ALA A 532 -13.85 -2.81 -21.76
CA ALA A 532 -13.26 -3.81 -22.64
C ALA A 532 -13.41 -5.23 -22.09
N MET A 533 -13.42 -6.21 -22.99
CA MET A 533 -13.34 -7.63 -22.65
C MET A 533 -12.01 -8.18 -23.13
N ILE A 534 -11.23 -8.77 -22.22
CA ILE A 534 -9.99 -9.48 -22.53
C ILE A 534 -10.23 -10.98 -22.46
N ILE A 535 -9.77 -11.73 -23.46
CA ILE A 535 -9.75 -13.19 -23.45
C ILE A 535 -8.30 -13.66 -23.50
N SER A 536 -7.82 -14.29 -22.43
CA SER A 536 -6.44 -14.81 -22.34
C SER A 536 -6.36 -16.11 -21.54
N THR A 537 -5.48 -17.02 -21.97
CA THR A 537 -5.11 -18.19 -21.15
C THR A 537 -4.26 -17.79 -19.96
N ALA A 538 -3.50 -16.70 -20.06
CA ALA A 538 -2.79 -16.10 -18.93
C ALA A 538 -3.79 -15.59 -17.89
N ASP A 539 -3.38 -15.60 -16.63
CA ASP A 539 -4.09 -14.88 -15.59
C ASP A 539 -4.01 -13.38 -15.88
N VAL A 540 -5.17 -12.72 -15.86
CA VAL A 540 -5.31 -11.30 -16.16
C VAL A 540 -5.72 -10.60 -14.88
N ASN A 541 -4.85 -9.75 -14.37
CA ASN A 541 -5.14 -8.84 -13.28
C ASN A 541 -5.14 -7.41 -13.81
N PHE A 542 -6.07 -6.59 -13.33
CA PHE A 542 -6.17 -5.19 -13.74
C PHE A 542 -6.16 -4.26 -12.54
N ASP A 543 -5.24 -3.31 -12.55
CA ASP A 543 -5.09 -2.30 -11.51
C ASP A 543 -4.63 -0.97 -12.11
N ASP A 544 -5.29 0.14 -11.75
CA ASP A 544 -4.92 1.50 -12.15
C ASP A 544 -4.49 1.69 -13.63
N GLY A 545 -5.30 1.19 -14.57
CA GLY A 545 -5.02 1.33 -16.00
C GLY A 545 -3.93 0.39 -16.53
N GLN A 546 -3.51 -0.59 -15.73
CA GLN A 546 -2.50 -1.58 -16.09
C GLN A 546 -3.11 -2.98 -16.14
N ILE A 547 -2.84 -3.69 -17.23
CA ILE A 547 -3.10 -5.11 -17.34
C ILE A 547 -1.80 -5.83 -16.98
N ARG A 548 -1.83 -6.62 -15.90
CA ARG A 548 -0.77 -7.56 -15.57
C ARG A 548 -1.20 -8.94 -16.02
N LEU A 549 -0.35 -9.59 -16.80
CA LEU A 549 -0.53 -10.95 -17.26
C LEU A 549 0.48 -11.84 -16.54
N SER A 550 0.03 -12.96 -15.96
CA SER A 550 0.93 -14.01 -15.49
C SER A 550 0.54 -15.38 -16.04
N GLN A 551 1.51 -16.25 -16.29
CA GLN A 551 1.23 -17.62 -16.75
C GLN A 551 2.41 -18.56 -16.49
N LEU A 552 2.08 -19.85 -16.35
CA LEU A 552 3.07 -20.89 -16.10
C LEU A 552 3.83 -21.30 -17.38
N GLY A 553 5.14 -21.47 -17.23
CA GLY A 553 6.04 -22.17 -18.15
C GLY A 553 6.39 -21.44 -19.46
N LYS A 554 5.71 -20.34 -19.81
CA LYS A 554 5.89 -19.65 -21.10
C LYS A 554 6.09 -18.14 -20.90
N PRO A 555 7.18 -17.54 -21.43
CA PRO A 555 7.41 -16.11 -21.36
C PRO A 555 6.67 -15.30 -22.44
N SER A 556 5.96 -15.95 -23.37
CA SER A 556 5.19 -15.25 -24.42
C SER A 556 3.70 -15.25 -24.09
N PHE A 557 3.09 -14.07 -24.15
CA PHE A 557 1.69 -13.85 -23.77
C PHE A 557 0.85 -13.51 -25.00
N GLN A 558 -0.40 -13.95 -25.00
CA GLN A 558 -1.38 -13.59 -26.02
C GLN A 558 -2.74 -13.33 -25.38
N PHE A 559 -3.41 -12.28 -25.85
CA PHE A 559 -4.80 -12.04 -25.49
C PHE A 559 -5.58 -11.42 -26.65
N THR A 560 -6.90 -11.59 -26.63
CA THR A 560 -7.84 -10.89 -27.52
C THR A 560 -8.54 -9.80 -26.72
N ILE A 561 -8.68 -8.59 -27.28
CA ILE A 561 -9.38 -7.48 -26.63
C ILE A 561 -10.55 -7.00 -27.48
N TYR A 562 -11.70 -6.79 -26.84
CA TYR A 562 -12.92 -6.24 -27.43
C TYR A 562 -13.30 -4.94 -26.71
N PRO A 563 -13.89 -3.93 -27.39
CA PRO A 563 -13.97 -3.84 -28.85
C PRO A 563 -12.58 -3.61 -29.47
N SER A 564 -12.46 -3.72 -30.79
CA SER A 564 -11.25 -3.30 -31.52
C SER A 564 -10.98 -1.80 -31.32
N GLY A 565 -9.71 -1.41 -31.29
CA GLY A 565 -9.29 -0.01 -31.22
C GLY A 565 -9.01 0.51 -29.81
N ILE A 566 -9.03 -0.33 -28.78
CA ILE A 566 -8.53 0.02 -27.45
C ILE A 566 -7.02 0.30 -27.54
N LYS A 567 -6.59 1.50 -27.11
CA LYS A 567 -5.18 1.89 -27.15
C LYS A 567 -4.45 1.36 -25.91
N TYR A 568 -3.23 0.88 -26.12
CA TYR A 568 -2.35 0.40 -25.06
C TYR A 568 -0.87 0.54 -25.46
N PHE A 569 0.02 0.47 -24.48
CA PHE A 569 1.47 0.50 -24.64
C PHE A 569 2.10 -0.73 -24.01
N SER A 570 2.99 -1.38 -24.77
CA SER A 570 3.98 -2.32 -24.26
C SER A 570 5.13 -2.39 -25.28
N PRO A 571 6.41 -2.33 -24.85
CA PRO A 571 7.54 -2.24 -25.78
C PRO A 571 7.66 -3.38 -26.78
N THR A 572 7.15 -4.57 -26.43
CA THR A 572 7.28 -5.80 -27.22
C THR A 572 5.95 -6.30 -27.78
N ALA A 573 4.89 -5.48 -27.72
CA ALA A 573 3.57 -5.85 -28.21
C ALA A 573 3.49 -5.81 -29.74
N ILE A 574 2.96 -6.89 -30.33
CA ILE A 574 2.59 -6.99 -31.74
C ILE A 574 1.06 -7.14 -31.79
N THR A 575 0.42 -6.31 -32.61
CA THR A 575 -1.04 -6.21 -32.66
C THR A 575 -1.58 -6.57 -34.04
N SER A 576 -2.54 -7.48 -34.09
CA SER A 576 -3.35 -7.74 -35.29
C SER A 576 -4.74 -7.12 -35.09
N LYS A 577 -5.07 -6.10 -35.88
CA LYS A 577 -6.35 -5.39 -35.78
C LYS A 577 -7.47 -6.13 -36.51
N GLY A 578 -8.60 -6.31 -35.85
CA GLY A 578 -9.80 -6.90 -36.43
C GLY A 578 -10.97 -5.92 -36.53
N THR A 579 -12.13 -6.38 -37.00
CA THR A 579 -13.33 -5.54 -37.13
C THR A 579 -14.06 -5.33 -35.80
N ILE A 580 -14.04 -6.32 -34.91
CA ILE A 580 -14.77 -6.32 -33.63
C ILE A 580 -13.81 -6.46 -32.43
N SER A 581 -12.62 -7.04 -32.64
CA SER A 581 -11.60 -7.27 -31.61
C SER A 581 -10.20 -7.22 -32.19
N ASP A 582 -9.21 -6.94 -31.35
CA ASP A 582 -7.79 -7.01 -31.69
C ASP A 582 -7.11 -8.19 -30.98
N VAL A 583 -6.09 -8.78 -31.61
CA VAL A 583 -5.25 -9.82 -31.00
C VAL A 583 -3.88 -9.24 -30.70
N VAL A 584 -3.44 -9.38 -29.46
CA VAL A 584 -2.19 -8.82 -28.94
C VAL A 584 -1.27 -9.96 -28.53
N VAL A 585 -0.02 -9.91 -29.00
CA VAL A 585 1.04 -10.85 -28.62
C VAL A 585 2.20 -10.08 -28.01
N ILE A 586 2.68 -10.53 -26.85
CA ILE A 586 3.78 -9.90 -26.12
C ILE A 586 4.89 -10.94 -25.92
N LYS A 587 6.09 -10.59 -26.35
CA LYS A 587 7.28 -11.41 -26.10
C LYS A 587 7.92 -10.97 -24.79
N GLY A 588 7.91 -11.85 -23.79
CA GLY A 588 8.67 -11.69 -22.55
C GLY A 588 10.05 -12.34 -22.63
N GLU A 589 10.83 -12.17 -21.57
CA GLU A 589 12.19 -12.67 -21.44
C GLU A 589 12.19 -14.06 -20.77
N ALA A 590 12.83 -15.04 -21.41
CA ALA A 590 13.04 -16.35 -20.80
C ALA A 590 14.17 -16.27 -19.76
N VAL A 591 13.99 -16.88 -18.59
CA VAL A 591 15.00 -16.86 -17.52
C VAL A 591 15.35 -18.27 -17.05
N LYS A 592 16.56 -18.42 -16.48
CA LYS A 592 16.96 -19.67 -15.84
C LYS A 592 16.25 -19.81 -14.49
N LEU A 593 15.74 -21.01 -14.22
CA LEU A 593 15.08 -21.31 -12.94
C LEU A 593 16.07 -21.19 -11.78
N PRO A 594 15.75 -20.38 -10.74
CA PRO A 594 16.64 -20.17 -9.61
C PRO A 594 16.49 -21.25 -8.52
N VAL A 595 15.38 -22.00 -8.52
CA VAL A 595 15.09 -23.07 -7.55
C VAL A 595 15.67 -24.39 -8.06
N GLN A 596 16.37 -25.12 -7.18
CA GLN A 596 16.95 -26.42 -7.50
C GLN A 596 16.40 -27.51 -6.59
N LEU A 597 16.46 -28.75 -7.07
CA LEU A 597 16.05 -29.93 -6.33
C LEU A 597 17.28 -30.80 -6.07
N LYS A 598 17.46 -31.23 -4.83
CA LYS A 598 18.56 -32.10 -4.41
C LYS A 598 18.03 -33.20 -3.50
N GLU A 599 18.63 -34.38 -3.55
CA GLU A 599 18.41 -35.42 -2.54
C GLU A 599 19.41 -35.21 -1.39
N SER A 600 18.88 -35.11 -0.17
CA SER A 600 19.69 -34.99 1.05
C SER A 600 20.39 -36.31 1.38
N PRO A 601 21.46 -36.30 2.20
CA PRO A 601 22.15 -37.54 2.62
C PRO A 601 21.25 -38.57 3.33
N SER A 602 20.12 -38.12 3.88
CA SER A 602 19.10 -38.99 4.50
C SER A 602 18.04 -39.51 3.53
N GLY A 603 18.16 -39.24 2.22
CA GLY A 603 17.23 -39.66 1.17
C GLY A 603 15.96 -38.81 1.06
N MET A 604 15.85 -37.70 1.80
CA MET A 604 14.73 -36.76 1.65
C MET A 604 14.98 -35.77 0.51
N MET A 605 13.92 -35.40 -0.20
CA MET A 605 13.96 -34.38 -1.24
C MET A 605 14.04 -32.98 -0.62
N GLU A 606 15.03 -32.20 -1.07
CA GLU A 606 15.35 -30.86 -0.59
C GLU A 606 15.23 -29.85 -1.75
N LEU A 607 14.43 -28.80 -1.53
CA LEU A 607 14.28 -27.65 -2.40
C LEU A 607 15.28 -26.59 -1.96
N ILE A 608 16.21 -26.26 -2.86
CA ILE A 608 17.15 -25.16 -2.69
C ILE A 608 16.44 -23.87 -3.11
N VAL A 609 16.06 -23.07 -2.11
CA VAL A 609 15.30 -21.84 -2.30
C VAL A 609 16.27 -20.66 -2.41
N PRO A 610 16.18 -19.83 -3.48
CA PRO A 610 17.06 -18.69 -3.65
C PRO A 610 16.70 -17.54 -2.69
N GLU A 611 17.60 -16.58 -2.55
CA GLU A 611 17.31 -15.33 -1.84
C GLU A 611 16.28 -14.46 -2.58
N ASN A 612 16.31 -14.47 -3.92
CA ASN A 612 15.42 -13.69 -4.80
C ASN A 612 15.13 -14.45 -6.10
N ILE A 613 14.07 -14.07 -6.82
CA ILE A 613 13.76 -14.56 -8.17
C ILE A 613 13.96 -13.45 -9.23
N PRO A 614 14.24 -13.79 -10.50
CA PRO A 614 14.34 -12.80 -11.58
C PRO A 614 13.06 -11.95 -11.73
N ALA A 615 13.22 -10.67 -12.05
CA ALA A 615 12.11 -9.72 -12.17
C ALA A 615 11.05 -10.08 -13.23
N ALA A 616 11.42 -10.89 -14.23
CA ALA A 616 10.51 -11.41 -15.26
C ALA A 616 9.54 -12.48 -14.72
N LEU A 617 9.77 -13.01 -13.52
CA LEU A 617 8.91 -14.00 -12.88
C LEU A 617 7.96 -13.33 -11.88
N GLU A 618 6.72 -13.81 -11.85
CA GLU A 618 5.81 -13.57 -10.73
C GLU A 618 6.17 -14.45 -9.55
N ASP A 619 6.37 -15.75 -9.79
CA ASP A 619 6.73 -16.75 -8.79
C ASP A 619 7.42 -17.95 -9.47
N VAL A 620 7.84 -18.93 -8.68
CA VAL A 620 8.21 -20.26 -9.14
C VAL A 620 7.32 -21.27 -8.43
N LYS A 621 6.54 -22.03 -9.19
CA LYS A 621 5.66 -23.07 -8.65
C LYS A 621 6.38 -24.41 -8.61
N VAL A 622 6.34 -25.06 -7.45
CA VAL A 622 6.84 -26.41 -7.23
C VAL A 622 5.64 -27.33 -7.07
N ASN A 623 5.44 -28.18 -8.06
CA ASN A 623 4.39 -29.18 -8.10
C ASN A 623 4.91 -30.49 -7.50
N ILE A 624 4.34 -30.92 -6.38
CA ILE A 624 4.76 -32.09 -5.61
C ILE A 624 3.65 -33.16 -5.70
N ASP A 625 3.94 -34.23 -6.45
CA ASP A 625 3.15 -35.45 -6.46
C ASP A 625 3.74 -36.42 -5.44
N TYR A 626 2.93 -36.91 -4.51
CA TYR A 626 3.35 -37.87 -3.48
C TYR A 626 2.26 -38.91 -3.21
N LEU A 627 2.63 -40.03 -2.60
CA LEU A 627 1.69 -41.03 -2.08
C LEU A 627 1.90 -41.13 -0.57
N GLY A 628 0.83 -41.01 0.20
CA GLY A 628 0.85 -40.97 1.66
C GLY A 628 -0.44 -40.37 2.23
N GLY A 629 -0.51 -40.18 3.54
CA GLY A 629 -1.64 -39.51 4.20
C GLY A 629 -1.56 -37.97 4.12
N ALA A 630 -0.35 -37.43 4.29
CA ALA A 630 -0.05 -36.00 4.23
C ALA A 630 1.40 -35.76 3.81
N ALA A 631 1.72 -34.53 3.42
CA ALA A 631 3.09 -34.06 3.19
C ALA A 631 3.33 -32.76 3.95
N LYS A 632 4.58 -32.54 4.36
CA LYS A 632 5.05 -31.38 5.12
C LYS A 632 6.28 -30.79 4.44
N LEU A 633 6.35 -29.47 4.40
CA LEU A 633 7.57 -28.70 4.14
C LEU A 633 8.20 -28.36 5.48
N LEU A 634 9.41 -28.86 5.69
CA LEU A 634 10.23 -28.60 6.86
C LEU A 634 11.30 -27.58 6.49
N ASN A 635 11.48 -26.55 7.30
CA ASN A 635 12.65 -25.67 7.17
C ASN A 635 13.93 -26.36 7.69
N ASP A 636 15.07 -25.67 7.60
CA ASP A 636 16.36 -26.18 8.08
C ASP A 636 16.40 -26.56 9.58
N LYS A 637 15.47 -26.02 10.38
CA LYS A 637 15.31 -26.32 11.81
C LYS A 637 14.34 -27.49 12.09
N GLY A 638 13.79 -28.11 11.05
CA GLY A 638 12.81 -29.19 11.16
C GLY A 638 11.39 -28.72 11.53
N VAL A 639 11.11 -27.42 11.47
CA VAL A 639 9.78 -26.86 11.75
C VAL A 639 8.92 -26.91 10.50
N VAL A 640 7.65 -27.31 10.65
CA VAL A 640 6.65 -27.31 9.58
C VAL A 640 6.33 -25.86 9.18
N VAL A 641 6.56 -25.52 7.92
CA VAL A 641 6.27 -24.19 7.35
C VAL A 641 5.20 -24.21 6.26
N GLY A 642 4.70 -25.41 5.95
CA GLY A 642 3.58 -25.67 5.07
C GLY A 642 3.27 -27.16 5.07
N ASP A 643 2.03 -27.53 4.87
CA ASP A 643 1.60 -28.91 4.76
C ASP A 643 0.49 -29.07 3.72
N HIS A 644 0.28 -30.31 3.31
CA HIS A 644 -0.79 -30.68 2.38
C HIS A 644 -1.36 -32.02 2.76
N LEU A 645 -2.68 -32.11 2.67
CA LEU A 645 -3.44 -33.27 3.05
C LEU A 645 -3.82 -34.05 1.79
N PHE A 646 -3.41 -35.31 1.69
CA PHE A 646 -3.52 -36.05 0.44
C PHE A 646 -5.00 -36.37 0.13
N ASN A 647 -5.49 -35.84 -0.99
CA ASN A 647 -6.84 -36.09 -1.52
C ASN A 647 -6.79 -36.63 -2.97
N GLY A 648 -5.59 -36.93 -3.49
CA GLY A 648 -5.38 -37.38 -4.86
C GLY A 648 -4.93 -36.30 -5.85
N THR A 649 -4.80 -35.04 -5.43
CA THR A 649 -4.29 -33.95 -6.27
C THR A 649 -2.81 -33.64 -6.03
N THR A 650 -2.17 -33.01 -7.01
CA THR A 650 -0.83 -32.45 -6.89
C THR A 650 -0.82 -31.29 -5.88
N TRP A 651 0.18 -31.24 -5.00
CA TRP A 651 0.40 -30.10 -4.13
C TRP A 651 1.22 -29.03 -4.87
N VAL A 652 0.67 -27.82 -4.98
CA VAL A 652 1.36 -26.67 -5.60
C VAL A 652 1.91 -25.78 -4.50
N VAL A 653 3.20 -25.45 -4.59
CA VAL A 653 3.90 -24.60 -3.62
C VAL A 653 4.55 -23.44 -4.35
N GLY A 654 4.23 -22.20 -3.96
CA GLY A 654 4.88 -20.98 -4.45
C GLY A 654 6.11 -20.63 -3.61
N ILE A 655 7.24 -20.40 -4.26
CA ILE A 655 8.52 -20.22 -3.58
C ILE A 655 8.72 -18.80 -3.05
N ASN A 656 8.00 -17.80 -3.57
CA ASN A 656 8.05 -16.42 -3.06
C ASN A 656 7.87 -16.29 -1.54
N LYS A 657 7.01 -17.12 -0.94
CA LYS A 657 6.75 -17.12 0.51
C LYS A 657 8.00 -17.52 1.34
N PHE A 658 8.96 -18.20 0.72
CA PHE A 658 10.11 -18.82 1.37
C PHE A 658 11.46 -18.20 0.97
N LEU A 659 11.47 -17.17 0.12
CA LEU A 659 12.71 -16.52 -0.32
C LEU A 659 13.54 -16.03 0.86
N GLY A 660 14.83 -16.37 0.84
CA GLY A 660 15.78 -16.06 1.91
C GLY A 660 15.54 -16.81 3.24
N LYS A 661 14.57 -17.73 3.35
CA LYS A 661 14.25 -18.44 4.61
C LYS A 661 14.94 -19.79 4.78
N GLY A 662 15.94 -20.08 3.95
CA GLY A 662 16.66 -21.35 3.95
C GLY A 662 16.02 -22.40 3.03
N ASN A 663 16.57 -23.61 3.05
CA ASN A 663 16.10 -24.70 2.20
C ASN A 663 14.86 -25.37 2.82
N LEU A 664 14.11 -26.07 1.97
CA LEU A 664 12.90 -26.78 2.39
C LEU A 664 13.05 -28.28 2.13
N ARG A 665 12.67 -29.11 3.09
CA ARG A 665 12.65 -30.57 2.94
C ARG A 665 11.21 -31.07 2.89
N ILE A 666 10.95 -32.00 1.97
CA ILE A 666 9.63 -32.60 1.80
C ILE A 666 9.59 -33.90 2.59
N ALA A 667 8.72 -33.96 3.60
CA ALA A 667 8.46 -35.14 4.40
C ALA A 667 7.03 -35.65 4.15
N THR A 668 6.88 -36.97 3.94
CA THR A 668 5.57 -37.60 3.71
C THR A 668 5.19 -38.49 4.90
N GLU A 669 3.89 -38.53 5.20
CA GLU A 669 3.33 -39.35 6.26
C GLU A 669 2.66 -40.62 5.70
N PRO A 670 2.65 -41.73 6.46
CA PRO A 670 1.94 -42.94 6.06
C PRO A 670 0.43 -42.69 5.94
N TRP A 671 -0.23 -43.54 5.15
CA TRP A 671 -1.68 -43.53 5.04
C TRP A 671 -2.34 -44.00 6.35
N ASN A 672 -3.48 -43.39 6.71
CA ASN A 672 -4.29 -43.76 7.85
C ASN A 672 -5.68 -44.21 7.37
N ASP A 673 -6.12 -45.39 7.79
CA ASP A 673 -7.39 -46.00 7.35
C ASP A 673 -8.65 -45.33 7.90
N ASN A 674 -8.50 -44.43 8.86
CA ASN A 674 -9.60 -43.58 9.34
C ASN A 674 -9.87 -42.37 8.44
N ILE A 675 -9.03 -42.12 7.42
CA ILE A 675 -9.24 -41.03 6.45
C ILE A 675 -10.44 -41.36 5.55
N THR A 676 -11.37 -40.41 5.44
CA THR A 676 -12.57 -40.54 4.60
C THR A 676 -12.55 -39.60 3.39
N GLY A 677 -13.31 -39.94 2.35
CA GLY A 677 -13.60 -39.06 1.19
C GLY A 677 -12.60 -39.06 0.04
N VAL A 678 -11.49 -39.81 0.16
CA VAL A 678 -10.61 -40.12 -0.98
C VAL A 678 -11.18 -41.29 -1.79
N ALA A 679 -11.14 -41.20 -3.12
CA ALA A 679 -11.71 -42.22 -4.00
C ALA A 679 -11.08 -43.62 -3.75
N PRO A 680 -11.87 -44.72 -3.71
CA PRO A 680 -11.36 -46.05 -3.38
C PRO A 680 -10.17 -46.52 -4.23
N ALA A 681 -10.18 -46.23 -5.53
CA ALA A 681 -9.08 -46.58 -6.43
C ALA A 681 -7.76 -45.85 -6.06
N ILE A 682 -7.85 -44.61 -5.58
CA ILE A 682 -6.69 -43.84 -5.11
C ILE A 682 -6.20 -44.42 -3.78
N VAL A 683 -7.12 -44.76 -2.87
CA VAL A 683 -6.76 -45.40 -1.59
C VAL A 683 -6.01 -46.72 -1.81
N GLN A 684 -6.49 -47.58 -2.72
CA GLN A 684 -5.80 -48.82 -3.09
C GLN A 684 -4.39 -48.55 -3.61
N ARG A 685 -4.22 -47.55 -4.47
CA ARG A 685 -2.91 -47.15 -5.01
C ARG A 685 -1.96 -46.66 -3.91
N VAL A 686 -2.44 -45.86 -2.96
CA VAL A 686 -1.63 -45.37 -1.83
C VAL A 686 -1.22 -46.53 -0.92
N LYS A 687 -2.14 -47.45 -0.61
CA LYS A 687 -1.87 -48.63 0.24
C LYS A 687 -0.87 -49.60 -0.39
N ALA A 688 -0.84 -49.70 -1.71
CA ALA A 688 0.10 -50.55 -2.44
C ALA A 688 1.50 -49.94 -2.58
N ALA A 689 1.67 -48.64 -2.28
CA ALA A 689 2.93 -47.92 -2.41
C ALA A 689 3.57 -47.63 -1.04
N LYS A 690 4.89 -47.49 -1.01
CA LYS A 690 5.57 -46.92 0.17
C LYS A 690 5.30 -45.40 0.21
N PRO A 691 5.06 -44.80 1.39
CA PRO A 691 4.92 -43.36 1.51
C PRO A 691 6.15 -42.65 0.97
N GLY A 692 5.94 -41.65 0.11
CA GLY A 692 7.05 -40.94 -0.50
C GLY A 692 6.65 -40.00 -1.64
N VAL A 693 7.57 -39.13 -2.00
CA VAL A 693 7.46 -38.24 -3.16
C VAL A 693 7.58 -39.08 -4.44
N VAL A 694 6.61 -38.94 -5.33
CA VAL A 694 6.58 -39.61 -6.63
C VAL A 694 7.27 -38.76 -7.68
N LYS A 695 6.97 -37.47 -7.71
CA LYS A 695 7.50 -36.53 -8.70
C LYS A 695 7.48 -35.11 -8.16
N VAL A 696 8.54 -34.36 -8.46
CA VAL A 696 8.59 -32.91 -8.24
C VAL A 696 8.84 -32.23 -9.59
N THR A 697 8.02 -31.25 -9.94
CA THR A 697 8.21 -30.43 -11.14
C THR A 697 8.29 -28.97 -10.75
N ILE A 698 9.33 -28.27 -11.19
CA ILE A 698 9.53 -26.83 -10.94
C ILE A 698 9.15 -26.08 -12.21
N VAL A 699 8.21 -25.14 -12.10
CA VAL A 699 7.65 -24.39 -13.23
C VAL A 699 7.74 -22.89 -12.94
N PRO A 700 8.37 -22.09 -13.81
CA PRO A 700 8.37 -20.63 -13.65
C PRO A 700 6.98 -20.07 -13.94
N GLU A 701 6.52 -19.11 -13.14
CA GLU A 701 5.38 -18.26 -13.46
C GLU A 701 5.93 -16.94 -14.01
N TYR A 702 5.76 -16.70 -15.30
CA TYR A 702 6.23 -15.46 -15.94
C TYR A 702 5.19 -14.35 -15.76
N LYS A 703 5.64 -13.09 -15.79
CA LYS A 703 4.75 -11.92 -15.86
C LYS A 703 5.14 -10.90 -16.90
N VAL A 704 4.14 -10.17 -17.39
CA VAL A 704 4.31 -8.94 -18.18
C VAL A 704 3.26 -7.91 -17.80
N GLN A 705 3.55 -6.65 -18.09
CA GLN A 705 2.64 -5.53 -17.89
C GLN A 705 2.32 -4.87 -19.24
N VAL A 706 1.05 -4.47 -19.39
CA VAL A 706 0.53 -3.72 -20.51
C VAL A 706 -0.21 -2.52 -19.97
N ASP A 707 0.10 -1.34 -20.49
CA ASP A 707 -0.48 -0.11 -20.00
C ASP A 707 -1.60 0.32 -20.93
N ILE A 708 -2.83 0.48 -20.41
CA ILE A 708 -3.91 1.06 -21.19
C ILE A 708 -3.63 2.55 -21.40
N ILE A 709 -3.76 3.02 -22.64
CA ILE A 709 -3.67 4.42 -22.98
C ILE A 709 -5.10 4.93 -23.19
N PRO A 710 -5.58 5.93 -22.44
CA PRO A 710 -6.86 6.58 -22.74
C PRO A 710 -6.89 7.18 -24.15
N ASP A 711 -8.06 7.24 -24.77
CA ASP A 711 -8.21 7.69 -26.17
C ASP A 711 -7.72 9.12 -26.41
N SER A 712 -7.88 9.97 -25.40
CA SER A 712 -7.27 11.29 -25.28
C SER A 712 -6.69 11.43 -23.89
N LEU A 713 -5.36 11.43 -23.80
CA LEU A 713 -4.70 11.99 -22.62
C LEU A 713 -4.42 13.45 -22.94
N PRO A 714 -4.91 14.40 -22.13
CA PRO A 714 -4.45 15.76 -22.28
C PRO A 714 -2.93 15.77 -22.02
N ALA A 715 -2.18 16.44 -22.88
CA ALA A 715 -0.72 16.52 -22.76
C ALA A 715 -0.28 17.12 -21.41
N ALA A 716 -1.18 17.90 -20.79
CA ALA A 716 -1.08 18.40 -19.43
C ALA A 716 -2.50 18.55 -18.85
N VAL A 717 -2.64 18.44 -17.53
CA VAL A 717 -3.86 18.86 -16.82
C VAL A 717 -3.57 20.06 -15.94
N SER A 718 -4.57 20.92 -15.70
CA SER A 718 -4.46 22.03 -14.77
C SER A 718 -5.08 21.70 -13.43
N ALA A 719 -4.42 22.04 -12.33
CA ALA A 719 -4.98 21.90 -10.98
C ALA A 719 -6.31 22.67 -10.80
N ALA A 720 -6.51 23.76 -11.55
CA ALA A 720 -7.77 24.51 -11.54
C ALA A 720 -8.98 23.68 -11.99
N SER A 721 -8.78 22.71 -12.88
CA SER A 721 -9.83 21.77 -13.31
C SER A 721 -10.31 20.83 -12.20
N PHE A 722 -9.59 20.78 -11.08
CA PHE A 722 -9.90 19.96 -9.91
C PHE A 722 -10.31 20.81 -8.69
N GLY A 723 -10.56 22.10 -8.89
CA GLY A 723 -11.02 23.02 -7.84
C GLY A 723 -9.90 23.66 -7.02
N ALA A 724 -8.65 23.60 -7.46
CA ALA A 724 -7.56 24.40 -6.88
C ALA A 724 -7.47 25.73 -7.63
N ILE A 725 -8.07 26.78 -7.07
CA ILE A 725 -8.23 28.08 -7.73
C ILE A 725 -7.40 29.11 -6.95
N PRO A 726 -6.41 29.76 -7.58
CA PRO A 726 -5.55 30.67 -6.85
C PRO A 726 -6.31 31.96 -6.45
N ASN A 727 -5.95 32.50 -5.29
CA ASN A 727 -6.39 33.79 -4.76
C ASN A 727 -7.90 33.90 -4.42
N ASP A 728 -8.55 32.81 -4.02
CA ASP A 728 -10.01 32.79 -3.78
C ASP A 728 -10.41 32.56 -2.30
N ASP A 729 -9.48 32.66 -1.36
CA ASP A 729 -9.63 32.42 0.10
C ASP A 729 -10.12 31.00 0.49
N PHE A 730 -10.43 30.13 -0.47
CA PHE A 730 -10.84 28.75 -0.22
C PHE A 730 -9.63 27.84 -0.01
N ASN A 731 -9.84 26.69 0.64
CA ASN A 731 -8.78 25.72 0.87
C ASN A 731 -8.55 24.86 -0.39
N ASP A 732 -7.38 24.97 -0.99
CA ASP A 732 -7.03 24.32 -2.25
C ASP A 732 -6.49 22.90 -2.11
N ARG A 733 -6.22 22.47 -0.87
CA ARG A 733 -5.52 21.21 -0.58
C ARG A 733 -6.14 20.00 -1.30
N SER A 734 -7.46 19.84 -1.21
CA SER A 734 -8.15 18.71 -1.86
C SER A 734 -8.11 18.80 -3.37
N GLY A 735 -8.24 20.00 -3.94
CA GLY A 735 -8.18 20.19 -5.39
C GLY A 735 -6.81 19.85 -5.97
N LEU A 736 -5.74 20.28 -5.28
CA LEU A 736 -4.36 19.93 -5.63
C LEU A 736 -4.10 18.43 -5.49
N GLN A 737 -4.54 17.80 -4.40
CA GLN A 737 -4.39 16.35 -4.23
C GLN A 737 -5.14 15.56 -5.30
N ASN A 738 -6.38 15.95 -5.63
CA ASN A 738 -7.18 15.32 -6.69
C ASN A 738 -6.48 15.42 -8.05
N ALA A 739 -5.83 16.54 -8.35
CA ALA A 739 -5.07 16.71 -9.59
C ALA A 739 -3.86 15.76 -9.64
N VAL A 740 -3.13 15.61 -8.53
CA VAL A 740 -2.00 14.67 -8.40
C VAL A 740 -2.47 13.21 -8.56
N ASP A 741 -3.56 12.84 -7.87
CA ASP A 741 -4.13 11.49 -7.96
C ASP A 741 -4.66 11.19 -9.37
N TYR A 742 -5.25 12.19 -10.04
CA TYR A 742 -5.64 12.07 -11.44
C TYR A 742 -4.43 11.85 -12.35
N CYS A 743 -3.34 12.60 -12.14
CA CYS A 743 -2.10 12.41 -12.89
C CYS A 743 -1.54 10.99 -12.69
N ARG A 744 -1.52 10.48 -11.46
CA ARG A 744 -1.11 9.10 -11.15
C ARG A 744 -2.00 8.09 -11.88
N LYS A 745 -3.31 8.18 -11.67
CA LYS A 745 -4.31 7.23 -12.19
C LYS A 745 -4.32 7.18 -13.73
N ASN A 746 -4.13 8.33 -14.37
CA ASN A 746 -4.23 8.45 -15.83
C ASN A 746 -2.86 8.59 -16.51
N ARG A 747 -1.76 8.50 -15.75
CA ARG A 747 -0.37 8.62 -16.24
C ARG A 747 -0.13 9.90 -17.04
N ILE A 748 -0.72 10.99 -16.56
CA ILE A 748 -0.45 12.32 -17.11
C ILE A 748 0.97 12.68 -16.75
N ARG A 749 1.74 13.11 -17.76
CA ARG A 749 3.16 13.44 -17.59
C ARG A 749 3.39 14.89 -17.17
N ARG A 750 2.35 15.73 -17.21
CA ARG A 750 2.47 17.15 -16.89
C ARG A 750 1.27 17.67 -16.10
N LEU A 751 1.53 18.23 -14.93
CA LEU A 751 0.56 18.94 -14.10
C LEU A 751 0.90 20.43 -14.11
N LEU A 752 -0.03 21.28 -14.53
CA LEU A 752 0.07 22.73 -14.44
C LEU A 752 -0.62 23.21 -13.17
N ILE A 753 0.10 23.93 -12.32
CA ILE A 753 -0.45 24.72 -11.22
C ILE A 753 -0.34 26.19 -11.66
N PRO A 754 -1.46 26.83 -12.05
CA PRO A 754 -1.45 28.24 -12.46
C PRO A 754 -0.78 29.16 -11.43
N PRO A 755 -0.23 30.32 -11.85
CA PRO A 755 0.37 31.27 -10.92
C PRO A 755 -0.68 31.88 -9.98
N GLY A 756 -0.26 32.18 -8.76
CA GLY A 756 -1.09 32.79 -7.71
C GLY A 756 -0.93 32.09 -6.36
N THR A 757 -1.64 32.58 -5.34
CA THR A 757 -1.56 32.06 -3.99
C THR A 757 -2.64 31.01 -3.75
N TYR A 758 -2.22 29.83 -3.32
CA TYR A 758 -3.08 28.70 -2.95
C TYR A 758 -3.03 28.51 -1.45
N LYS A 759 -4.20 28.39 -0.82
CA LYS A 759 -4.30 28.19 0.63
C LYS A 759 -4.28 26.70 0.94
N ILE A 760 -3.28 26.26 1.69
CA ILE A 760 -3.12 24.86 2.12
C ILE A 760 -3.43 24.78 3.61
N SER A 761 -4.64 24.35 3.96
CA SER A 761 -5.15 24.41 5.34
C SER A 761 -5.71 23.07 5.82
N ASP A 762 -5.57 22.77 7.10
CA ASP A 762 -6.18 21.62 7.79
C ASP A 762 -6.39 21.96 9.27
N GLY A 763 -7.57 21.68 9.81
CA GLY A 763 -7.91 22.01 11.19
C GLY A 763 -6.95 21.39 12.22
N ARG A 764 -6.44 20.17 11.96
CA ARG A 764 -5.48 19.51 12.86
C ARG A 764 -4.12 20.19 12.84
N ALA A 765 -3.67 20.68 11.68
CA ALA A 765 -2.41 21.41 11.56
C ALA A 765 -2.46 22.76 12.28
N ILE A 766 -3.58 23.48 12.16
CA ILE A 766 -3.82 24.73 12.87
C ILE A 766 -3.85 24.47 14.38
N GLN A 767 -4.57 23.43 14.82
CA GLN A 767 -4.64 23.07 16.24
C GLN A 767 -3.26 22.71 16.80
N LEU A 768 -2.44 21.97 16.05
CA LEU A 768 -1.06 21.65 16.44
C LEU A 768 -0.24 22.92 16.68
N MET A 769 -0.26 23.84 15.72
CA MET A 769 0.42 25.13 15.86
C MET A 769 -0.07 25.85 17.12
N GLN A 770 -1.38 25.98 17.31
CA GLN A 770 -1.96 26.65 18.47
C GLN A 770 -1.56 25.98 19.80
N ASP A 771 -1.59 24.66 19.87
CA ASP A 771 -1.22 23.90 21.08
C ASP A 771 0.26 24.09 21.45
N VAL A 772 1.15 24.17 20.46
CA VAL A 772 2.57 24.49 20.71
C VAL A 772 2.71 25.93 21.16
N MET A 773 2.14 26.88 20.42
CA MET A 773 2.19 28.31 20.76
C MET A 773 1.54 28.61 22.12
N SER A 774 0.59 27.78 22.55
CA SER A 774 -0.11 27.96 23.81
C SER A 774 0.59 27.36 25.04
N HIS A 775 1.75 26.72 24.87
CA HIS A 775 2.47 25.97 25.92
C HIS A 775 1.72 24.70 26.40
N LYS A 776 0.75 24.19 25.61
CA LYS A 776 0.02 22.94 25.94
C LYS A 776 0.87 21.70 25.72
N MET A 777 1.85 21.78 24.82
CA MET A 777 2.85 20.73 24.53
C MET A 777 4.09 20.81 25.45
N GLY A 778 4.00 21.56 26.56
CA GLY A 778 5.13 21.79 27.46
C GLY A 778 6.17 22.76 26.90
N ARG A 779 7.33 22.84 27.58
CA ARG A 779 8.43 23.77 27.25
C ARG A 779 9.17 23.38 25.98
N ASN A 780 9.25 22.09 25.66
CA ASN A 780 9.89 21.58 24.44
C ASN A 780 8.91 20.69 23.67
N SER A 781 8.24 21.27 22.68
CA SER A 781 7.25 20.56 21.87
C SER A 781 7.84 19.42 21.05
N GLN A 782 9.12 19.48 20.70
CA GLN A 782 9.82 18.47 19.90
C GLN A 782 9.75 17.07 20.52
N ASP A 783 9.83 16.96 21.85
CA ASP A 783 9.82 15.67 22.57
C ASP A 783 8.51 14.89 22.36
N ILE A 784 7.47 15.59 21.90
CA ILE A 784 6.15 15.03 21.61
C ILE A 784 5.97 14.88 20.09
N ILE A 785 6.19 15.96 19.35
CA ILE A 785 5.75 16.07 17.95
C ILE A 785 6.75 15.51 16.93
N TYR A 786 8.02 15.36 17.33
CA TYR A 786 9.09 14.84 16.48
C TYR A 786 9.43 13.40 16.88
N THR A 787 8.43 12.51 16.75
CA THR A 787 8.57 11.05 16.94
C THR A 787 8.05 10.28 15.71
N PRO A 788 8.50 9.03 15.45
CA PRO A 788 8.06 8.27 14.27
C PRO A 788 6.57 7.98 14.21
N TYR A 789 5.88 8.02 15.36
CA TYR A 789 4.49 7.62 15.51
C TYR A 789 3.55 8.79 15.77
N TYR A 790 4.07 10.02 15.84
CA TYR A 790 3.21 11.20 15.99
C TYR A 790 2.38 11.40 14.72
N ASP A 791 1.06 11.43 14.85
CA ASP A 791 0.14 11.68 13.74
C ASP A 791 0.23 13.15 13.29
N TYR A 792 0.31 13.39 11.99
CA TYR A 792 0.49 14.72 11.43
C TYR A 792 -0.20 14.87 10.08
N VAL A 793 -0.48 16.12 9.71
CA VAL A 793 -1.08 16.45 8.42
C VAL A 793 -0.01 16.46 7.34
N ARG A 794 -0.29 15.77 6.22
CA ARG A 794 0.41 15.95 4.94
C ARG A 794 -0.43 16.85 4.03
N GLY A 795 0.20 17.87 3.47
CA GLY A 795 -0.41 18.83 2.54
C GLY A 795 -0.75 18.14 1.23
N ILE A 796 0.21 18.07 0.31
CA ILE A 796 0.10 17.44 -1.01
C ILE A 796 1.05 16.24 -1.10
N ARG A 797 0.50 15.04 -1.34
CA ARG A 797 1.23 13.78 -1.39
C ARG A 797 1.32 13.22 -2.79
N PHE A 798 2.55 13.04 -3.26
CA PHE A 798 2.92 12.29 -4.46
C PHE A 798 3.36 10.89 -4.02
N ASP A 799 2.56 9.87 -4.31
CA ASP A 799 2.85 8.48 -3.92
C ASP A 799 2.80 7.55 -5.13
N ARG A 800 3.87 6.78 -5.36
CA ARG A 800 4.03 5.83 -6.48
C ARG A 800 3.85 6.45 -7.87
N ILE A 801 4.28 7.70 -8.04
CA ILE A 801 4.22 8.41 -9.33
C ILE A 801 5.48 8.13 -10.15
N ASN A 802 5.29 7.84 -11.45
CA ASN A 802 6.36 7.64 -12.41
C ASN A 802 6.26 8.70 -13.53
N ASP A 803 7.35 9.42 -13.77
CA ASP A 803 7.53 10.37 -14.88
C ASP A 803 6.51 11.53 -14.93
N LEU A 804 6.44 12.35 -13.87
CA LEU A 804 5.57 13.53 -13.79
C LEU A 804 6.37 14.83 -13.66
N GLU A 805 6.06 15.79 -14.52
CA GLU A 805 6.51 17.18 -14.45
C GLU A 805 5.40 18.08 -13.86
N VAL A 806 5.64 18.66 -12.69
CA VAL A 806 4.77 19.68 -12.08
C VAL A 806 5.32 21.06 -12.41
N ILE A 807 4.57 21.83 -13.18
CA ILE A 807 4.90 23.20 -13.56
C ILE A 807 4.08 24.15 -12.69
N ALA A 808 4.75 24.82 -11.76
CA ALA A 808 4.17 25.69 -10.75
C ALA A 808 4.86 27.06 -10.72
N ASP A 809 5.41 27.51 -11.86
CA ASP A 809 6.08 28.81 -11.99
C ASP A 809 5.12 29.95 -11.56
N GLY A 810 5.42 30.60 -10.43
CA GLY A 810 4.62 31.68 -9.86
C GLY A 810 3.48 31.25 -8.92
N ALA A 811 3.36 29.95 -8.62
CA ALA A 811 2.42 29.44 -7.62
C ALA A 811 3.03 29.51 -6.21
N VAL A 812 2.25 29.99 -5.24
CA VAL A 812 2.63 30.08 -3.82
C VAL A 812 1.69 29.21 -3.00
N PHE A 813 2.21 28.15 -2.39
CA PHE A 813 1.49 27.41 -1.36
C PHE A 813 1.62 28.17 -0.05
N MET A 814 0.53 28.83 0.35
CA MET A 814 0.39 29.53 1.62
C MET A 814 -0.21 28.58 2.65
N VAL A 815 0.65 28.05 3.52
CA VAL A 815 0.31 27.02 4.49
C VAL A 815 -0.29 27.63 5.76
N GLU A 816 -1.37 27.02 6.27
CA GLU A 816 -2.00 27.38 7.54
C GLU A 816 -1.89 26.25 8.56
N GLY A 817 -1.21 26.52 9.68
CA GLY A 817 -0.90 25.52 10.70
C GLY A 817 0.33 24.68 10.35
N TRP A 818 0.81 23.87 11.30
CA TRP A 818 2.04 23.10 11.13
C TRP A 818 1.74 21.74 10.47
N MET A 819 2.27 21.54 9.26
CA MET A 819 2.10 20.32 8.46
C MET A 819 3.36 20.00 7.64
N GLU A 820 3.39 18.84 6.97
CA GLU A 820 4.34 18.49 5.92
C GLU A 820 3.76 18.92 4.56
N PRO A 821 4.14 20.07 3.99
CA PRO A 821 3.45 20.66 2.84
C PRO A 821 3.50 19.79 1.57
N VAL A 822 4.65 19.21 1.24
CA VAL A 822 4.84 18.38 0.04
C VAL A 822 5.62 17.12 0.38
N SER A 823 5.11 15.96 -0.07
CA SER A 823 5.76 14.66 0.16
C SER A 823 5.84 13.87 -1.15
N LEU A 824 7.04 13.36 -1.49
CA LEU A 824 7.27 12.44 -2.59
C LEU A 824 7.71 11.09 -2.00
N GLU A 825 6.84 10.10 -2.10
CA GLU A 825 7.05 8.75 -1.56
C GLU A 825 7.03 7.73 -2.70
N ASN A 826 8.06 6.86 -2.77
CA ASN A 826 8.14 5.79 -3.78
C ASN A 826 8.00 6.29 -5.23
N CYS A 827 8.45 7.51 -5.52
CA CYS A 827 8.30 8.14 -6.83
C CYS A 827 9.55 7.93 -7.70
N LYS A 828 9.38 8.00 -9.02
CA LYS A 828 10.47 7.92 -9.99
C LYS A 828 10.32 8.98 -11.08
N GLY A 829 11.37 9.73 -11.34
CA GLY A 829 11.39 10.67 -12.46
C GLY A 829 10.44 11.87 -12.28
N VAL A 830 10.25 12.33 -11.04
CA VAL A 830 9.37 13.47 -10.75
C VAL A 830 10.16 14.76 -10.75
N THR A 831 9.65 15.77 -11.46
CA THR A 831 10.18 17.14 -11.47
C THR A 831 9.14 18.10 -10.92
N ILE A 832 9.50 18.91 -9.91
CA ILE A 832 8.68 20.04 -9.45
C ILE A 832 9.41 21.32 -9.79
N ARG A 833 8.73 22.20 -10.52
CA ARG A 833 9.31 23.42 -11.08
C ARG A 833 8.57 24.66 -10.60
N GLY A 834 9.31 25.63 -10.07
CA GLY A 834 8.85 27.01 -9.84
C GLY A 834 7.95 27.23 -8.61
N LEU A 835 7.66 26.19 -7.83
CA LEU A 835 6.81 26.26 -6.64
C LEU A 835 7.43 27.12 -5.54
N THR A 836 6.64 27.98 -4.91
CA THR A 836 7.00 28.68 -3.66
C THR A 836 6.18 28.12 -2.49
N ILE A 837 6.81 27.85 -1.34
CA ILE A 837 6.16 27.42 -0.10
C ILE A 837 6.40 28.47 0.97
N ASP A 838 5.33 28.90 1.62
CA ASP A 838 5.36 29.90 2.68
C ASP A 838 4.20 29.67 3.68
N TYR A 839 4.20 30.39 4.79
CA TYR A 839 3.20 30.25 5.86
C TYR A 839 2.40 31.53 6.06
N ALA A 840 1.09 31.38 6.24
CA ALA A 840 0.21 32.51 6.57
C ALA A 840 0.61 33.12 7.93
N THR A 841 0.85 32.25 8.92
CA THR A 841 1.47 32.59 10.21
C THR A 841 2.86 31.96 10.26
N PRO A 842 3.95 32.76 10.25
CA PRO A 842 5.29 32.21 10.31
C PRO A 842 5.50 31.28 11.52
N PRO A 843 6.28 30.20 11.36
CA PRO A 843 6.55 29.22 12.42
C PRO A 843 7.52 29.69 13.51
N HIS A 844 8.06 30.90 13.35
CA HIS A 844 8.92 31.62 14.28
C HIS A 844 8.38 33.05 14.45
N SER A 845 8.77 33.72 15.53
CA SER A 845 8.43 35.12 15.79
C SER A 845 9.65 36.03 15.65
N GLU A 846 9.47 37.25 15.16
CA GLU A 846 10.55 38.24 15.02
C GLU A 846 10.20 39.54 15.76
N GLY A 847 11.10 40.05 16.61
CA GLY A 847 10.87 41.28 17.38
C GLY A 847 12.13 42.09 17.66
N LEU A 848 12.01 43.41 17.82
CA LEU A 848 13.14 44.32 18.06
C LEU A 848 13.53 44.29 19.54
N VAL A 849 14.81 44.09 19.84
CA VAL A 849 15.33 44.24 21.20
C VAL A 849 15.42 45.73 21.52
N THR A 850 14.60 46.22 22.46
CA THR A 850 14.47 47.65 22.78
C THR A 850 15.33 48.08 23.98
N GLY A 851 15.69 47.14 24.85
CA GLY A 851 16.56 47.37 26.00
C GLY A 851 17.04 46.05 26.60
N ALA A 852 18.19 46.09 27.25
CA ALA A 852 18.82 44.92 27.86
C ALA A 852 19.58 45.30 29.14
N THR A 853 19.61 44.38 30.10
CA THR A 853 20.37 44.41 31.36
C THR A 853 21.07 43.06 31.52
N GLU A 854 22.00 42.89 32.46
CA GLU A 854 22.66 41.59 32.65
C GLU A 854 21.71 40.41 32.95
N MET A 855 20.49 40.66 33.43
CA MET A 855 19.52 39.62 33.84
C MET A 855 18.36 39.41 32.87
N TYR A 856 18.03 40.41 32.05
CA TYR A 856 16.86 40.37 31.16
C TYR A 856 16.97 41.35 30.01
N PHE A 857 16.19 41.13 28.95
CA PHE A 857 16.01 42.06 27.83
C PHE A 857 14.54 42.13 27.38
N ASP A 858 14.18 43.22 26.71
CA ASP A 858 12.79 43.51 26.31
C ASP A 858 12.67 43.47 24.77
N ILE A 859 11.80 42.60 24.26
CA ILE A 859 11.52 42.39 22.83
C ILE A 859 10.18 43.04 22.48
N ARG A 860 10.19 43.94 21.48
CA ARG A 860 8.97 44.51 20.88
C ARG A 860 8.60 43.76 19.61
N PHE A 861 7.47 43.08 19.61
CA PHE A 861 6.91 42.42 18.42
C PHE A 861 5.96 43.36 17.67
N ASN A 862 5.61 43.04 16.42
CA ASN A 862 4.53 43.70 15.71
C ASN A 862 3.28 42.79 15.67
N ASP A 863 2.16 43.34 15.19
CA ASP A 863 0.87 42.63 15.17
C ASP A 863 0.84 41.36 14.30
N ALA A 864 1.90 41.07 13.53
CA ALA A 864 1.99 39.89 12.68
C ALA A 864 2.32 38.60 13.45
N PHE A 865 2.65 38.68 14.74
CA PHE A 865 3.05 37.53 15.55
C PHE A 865 2.15 37.36 16.77
N PHE A 866 1.76 36.11 17.05
CA PHE A 866 1.00 35.78 18.25
C PHE A 866 1.93 35.75 19.46
N VAL A 867 1.82 36.76 20.33
CA VAL A 867 2.66 36.94 21.52
C VAL A 867 1.78 37.04 22.76
N LYS A 868 2.15 36.30 23.81
CA LYS A 868 1.43 36.26 25.09
C LYS A 868 2.37 36.00 26.25
N ASP A 869 1.86 36.10 27.48
CA ASP A 869 2.54 35.57 28.66
C ASP A 869 2.86 34.08 28.47
N SER A 870 4.07 33.68 28.87
CA SER A 870 4.56 32.30 28.73
C SER A 870 4.64 31.79 27.28
N LEU A 871 4.97 32.67 26.33
CA LEU A 871 5.31 32.28 24.95
C LEU A 871 6.41 31.19 24.96
N VAL A 872 6.19 30.11 24.21
CA VAL A 872 7.20 29.03 24.09
C VAL A 872 8.41 29.56 23.34
N MET A 873 9.60 29.43 23.93
CA MET A 873 10.85 29.87 23.33
C MET A 873 11.86 28.75 23.45
N ASN A 874 12.01 27.96 22.38
CA ASN A 874 13.02 26.91 22.33
C ASN A 874 14.41 27.50 22.07
N ARG A 875 14.46 28.47 21.14
CA ARG A 875 15.70 29.15 20.74
C ARG A 875 15.45 30.61 20.37
N ILE A 876 16.36 31.50 20.75
CA ILE A 876 16.38 32.90 20.33
C ILE A 876 17.70 33.20 19.66
N MET A 877 17.64 33.52 18.36
CA MET A 877 18.77 34.04 17.58
C MET A 877 18.66 35.56 17.47
N PHE A 878 19.77 36.25 17.18
CA PHE A 878 19.78 37.71 17.01
C PHE A 878 20.32 38.08 15.65
N TRP A 879 19.62 38.96 14.94
CA TRP A 879 20.08 39.55 13.68
C TRP A 879 20.60 40.97 13.90
N ASP A 880 21.89 41.18 13.65
CA ASP A 880 22.54 42.48 13.65
C ASP A 880 22.17 43.22 12.37
N LYS A 881 21.27 44.19 12.49
CA LYS A 881 20.81 45.01 11.35
C LYS A 881 21.90 45.90 10.75
N THR A 882 22.92 46.25 11.54
CA THR A 882 24.00 47.14 11.08
C THR A 882 25.00 46.37 10.22
N ARG A 883 25.36 45.16 10.67
CA ARG A 883 26.23 44.26 9.91
C ARG A 883 25.47 43.42 8.87
N ASN A 884 24.14 43.42 8.96
CA ASN A 884 23.23 42.59 8.17
C ASN A 884 23.58 41.09 8.21
N ARG A 885 23.74 40.57 9.43
CA ARG A 885 24.02 39.15 9.66
C ARG A 885 23.49 38.63 11.00
N LEU A 886 23.44 37.31 11.14
CA LEU A 886 23.15 36.64 12.41
C LEU A 886 24.33 36.85 13.38
N ALA A 887 24.02 37.13 14.64
CA ALA A 887 24.99 37.22 15.72
C ALA A 887 25.41 35.82 16.20
N GLY A 888 26.62 35.71 16.73
CA GLY A 888 27.27 34.43 16.98
C GLY A 888 26.75 33.61 18.16
N GLU A 889 26.09 34.20 19.16
CA GLU A 889 25.62 33.49 20.36
C GLU A 889 24.09 33.38 20.40
N THR A 890 23.60 32.15 20.60
CA THR A 890 22.16 31.85 20.64
C THR A 890 21.69 31.53 22.06
N ILE A 891 20.46 31.91 22.40
CA ILE A 891 19.85 31.54 23.69
C ILE A 891 18.97 30.31 23.49
N TYR A 892 19.22 29.25 24.27
CA TYR A 892 18.40 28.05 24.31
C TYR A 892 17.59 28.05 25.60
N PHE A 893 16.28 27.83 25.50
CA PHE A 893 15.37 27.73 26.64
C PHE A 893 15.59 28.85 27.70
N PRO A 894 15.22 30.12 27.40
CA PRO A 894 15.31 31.22 28.38
C PRO A 894 14.52 30.89 29.65
N ASP A 895 14.93 31.48 30.78
CA ASP A 895 14.43 31.13 32.13
C ASP A 895 12.93 31.39 32.27
N SER A 896 12.47 32.56 31.83
CA SER A 896 11.06 32.93 31.81
C SER A 896 10.79 34.13 30.91
N SER A 897 9.51 34.40 30.62
CA SER A 897 9.07 35.58 29.88
C SER A 897 7.74 36.13 30.42
N ARG A 898 7.53 37.45 30.30
CA ARG A 898 6.32 38.14 30.75
C ARG A 898 6.02 39.37 29.89
N MET A 899 4.77 39.56 29.50
CA MET A 899 4.29 40.76 28.85
C MET A 899 4.37 41.94 29.82
N ILE A 900 4.99 43.02 29.38
CA ILE A 900 5.10 44.30 30.11
C ILE A 900 4.47 45.47 29.34
N GLY A 901 3.84 45.18 28.20
CA GLY A 901 3.06 46.08 27.36
C GLY A 901 2.16 45.27 26.43
N THR A 902 1.49 45.91 25.47
CA THR A 902 0.65 45.20 24.47
C THR A 902 1.48 44.44 23.44
N ASP A 903 2.67 44.95 23.12
CA ASP A 903 3.59 44.43 22.10
C ASP A 903 5.01 44.18 22.67
N LEU A 904 5.21 44.37 23.97
CA LEU A 904 6.50 44.36 24.64
C LEU A 904 6.60 43.20 25.63
N LEU A 905 7.53 42.28 25.37
CA LEU A 905 7.77 41.08 26.15
C LEU A 905 9.16 41.14 26.81
N ARG A 906 9.20 41.03 28.14
CA ARG A 906 10.45 40.86 28.90
C ARG A 906 10.85 39.40 28.92
N VAL A 907 12.12 39.13 28.62
CA VAL A 907 12.71 37.78 28.64
C VAL A 907 13.86 37.76 29.64
N TRP A 908 13.78 36.87 30.63
CA TRP A 908 14.86 36.61 31.58
C TRP A 908 15.72 35.49 31.03
N ALA A 909 16.97 35.83 30.72
CA ALA A 909 18.00 34.89 30.30
C ALA A 909 19.36 35.60 30.30
N LYS A 910 20.42 34.84 30.51
CA LYS A 910 21.77 35.29 30.15
C LYS A 910 21.82 35.49 28.63
N HIS A 911 22.35 36.62 28.20
CA HIS A 911 22.41 36.97 26.78
C HIS A 911 23.78 37.61 26.42
N PRO A 912 24.17 37.58 25.14
CA PRO A 912 25.38 38.27 24.68
C PRO A 912 25.28 39.79 24.85
N PRO A 913 26.40 40.50 25.10
CA PRO A 913 26.39 41.95 25.22
C PRO A 913 26.06 42.61 23.86
N GLY A 914 25.44 43.79 23.90
CA GLY A 914 25.20 44.60 22.69
C GLY A 914 24.00 44.18 21.83
N ILE A 915 23.08 43.35 22.34
CA ILE A 915 21.88 42.92 21.60
C ILE A 915 20.82 44.03 21.40
N THR A 916 20.90 45.15 22.14
CA THR A 916 19.96 46.27 21.99
C THR A 916 20.01 46.82 20.55
N GLY A 917 18.85 46.90 19.89
CA GLY A 917 18.71 47.31 18.49
C GLY A 917 18.79 46.17 17.47
N MET A 918 19.12 44.94 17.89
CA MET A 918 19.06 43.75 17.04
C MET A 918 17.64 43.19 16.94
N MET A 919 17.37 42.38 15.92
CA MET A 919 16.12 41.62 15.81
C MET A 919 16.28 40.26 16.48
N ALA A 920 15.48 39.97 17.50
CA ALA A 920 15.34 38.65 18.08
C ALA A 920 14.46 37.77 17.18
N LEU A 921 14.95 36.58 16.84
CA LEU A 921 14.28 35.56 16.04
C LEU A 921 13.99 34.37 16.97
N VAL A 922 12.72 34.14 17.27
CA VAL A 922 12.24 33.26 18.34
C VAL A 922 11.60 32.02 17.73
N ASN A 923 12.21 30.85 17.97
CA ASN A 923 11.69 29.57 17.52
C ASN A 923 10.82 28.92 18.60
N HIS A 924 9.65 28.45 18.20
CA HIS A 924 8.68 27.77 19.08
C HIS A 924 8.78 26.23 19.05
N THR A 925 9.59 25.72 18.11
CA THR A 925 10.07 24.34 18.02
C THR A 925 11.39 24.34 17.25
N PHE A 926 12.25 23.33 17.44
CA PHE A 926 13.39 23.10 16.55
C PHE A 926 12.94 22.31 15.33
N HIS A 927 12.55 21.05 15.56
CA HIS A 927 12.19 20.12 14.52
C HIS A 927 10.69 19.81 14.51
N PHE A 928 10.16 19.77 13.30
CA PHE A 928 8.92 19.13 12.92
C PHE A 928 9.17 18.44 11.56
N ARG A 929 8.14 18.18 10.78
CA ARG A 929 8.23 17.66 9.41
C ARG A 929 8.89 18.67 8.47
N PRO A 930 9.52 18.21 7.36
CA PRO A 930 10.13 19.10 6.39
C PRO A 930 9.09 19.82 5.51
N ALA A 931 9.50 20.90 4.84
CA ALA A 931 8.66 21.54 3.82
C ALA A 931 8.49 20.63 2.59
N VAL A 932 9.55 19.91 2.21
CA VAL A 932 9.54 18.86 1.18
C VAL A 932 10.19 17.59 1.71
N LEU A 933 9.43 16.51 1.81
CA LEU A 933 9.95 15.17 2.10
C LEU A 933 10.17 14.39 0.80
N LEU A 934 11.37 13.87 0.60
CA LEU A 934 11.69 12.89 -0.45
C LEU A 934 12.01 11.56 0.25
N LEU A 935 11.19 10.53 0.01
CA LEU A 935 11.31 9.24 0.67
C LEU A 935 11.28 8.11 -0.36
N GLU A 936 12.29 7.23 -0.32
CA GLU A 936 12.37 6.03 -1.17
C GLU A 936 12.13 6.33 -2.67
N SER A 937 12.54 7.53 -3.10
CA SER A 937 12.26 8.06 -4.42
C SER A 937 13.53 8.17 -5.26
N SER A 938 13.38 8.16 -6.58
CA SER A 938 14.51 8.16 -7.51
C SER A 938 14.36 9.17 -8.64
N ALA A 939 15.49 9.69 -9.12
CA ALA A 939 15.56 10.67 -10.20
C ALA A 939 14.62 11.88 -9.97
N THR A 940 14.72 12.49 -8.78
CA THR A 940 13.89 13.64 -8.40
C THR A 940 14.58 14.95 -8.76
N THR A 941 13.84 15.88 -9.36
CA THR A 941 14.32 17.24 -9.67
C THR A 941 13.44 18.28 -9.00
N LEU A 942 14.05 19.20 -8.25
CA LEU A 942 13.43 20.42 -7.75
C LEU A 942 14.08 21.61 -8.45
N ASP A 943 13.34 22.22 -9.37
CA ASP A 943 13.85 23.27 -10.28
C ASP A 943 13.23 24.62 -9.92
N ARG A 944 14.04 25.58 -9.44
CA ARG A 944 13.61 26.91 -8.99
C ARG A 944 12.50 26.89 -7.93
N VAL A 945 12.52 25.90 -7.05
CA VAL A 945 11.64 25.85 -5.87
C VAL A 945 12.11 26.86 -4.84
N THR A 946 11.18 27.56 -4.19
CA THR A 946 11.47 28.52 -3.11
C THR A 946 10.76 28.11 -1.82
N ILE A 947 11.46 28.13 -0.69
CA ILE A 947 10.89 27.88 0.64
C ILE A 947 11.21 29.09 1.53
N HIS A 948 10.17 29.76 2.00
CA HIS A 948 10.32 30.96 2.83
C HIS A 948 10.33 30.69 4.32
N ALA A 949 9.62 29.67 4.79
CA ALA A 949 9.62 29.28 6.19
C ALA A 949 9.20 27.81 6.39
N GLN A 950 9.64 27.20 7.49
CA GLN A 950 9.18 25.88 7.95
C GLN A 950 9.48 25.70 9.45
N PRO A 951 8.56 25.13 10.28
CA PRO A 951 8.80 24.77 11.69
C PRO A 951 9.76 23.57 11.87
N GLY A 952 10.75 23.44 10.98
CA GLY A 952 11.69 22.33 10.91
C GLY A 952 12.65 22.54 9.75
N MET A 953 13.00 21.46 9.05
CA MET A 953 13.92 21.49 7.91
C MET A 953 13.23 21.89 6.61
N GLY A 954 13.95 22.49 5.67
CA GLY A 954 13.39 22.78 4.33
C GLY A 954 13.12 21.51 3.54
N ILE A 955 14.19 20.79 3.17
CA ILE A 955 14.09 19.56 2.37
C ILE A 955 14.76 18.41 3.10
N VAL A 956 14.07 17.29 3.25
CA VAL A 956 14.66 16.04 3.77
C VAL A 956 14.57 14.97 2.69
N GLY A 957 15.71 14.41 2.30
CA GLY A 957 15.77 13.22 1.45
C GLY A 957 16.26 12.01 2.23
N HIS A 958 15.47 10.94 2.26
CA HIS A 958 15.83 9.69 2.92
C HIS A 958 15.72 8.51 1.97
N ARG A 959 16.78 7.70 1.92
CA ARG A 959 16.85 6.47 1.10
C ARG A 959 16.58 6.68 -0.40
N CYS A 960 16.78 7.89 -0.89
CA CYS A 960 16.53 8.27 -2.28
C CYS A 960 17.72 7.96 -3.21
N THR A 961 17.49 7.90 -4.53
CA THR A 961 18.54 7.71 -5.53
C THR A 961 18.50 8.80 -6.60
N GLY A 962 19.53 9.65 -6.64
CA GLY A 962 19.64 10.71 -7.64
C GLY A 962 18.67 11.87 -7.38
N ILE A 963 19.22 13.00 -6.93
CA ILE A 963 18.47 14.21 -6.60
C ILE A 963 19.16 15.40 -7.27
N LEU A 964 18.39 16.20 -8.01
CA LEU A 964 18.84 17.46 -8.57
C LEU A 964 18.06 18.62 -7.93
N LEU A 965 18.77 19.50 -7.24
CA LEU A 965 18.28 20.78 -6.76
C LEU A 965 18.87 21.86 -7.66
N ASN A 966 18.08 22.39 -8.59
CA ASN A 966 18.54 23.37 -9.56
C ASN A 966 17.91 24.73 -9.26
N GLY A 967 18.71 25.72 -8.90
CA GLY A 967 18.19 27.05 -8.56
C GLY A 967 17.29 27.08 -7.33
N LEU A 968 17.43 26.13 -6.40
CA LEU A 968 16.67 26.08 -5.15
C LEU A 968 16.93 27.34 -4.30
N ARG A 969 15.89 27.89 -3.69
CA ARG A 969 16.00 29.04 -2.78
C ARG A 969 15.37 28.72 -1.44
N ILE A 970 16.15 28.70 -0.37
CA ILE A 970 15.64 28.63 1.01
C ILE A 970 16.08 29.91 1.70
N VAL A 971 15.22 30.91 1.65
CA VAL A 971 15.55 32.29 2.00
C VAL A 971 14.34 32.94 2.69
N PRO A 972 14.53 33.87 3.63
CA PRO A 972 13.42 34.51 4.32
C PRO A 972 12.50 35.21 3.33
N ARG A 973 11.20 35.30 3.66
CA ARG A 973 10.28 36.19 2.94
C ARG A 973 10.88 37.61 2.90
N PRO A 974 10.76 38.38 1.81
CA PRO A 974 11.21 39.77 1.77
C PRO A 974 10.73 40.57 3.00
N GLY A 975 11.66 41.21 3.70
CA GLY A 975 11.39 41.96 4.94
C GLY A 975 11.42 41.13 6.23
N LYS A 976 11.70 39.83 6.15
CA LYS A 976 11.93 38.92 7.28
C LYS A 976 13.41 38.50 7.33
N PHE A 977 13.82 37.92 8.46
CA PHE A 977 15.24 37.58 8.70
C PHE A 977 15.49 36.08 8.81
N GLN A 978 14.47 35.28 9.13
CA GLN A 978 14.59 33.83 9.23
C GLN A 978 13.75 33.09 8.20
N SER A 979 14.31 31.97 7.72
CA SER A 979 13.63 31.02 6.84
C SER A 979 13.17 29.77 7.61
N THR A 980 13.89 28.65 7.49
CA THR A 980 13.55 27.40 8.18
C THR A 980 14.09 27.40 9.62
N ASN A 981 13.38 26.75 10.54
CA ASN A 981 13.80 26.71 11.94
C ASN A 981 15.11 25.93 12.15
N THR A 982 15.41 24.94 11.30
CA THR A 982 16.64 24.14 11.31
C THR A 982 17.23 24.08 9.90
N ASP A 983 17.85 22.95 9.52
CA ASP A 983 18.57 22.79 8.26
C ASP A 983 17.75 23.24 7.05
N ALA A 984 18.41 23.89 6.09
CA ALA A 984 17.77 24.18 4.82
C ALA A 984 17.53 22.87 4.04
N THR A 985 18.54 21.99 3.98
CA THR A 985 18.42 20.68 3.34
C THR A 985 19.15 19.59 4.12
N HIS A 986 18.65 18.35 4.05
CA HIS A 986 19.21 17.25 4.82
C HIS A 986 19.01 15.91 4.09
N PHE A 987 20.07 15.13 3.90
CA PHE A 987 20.04 13.90 3.10
C PHE A 987 20.69 12.72 3.81
N THR A 988 19.93 11.63 3.92
CA THR A 988 20.31 10.44 4.70
C THR A 988 20.14 9.15 3.90
N ALA A 989 21.14 8.27 3.98
CA ALA A 989 21.11 6.92 3.38
C ALA A 989 20.76 6.87 1.87
N CYS A 990 21.15 7.91 1.12
CA CYS A 990 20.86 8.06 -0.31
C CYS A 990 21.91 7.37 -1.21
N LYS A 991 21.55 7.11 -2.48
CA LYS A 991 22.43 6.57 -3.53
C LYS A 991 22.54 7.55 -4.71
N GLY A 992 23.50 7.31 -5.60
CA GLY A 992 23.68 8.10 -6.81
C GLY A 992 24.30 9.48 -6.53
N THR A 993 23.85 10.52 -7.24
CA THR A 993 24.35 11.89 -7.08
C THR A 993 23.27 12.79 -6.50
N ILE A 994 23.63 13.56 -5.48
CA ILE A 994 22.88 14.72 -5.00
C ILE A 994 23.61 15.94 -5.54
N ARG A 995 22.98 16.66 -6.47
CA ARG A 995 23.56 17.86 -7.08
C ARG A 995 22.73 19.08 -6.69
N MET A 996 23.41 20.09 -6.14
CA MET A 996 22.87 21.42 -5.87
C MET A 996 23.61 22.40 -6.76
N ASP A 997 22.88 23.01 -7.70
CA ASP A 997 23.45 23.90 -8.70
C ASP A 997 22.72 25.25 -8.68
N GLY A 998 23.45 26.35 -8.53
CA GLY A 998 22.87 27.69 -8.55
C GLY A 998 21.91 27.99 -7.40
N CYS A 999 22.05 27.31 -6.25
CA CYS A 999 21.13 27.42 -5.12
C CYS A 999 21.46 28.61 -4.20
N MET A 1000 20.47 29.09 -3.45
CA MET A 1000 20.60 30.19 -2.49
C MET A 1000 20.01 29.82 -1.13
N PHE A 1001 20.79 29.99 -0.07
CA PHE A 1001 20.42 29.66 1.30
C PHE A 1001 20.67 30.85 2.24
N GLU A 1002 19.69 31.25 3.04
CA GLU A 1002 19.80 32.39 3.96
C GLU A 1002 18.85 32.28 5.15
N GLY A 1003 19.29 32.74 6.33
CA GLY A 1003 18.43 32.90 7.51
C GLY A 1003 17.85 31.61 8.11
N HIS A 1004 18.31 30.44 7.69
CA HIS A 1004 17.89 29.16 8.25
C HIS A 1004 18.59 28.92 9.60
N GLY A 1005 17.93 28.17 10.47
CA GLY A 1005 18.37 27.99 11.86
C GLY A 1005 19.31 26.81 12.10
N ASP A 1006 19.87 26.19 11.07
CA ASP A 1006 20.96 25.21 11.20
C ASP A 1006 21.67 25.08 9.84
N ASP A 1007 22.22 23.92 9.49
CA ASP A 1007 23.06 23.78 8.31
C ASP A 1007 22.36 24.01 6.95
N ALA A 1008 23.06 24.55 5.94
CA ALA A 1008 22.48 24.68 4.59
C ALA A 1008 22.31 23.31 3.93
N THR A 1009 23.27 22.42 4.15
CA THR A 1009 23.12 21.00 3.83
C THR A 1009 23.89 20.09 4.77
N ASN A 1010 23.27 18.97 5.15
CA ASN A 1010 23.94 17.83 5.79
C ASN A 1010 23.68 16.56 4.96
N VAL A 1011 24.76 15.84 4.60
CA VAL A 1011 24.68 14.61 3.81
C VAL A 1011 25.45 13.48 4.50
N HIS A 1012 24.73 12.45 4.93
CA HIS A 1012 25.32 11.38 5.74
C HIS A 1012 24.59 10.01 5.63
N GLY A 1013 25.21 8.98 6.20
CA GLY A 1013 24.57 7.71 6.56
C GLY A 1013 24.42 7.59 8.08
N TYR A 1014 23.70 6.58 8.58
CA TYR A 1014 23.56 6.34 10.01
C TYR A 1014 24.48 5.22 10.50
N TYR A 1015 25.10 5.43 11.66
CA TYR A 1015 25.74 4.35 12.41
C TYR A 1015 24.66 3.52 13.12
N GLN A 1016 24.58 2.25 12.74
CA GLN A 1016 23.70 1.25 13.33
C GLN A 1016 24.48 0.42 14.36
N VAL A 1017 23.80 -0.06 15.40
CA VAL A 1017 24.36 -0.99 16.39
C VAL A 1017 23.70 -2.35 16.28
N VAL A 1018 24.45 -3.41 16.54
CA VAL A 1018 23.90 -4.75 16.72
C VAL A 1018 23.32 -4.85 18.13
N THR A 1019 22.02 -5.13 18.24
CA THR A 1019 21.37 -5.32 19.54
C THR A 1019 21.16 -6.76 19.91
N LYS A 1020 21.13 -7.66 18.93
CA LYS A 1020 20.96 -9.07 19.17
C LYS A 1020 21.61 -9.91 18.09
N LYS A 1021 22.39 -10.91 18.50
CA LYS A 1021 22.80 -12.01 17.63
C LYS A 1021 21.66 -13.03 17.61
N LEU A 1022 21.06 -13.25 16.44
CA LEU A 1022 19.91 -14.15 16.26
C LEU A 1022 20.35 -15.54 15.77
N ASP A 1023 21.48 -15.60 15.05
CA ASP A 1023 22.12 -16.82 14.54
C ASP A 1023 23.63 -16.56 14.29
N SER A 1024 24.33 -17.48 13.63
CA SER A 1024 25.77 -17.40 13.33
C SER A 1024 26.19 -16.12 12.60
N ASN A 1025 25.45 -15.70 11.57
CA ASN A 1025 25.65 -14.47 10.79
C ASN A 1025 24.36 -13.65 10.62
N LEU A 1026 23.35 -13.87 11.47
CA LEU A 1026 22.09 -13.13 11.50
C LEU A 1026 22.04 -12.25 12.75
N TYR A 1027 21.81 -10.96 12.54
CA TYR A 1027 21.89 -9.93 13.57
C TYR A 1027 20.69 -8.99 13.50
N ARG A 1028 20.16 -8.61 14.64
CA ARG A 1028 19.27 -7.46 14.76
C ARG A 1028 20.09 -6.19 14.87
N ILE A 1029 19.82 -5.23 14.00
CA ILE A 1029 20.41 -3.90 14.01
C ILE A 1029 19.35 -2.83 14.25
N GLN A 1030 19.76 -1.76 14.93
CA GLN A 1030 18.95 -0.55 15.12
C GLN A 1030 19.85 0.67 15.33
N MET A 1031 19.27 1.86 15.30
CA MET A 1031 19.93 3.07 15.74
C MET A 1031 19.96 3.15 17.28
N GLU A 1032 21.09 3.55 17.85
CA GLU A 1032 21.29 3.52 19.31
C GLU A 1032 20.49 4.60 20.07
N LYS A 1033 20.20 5.75 19.45
CA LYS A 1033 19.39 6.82 20.06
C LYS A 1033 17.91 6.67 19.71
N ALA A 1034 17.03 6.82 20.70
CA ALA A 1034 15.59 6.59 20.63
C ALA A 1034 14.77 7.66 19.87
N TRP A 1035 15.44 8.67 19.32
CA TRP A 1035 14.86 9.79 18.59
C TRP A 1035 15.12 9.41 17.14
N GLY A 1036 14.07 9.18 16.35
CA GLY A 1036 14.16 8.57 15.03
C GLY A 1036 15.12 9.29 14.07
N THR A 1037 15.33 8.72 12.89
CA THR A 1037 16.03 9.38 11.78
C THR A 1037 15.45 10.79 11.50
N HIS A 1038 16.14 11.64 10.76
CA HIS A 1038 15.64 12.99 10.44
C HIS A 1038 14.36 12.98 9.59
N SER A 1039 14.11 11.90 8.86
CA SER A 1039 12.83 11.63 8.18
C SER A 1039 11.77 11.03 9.10
N MET A 1040 12.15 10.61 10.31
CA MET A 1040 11.37 9.80 11.24
C MET A 1040 10.85 8.52 10.59
N THR A 1041 11.68 7.90 9.74
CA THR A 1041 11.46 6.63 9.05
C THR A 1041 12.57 5.64 9.38
N LEU A 1042 12.26 4.34 9.43
CA LEU A 1042 13.27 3.33 9.73
C LEU A 1042 14.37 3.33 8.65
N ASP A 1043 15.64 3.39 9.06
CA ASP A 1043 16.79 3.16 8.19
C ASP A 1043 17.27 1.69 8.30
N TYR A 1044 17.65 1.11 7.16
CA TYR A 1044 18.08 -0.28 7.03
C TYR A 1044 18.85 -0.48 5.72
N PRO A 1045 19.79 -1.43 5.60
CA PRO A 1045 20.42 -1.71 4.31
C PRO A 1045 19.49 -2.50 3.37
N ASP A 1046 19.77 -2.53 2.07
CA ASP A 1046 19.13 -3.46 1.14
C ASP A 1046 19.94 -4.78 1.01
N THR A 1047 19.29 -5.85 0.54
CA THR A 1047 20.03 -7.04 0.10
C THR A 1047 21.02 -6.67 -1.01
N GLY A 1048 22.28 -7.06 -0.84
CA GLY A 1048 23.39 -6.71 -1.72
C GLY A 1048 24.16 -5.44 -1.30
N ASP A 1049 23.68 -4.66 -0.33
CA ASP A 1049 24.40 -3.50 0.17
C ASP A 1049 25.66 -3.91 0.96
N THR A 1050 26.67 -3.02 0.95
CA THR A 1050 27.94 -3.22 1.65
C THR A 1050 27.93 -2.41 2.94
N LEU A 1051 28.16 -3.08 4.07
CA LEU A 1051 28.34 -2.43 5.37
C LEU A 1051 29.83 -2.34 5.73
N GLU A 1052 30.23 -1.23 6.33
CA GLU A 1052 31.51 -1.08 7.00
C GLU A 1052 31.36 -1.28 8.52
N LEU A 1053 32.27 -2.06 9.11
CA LEU A 1053 32.43 -2.21 10.55
C LEU A 1053 33.37 -1.11 11.05
N VAL A 1054 32.89 -0.26 11.96
CA VAL A 1054 33.56 0.98 12.34
C VAL A 1054 33.76 1.03 13.85
N SER A 1055 35.00 1.23 14.31
CA SER A 1055 35.31 1.26 15.75
C SER A 1055 34.58 2.42 16.45
N LYS A 1056 33.88 2.14 17.56
CA LYS A 1056 33.23 3.19 18.37
C LYS A 1056 34.24 4.15 19.02
N ASN A 1057 35.47 3.69 19.25
CA ASN A 1057 36.49 4.48 19.96
C ASN A 1057 37.08 5.60 19.08
N ASN A 1058 37.35 5.31 17.81
CA ASN A 1058 38.09 6.22 16.92
C ASN A 1058 37.48 6.39 15.51
N LEU A 1059 36.33 5.76 15.24
CA LEU A 1059 35.60 5.81 13.97
C LEU A 1059 36.38 5.32 12.74
N LYS A 1060 37.45 4.56 12.94
CA LYS A 1060 38.19 3.90 11.87
C LYS A 1060 37.45 2.65 11.40
N THR A 1061 37.29 2.51 10.09
CA THR A 1061 36.78 1.29 9.45
C THR A 1061 37.80 0.16 9.59
N THR A 1062 37.33 -1.03 10.00
CA THR A 1062 38.16 -2.24 10.16
C THR A 1062 37.85 -3.28 9.09
N GLU A 1063 36.57 -3.57 8.84
CA GLU A 1063 36.12 -4.63 7.93
C GLU A 1063 34.91 -4.22 7.09
N LYS A 1064 34.61 -5.01 6.05
CA LYS A 1064 33.43 -4.84 5.18
C LYS A 1064 32.61 -6.12 5.10
N TYR A 1065 31.29 -5.99 5.09
CA TYR A 1065 30.35 -7.11 5.01
C TYR A 1065 29.34 -6.87 3.91
N ILE A 1066 28.84 -7.95 3.31
CA ILE A 1066 27.76 -7.89 2.31
C ILE A 1066 26.47 -8.37 2.95
N VAL A 1067 25.42 -7.59 2.80
CA VAL A 1067 24.08 -7.95 3.27
C VAL A 1067 23.47 -8.98 2.32
N ARG A 1068 23.05 -10.13 2.87
CA ARG A 1068 22.45 -11.26 2.14
C ARG A 1068 20.95 -11.33 2.29
N GLN A 1069 20.45 -10.87 3.43
CA GLN A 1069 19.03 -10.86 3.72
C GLN A 1069 18.72 -9.71 4.66
N VAL A 1070 17.54 -9.13 4.50
CA VAL A 1070 17.00 -8.08 5.37
C VAL A 1070 15.54 -8.40 5.64
N ASP A 1071 15.17 -8.42 6.91
CA ASP A 1071 13.78 -8.39 7.37
C ASP A 1071 13.61 -7.15 8.25
N THR A 1072 12.56 -6.37 8.05
CA THR A 1072 12.38 -5.09 8.73
C THR A 1072 11.13 -5.10 9.60
N SER A 1073 11.24 -4.60 10.82
CA SER A 1073 10.08 -4.31 11.65
C SER A 1073 9.96 -2.81 11.86
N ARG A 1074 9.04 -2.17 11.12
CA ARG A 1074 8.78 -0.73 11.26
C ARG A 1074 8.17 -0.35 12.60
N VAL A 1075 7.47 -1.27 13.26
CA VAL A 1075 6.84 -0.97 14.56
C VAL A 1075 7.77 -1.29 15.73
N GLN A 1076 8.65 -2.28 15.61
CA GLN A 1076 9.72 -2.51 16.60
C GLN A 1076 11.00 -1.73 16.27
N TRP A 1077 10.97 -0.85 15.26
CA TRP A 1077 12.04 0.04 14.83
C TRP A 1077 13.43 -0.61 14.69
N HIS A 1078 13.50 -1.77 14.03
CA HIS A 1078 14.76 -2.48 13.77
C HIS A 1078 14.76 -3.21 12.42
N ALA A 1079 15.93 -3.66 12.00
CA ALA A 1079 16.11 -4.58 10.89
C ALA A 1079 16.93 -5.80 11.33
N ASP A 1080 16.46 -6.99 10.96
CA ASP A 1080 17.19 -8.24 11.10
C ASP A 1080 17.95 -8.50 9.80
N ILE A 1081 19.28 -8.46 9.86
CA ILE A 1081 20.17 -8.58 8.69
C ILE A 1081 21.01 -9.84 8.77
N ARG A 1082 21.12 -10.56 7.65
CA ARG A 1082 22.09 -11.64 7.47
C ARG A 1082 23.28 -11.12 6.69
N LEU A 1083 24.48 -11.32 7.23
CA LEU A 1083 25.74 -10.93 6.57
C LEU A 1083 26.37 -12.12 5.84
N ASP A 1084 27.23 -11.86 4.87
CA ASP A 1084 27.97 -12.89 4.12
C ASP A 1084 28.85 -13.79 4.99
N ARG A 1085 29.26 -13.30 6.16
CA ARG A 1085 30.00 -14.04 7.18
C ARG A 1085 29.74 -13.46 8.59
N PRO A 1086 30.03 -14.21 9.67
CA PRO A 1086 29.88 -13.72 11.03
C PRO A 1086 30.70 -12.45 11.33
N LEU A 1087 30.14 -11.57 12.17
CA LEU A 1087 30.86 -10.49 12.85
C LEU A 1087 31.84 -11.05 13.90
N PRO A 1088 32.91 -10.31 14.26
CA PRO A 1088 33.83 -10.72 15.32
C PRO A 1088 33.12 -10.81 16.68
N ASP A 1089 33.69 -11.58 17.62
CA ASP A 1089 33.08 -11.82 18.93
C ASP A 1089 32.93 -10.53 19.76
N ASP A 1090 33.74 -9.50 19.51
CA ASP A 1090 33.71 -8.19 20.17
C ASP A 1090 32.91 -7.12 19.39
N HIS A 1091 32.01 -7.53 18.49
CA HIS A 1091 31.19 -6.66 17.63
C HIS A 1091 30.46 -5.50 18.35
N GLN A 1092 30.15 -5.62 19.66
CA GLN A 1092 29.57 -4.56 20.48
C GLN A 1092 30.41 -3.27 20.54
N ASN A 1093 31.72 -3.37 20.26
CA ASN A 1093 32.65 -2.24 20.22
C ASN A 1093 32.63 -1.48 18.88
N TYR A 1094 31.74 -1.88 17.96
CA TYR A 1094 31.69 -1.34 16.61
C TYR A 1094 30.29 -0.87 16.24
N PHE A 1095 30.24 0.08 15.32
CA PHE A 1095 29.07 0.43 14.53
C PHE A 1095 29.08 -0.34 13.20
N LEU A 1096 27.91 -0.48 12.60
CA LEU A 1096 27.72 -0.83 11.20
C LEU A 1096 27.22 0.40 10.45
N ILE A 1097 27.73 0.64 9.26
CA ILE A 1097 27.23 1.71 8.39
C ILE A 1097 27.17 1.25 6.94
N ASP A 1098 26.05 1.55 6.27
CA ASP A 1098 25.86 1.21 4.87
C ASP A 1098 26.62 2.19 3.98
N VAL A 1099 27.64 1.67 3.29
CA VAL A 1099 28.48 2.46 2.38
C VAL A 1099 28.05 2.37 0.92
N THR A 1100 27.10 1.50 0.58
CA THR A 1100 26.40 1.56 -0.71
C THR A 1100 25.44 2.75 -0.73
N ARG A 1101 24.91 3.11 0.43
CA ARG A 1101 23.99 4.24 0.66
C ARG A 1101 24.69 5.54 1.05
N LEU A 1102 25.79 5.84 0.37
CA LEU A 1102 26.51 7.12 0.45
C LEU A 1102 26.50 7.80 -0.92
N PRO A 1103 25.78 8.93 -1.08
CA PRO A 1103 25.68 9.59 -2.36
C PRO A 1103 26.95 10.40 -2.67
N ARG A 1104 27.25 10.57 -3.96
CA ARG A 1104 28.12 11.64 -4.43
C ARG A 1104 27.43 12.98 -4.17
N LEU A 1105 28.15 13.95 -3.58
CA LEU A 1105 27.64 15.30 -3.37
C LEU A 1105 28.33 16.28 -4.33
N GLU A 1106 27.53 17.05 -5.05
CA GLU A 1106 28.00 18.19 -5.85
C GLU A 1106 27.28 19.45 -5.38
N PHE A 1107 28.01 20.35 -4.73
CA PHE A 1107 27.50 21.64 -4.27
C PHE A 1107 28.21 22.74 -5.06
N VAL A 1108 27.55 23.26 -6.10
CA VAL A 1108 28.21 24.08 -7.12
C VAL A 1108 27.44 25.35 -7.44
N ASN A 1109 28.18 26.41 -7.81
CA ASN A 1109 27.64 27.71 -8.25
C ASN A 1109 26.63 28.34 -7.26
N SER A 1110 26.70 27.98 -5.99
CA SER A 1110 25.66 28.28 -4.99
C SER A 1110 26.12 29.34 -3.99
N THR A 1111 25.16 30.00 -3.34
CA THR A 1111 25.43 31.03 -2.33
C THR A 1111 24.77 30.68 -1.01
N VAL A 1112 25.54 30.70 0.08
CA VAL A 1112 25.04 30.59 1.45
C VAL A 1112 25.38 31.88 2.19
N ASN A 1113 24.34 32.52 2.73
CA ASN A 1113 24.43 33.80 3.42
C ASN A 1113 23.90 33.68 4.84
N SER A 1114 24.57 34.31 5.80
CA SER A 1114 24.09 34.62 7.16
C SER A 1114 22.98 33.69 7.71
N HIS A 1115 23.41 32.64 8.39
CA HIS A 1115 22.57 31.61 8.98
C HIS A 1115 23.24 31.02 10.23
N LEU A 1116 22.51 30.22 11.00
CA LEU A 1116 23.04 29.56 12.19
C LEU A 1116 23.82 28.29 11.82
N ALA A 1117 24.94 28.02 12.47
CA ALA A 1117 25.76 26.82 12.32
C ALA A 1117 26.53 26.72 10.98
N ARG A 1118 26.72 25.51 10.41
CA ARG A 1118 27.68 25.27 9.30
C ARG A 1118 26.99 25.45 7.95
N ALA A 1119 27.70 25.78 6.88
CA ALA A 1119 27.04 25.83 5.56
C ALA A 1119 26.90 24.42 4.97
N VAL A 1120 28.01 23.75 4.69
CA VAL A 1120 28.01 22.41 4.08
C VAL A 1120 28.65 21.42 5.04
N LEU A 1121 27.83 20.51 5.59
CA LEU A 1121 28.27 19.42 6.44
C LEU A 1121 28.39 18.13 5.62
N VAL A 1122 29.64 17.68 5.46
CA VAL A 1122 30.02 16.53 4.64
C VAL A 1122 30.33 15.34 5.53
N LYS A 1123 29.50 14.28 5.42
CA LYS A 1123 29.75 12.97 6.04
C LYS A 1123 29.48 11.83 5.04
N THR A 1124 29.86 12.07 3.78
CA THR A 1124 29.74 11.14 2.64
C THR A 1124 31.07 11.06 1.88
N ARG A 1125 31.11 10.31 0.78
CA ARG A 1125 32.28 10.12 -0.09
C ARG A 1125 32.00 10.68 -1.48
N ASN A 1126 33.07 11.03 -2.21
CA ASN A 1126 33.01 11.64 -3.54
C ASN A 1126 32.28 12.98 -3.51
N VAL A 1127 32.99 14.03 -3.13
CA VAL A 1127 32.40 15.36 -2.92
C VAL A 1127 33.09 16.41 -3.76
N LEU A 1128 32.29 17.26 -4.41
CA LEU A 1128 32.74 18.45 -5.11
C LEU A 1128 32.02 19.67 -4.54
N ILE A 1129 32.79 20.62 -4.00
CA ILE A 1129 32.31 21.95 -3.61
C ILE A 1129 33.06 22.98 -4.45
N GLU A 1130 32.37 23.60 -5.41
CA GLU A 1130 33.00 24.42 -6.43
C GLU A 1130 32.23 25.71 -6.76
N ASN A 1131 32.97 26.81 -6.97
CA ASN A 1131 32.42 28.09 -7.41
C ASN A 1131 31.30 28.64 -6.50
N CYS A 1132 31.38 28.36 -5.20
CA CYS A 1132 30.37 28.80 -4.24
C CYS A 1132 30.83 30.04 -3.47
N THR A 1133 29.85 30.79 -2.96
CA THR A 1133 30.08 31.91 -2.03
C THR A 1133 29.46 31.59 -0.67
N PHE A 1134 30.27 31.60 0.37
CA PHE A 1134 29.85 31.43 1.76
C PHE A 1134 30.17 32.72 2.51
N ARG A 1135 29.22 33.30 3.23
CA ARG A 1135 29.50 34.53 3.97
C ARG A 1135 28.63 34.72 5.20
N GLU A 1136 29.22 35.35 6.21
CA GLU A 1136 28.55 35.85 7.42
C GLU A 1136 27.81 34.80 8.26
N SER A 1137 28.11 33.51 8.07
CA SER A 1137 27.53 32.42 8.85
C SER A 1137 28.12 32.37 10.25
N THR A 1138 27.32 31.98 11.26
CA THR A 1138 27.85 31.86 12.63
C THR A 1138 28.85 30.72 12.75
N GLY A 1139 28.69 29.61 12.02
CA GLY A 1139 29.60 28.46 12.07
C GLY A 1139 30.57 28.39 10.90
N THR A 1140 31.42 27.37 10.93
CA THR A 1140 32.41 27.11 9.87
C THR A 1140 31.71 26.85 8.54
N ALA A 1141 32.20 27.46 7.45
CA ALA A 1141 31.53 27.34 6.15
C ALA A 1141 31.43 25.87 5.68
N ILE A 1142 32.54 25.15 5.62
CA ILE A 1142 32.55 23.75 5.19
C ILE A 1142 33.09 22.88 6.33
N HIS A 1143 32.31 21.91 6.78
CA HIS A 1143 32.72 20.97 7.80
C HIS A 1143 32.71 19.55 7.23
N ILE A 1144 33.87 18.91 7.21
CA ILE A 1144 34.03 17.50 6.89
C ILE A 1144 34.14 16.75 8.21
N GLY A 1145 33.14 15.93 8.53
CA GLY A 1145 32.98 15.32 9.85
C GLY A 1145 32.73 13.82 9.80
N ALA A 1146 33.16 13.13 10.84
CA ALA A 1146 32.68 11.81 11.24
C ALA A 1146 32.30 11.88 12.71
N GLU A 1147 31.03 11.63 13.04
CA GLU A 1147 30.46 12.01 14.35
C GLU A 1147 29.87 10.79 15.07
N GLY A 1148 30.65 10.27 16.01
CA GLY A 1148 30.26 9.13 16.83
C GLY A 1148 29.09 9.52 17.73
N ASP A 1149 29.13 10.68 18.37
CA ASP A 1149 28.10 11.22 19.27
C ASP A 1149 26.73 11.40 18.59
N TRP A 1150 26.69 11.91 17.36
CA TRP A 1150 25.46 12.04 16.56
C TRP A 1150 25.04 10.74 15.87
N ARG A 1151 25.93 9.75 15.81
CA ARG A 1151 25.73 8.49 15.08
C ARG A 1151 25.60 8.72 13.56
N GLU A 1152 26.40 9.66 13.02
CA GLU A 1152 26.30 10.10 11.63
C GLU A 1152 27.61 9.98 10.84
N GLY A 1153 27.49 9.27 9.71
CA GLY A 1153 28.41 9.23 8.56
C GLY A 1153 29.73 8.49 8.79
N PRO A 1154 30.26 7.76 7.78
CA PRO A 1154 31.59 7.19 7.90
C PRO A 1154 32.66 8.25 7.63
N GLY A 1155 33.92 7.88 7.84
CA GLY A 1155 35.06 8.66 7.34
C GLY A 1155 34.90 9.04 5.86
N SER A 1156 34.97 10.35 5.60
CA SER A 1156 34.79 10.93 4.28
C SER A 1156 36.04 10.79 3.42
N SER A 1157 35.86 10.56 2.11
CA SER A 1157 36.98 10.42 1.18
C SER A 1157 36.67 10.91 -0.22
N ASN A 1158 37.75 11.22 -0.97
CA ASN A 1158 37.71 11.77 -2.33
C ASN A 1158 36.92 13.09 -2.38
N ILE A 1159 37.49 14.13 -1.78
CA ILE A 1159 36.85 15.45 -1.63
C ILE A 1159 37.66 16.51 -2.37
N ILE A 1160 36.97 17.33 -3.16
CA ILE A 1160 37.53 18.49 -3.85
C ILE A 1160 36.76 19.74 -3.43
N ILE A 1161 37.47 20.71 -2.86
CA ILE A 1161 36.94 22.03 -2.50
C ILE A 1161 37.76 23.07 -3.27
N ARG A 1162 37.16 23.72 -4.27
CA ARG A 1162 37.90 24.65 -5.12
C ARG A 1162 37.14 25.87 -5.61
N ASN A 1163 37.88 26.94 -5.89
CA ASN A 1163 37.35 28.17 -6.50
C ASN A 1163 36.21 28.83 -5.68
N ASN A 1164 36.17 28.58 -4.36
CA ASN A 1164 35.13 29.15 -3.49
C ASN A 1164 35.58 30.49 -2.90
N ARG A 1165 34.60 31.31 -2.51
CA ARG A 1165 34.80 32.57 -1.81
C ARG A 1165 34.14 32.48 -0.43
N ILE A 1166 34.93 32.58 0.63
CA ILE A 1166 34.48 32.36 2.00
C ILE A 1166 34.81 33.60 2.83
N PHE A 1167 33.79 34.28 3.35
CA PHE A 1167 33.94 35.57 4.01
C PHE A 1167 33.29 35.59 5.40
N ARG A 1168 34.10 35.80 6.45
CA ARG A 1168 33.62 36.08 7.82
C ARG A 1168 32.62 35.05 8.34
N CYS A 1169 32.89 33.78 8.07
CA CYS A 1169 32.19 32.65 8.68
C CYS A 1169 32.86 32.27 10.02
N GLY A 1170 32.24 31.38 10.80
CA GLY A 1170 32.82 30.87 12.04
C GLY A 1170 32.93 31.94 13.14
N THR A 1171 31.91 32.79 13.25
CA THR A 1171 31.83 33.91 14.21
C THR A 1171 31.11 33.56 15.51
N GLY A 1172 30.65 32.32 15.68
CA GLY A 1172 29.87 31.87 16.84
C GLY A 1172 29.44 30.39 16.78
N ASP A 1173 28.17 30.12 17.09
CA ASP A 1173 27.62 28.77 17.18
C ASP A 1173 27.80 27.98 15.88
N GLY A 1174 28.24 26.71 16.03
CA GLY A 1174 28.62 25.82 14.93
C GLY A 1174 30.04 26.03 14.38
N THR A 1175 30.84 26.91 14.99
CA THR A 1175 32.27 27.01 14.67
C THR A 1175 33.01 25.77 15.14
N ASN A 1176 33.63 25.06 14.20
CA ASN A 1176 34.41 23.85 14.48
C ASN A 1176 35.91 24.17 14.42
N ASP A 1177 36.65 23.70 15.41
CA ASP A 1177 38.11 23.92 15.54
C ASP A 1177 38.56 25.38 15.37
N GLN A 1178 37.69 26.35 15.70
CA GLN A 1178 37.95 27.78 15.53
C GLN A 1178 38.30 28.19 14.09
N ALA A 1179 37.88 27.39 13.11
CA ALA A 1179 38.15 27.63 11.70
C ALA A 1179 37.00 28.41 11.04
N THR A 1180 37.33 29.47 10.30
CA THR A 1180 36.33 30.24 9.54
C THR A 1180 35.85 29.46 8.31
N ALA A 1181 36.78 28.89 7.53
CA ALA A 1181 36.46 28.35 6.22
C ALA A 1181 36.21 26.85 6.20
N ILE A 1182 37.21 26.05 6.59
CA ILE A 1182 37.14 24.60 6.45
C ILE A 1182 37.64 23.94 7.73
N ALA A 1183 36.81 23.07 8.32
CA ALA A 1183 37.19 22.20 9.42
C ALA A 1183 37.06 20.74 8.98
N ILE A 1184 38.13 19.96 9.16
CA ILE A 1184 38.14 18.51 8.99
C ILE A 1184 38.39 17.91 10.35
N ASN A 1185 37.44 17.16 10.91
CA ASN A 1185 37.63 16.56 12.22
C ASN A 1185 36.80 15.28 12.45
N VAL A 1186 37.21 14.57 13.49
CA VAL A 1186 36.57 13.33 13.96
C VAL A 1186 36.08 13.60 15.38
N LYS A 1187 34.81 13.30 15.67
CA LYS A 1187 34.25 13.35 17.02
C LYS A 1187 34.11 11.93 17.57
N ALA A 1188 35.15 11.49 18.26
CA ALA A 1188 35.27 10.18 18.90
C ALA A 1188 36.01 10.31 20.24
N SER A 1189 36.02 9.24 21.06
CA SER A 1189 36.77 9.23 22.33
C SER A 1189 38.28 9.26 22.12
N ASP A 1190 38.78 8.65 21.04
CA ASP A 1190 40.16 8.72 20.59
C ASP A 1190 40.25 9.31 19.19
N ILE A 1191 40.67 10.57 19.10
CA ILE A 1191 40.84 11.31 17.85
C ILE A 1191 42.29 11.26 17.32
N SER A 1192 43.19 10.56 18.01
CA SER A 1192 44.62 10.57 17.69
C SER A 1192 44.98 9.75 16.44
N VAL A 1193 44.02 8.98 15.91
CA VAL A 1193 44.22 8.07 14.80
C VAL A 1193 44.06 8.77 13.45
N PRO A 1194 45.12 8.92 12.65
CA PRO A 1194 45.03 9.55 11.34
C PRO A 1194 44.34 8.64 10.31
N GLY A 1195 43.68 9.26 9.33
CA GLY A 1195 43.15 8.56 8.15
C GLY A 1195 41.71 8.08 8.27
N VAL A 1196 40.93 8.60 9.22
CA VAL A 1196 39.46 8.49 9.18
C VAL A 1196 38.96 9.22 7.94
N HIS A 1197 39.45 10.45 7.71
CA HIS A 1197 39.24 11.18 6.47
C HIS A 1197 40.42 10.99 5.50
N GLN A 1198 40.16 10.85 4.19
CA GLN A 1198 41.22 10.53 3.24
C GLN A 1198 41.06 11.24 1.89
N GLN A 1199 42.19 11.56 1.24
CA GLN A 1199 42.21 12.07 -0.14
C GLN A 1199 41.37 13.34 -0.32
N ILE A 1200 41.85 14.43 0.29
CA ILE A 1200 41.17 15.73 0.28
C ILE A 1200 42.04 16.74 -0.45
N ARG A 1201 41.44 17.51 -1.37
CA ARG A 1201 42.10 18.61 -2.08
C ARG A 1201 41.34 19.91 -1.86
N ILE A 1202 42.05 20.93 -1.38
CA ILE A 1202 41.55 22.28 -1.13
C ILE A 1202 42.38 23.25 -1.95
N GLU A 1203 41.83 23.78 -3.04
CA GLU A 1203 42.60 24.59 -3.99
C GLU A 1203 41.91 25.87 -4.48
N ASN A 1204 42.69 26.92 -4.73
CA ASN A 1204 42.20 28.16 -5.35
C ASN A 1204 41.02 28.83 -4.63
N ASN A 1205 40.91 28.69 -3.31
CA ASN A 1205 39.87 29.36 -2.53
C ASN A 1205 40.33 30.73 -2.03
N LEU A 1206 39.39 31.66 -1.94
CA LEU A 1206 39.55 32.97 -1.28
C LEU A 1206 38.91 32.89 0.10
N ILE A 1207 39.71 33.05 1.15
CA ILE A 1207 39.29 32.88 2.54
C ILE A 1207 39.56 34.18 3.30
N GLU A 1208 38.51 34.78 3.86
CA GLU A 1208 38.60 35.94 4.74
C GLU A 1208 37.98 35.60 6.09
N GLY A 1209 38.78 35.70 7.15
CA GLY A 1209 38.34 35.63 8.54
C GLY A 1209 38.20 37.00 9.17
N GLU A 1210 37.33 37.14 10.17
CA GLU A 1210 37.21 38.34 11.01
C GLU A 1210 38.00 38.15 12.30
N GLN A 1211 39.33 38.12 12.21
CA GLN A 1211 40.24 37.72 13.30
C GLN A 1211 40.01 36.27 13.77
N SER A 1212 39.51 35.40 12.90
CA SER A 1212 39.37 33.98 13.21
C SER A 1212 40.73 33.35 13.50
N GLN A 1213 40.78 32.46 14.50
CA GLN A 1213 42.02 31.79 14.90
C GLN A 1213 42.66 31.04 13.74
N TYR A 1214 41.85 30.30 12.96
CA TYR A 1214 42.33 29.51 11.83
C TYR A 1214 41.52 29.76 10.54
N GLY A 1215 42.22 29.78 9.40
CA GLY A 1215 41.59 29.70 8.09
C GLY A 1215 41.04 28.29 7.83
N ILE A 1216 41.92 27.29 7.93
CA ILE A 1216 41.62 25.87 7.76
C ILE A 1216 42.12 25.08 8.99
N SER A 1217 41.33 24.14 9.49
CA SER A 1217 41.75 23.15 10.48
C SER A 1217 41.67 21.73 9.91
N VAL A 1218 42.73 20.95 10.09
CA VAL A 1218 42.83 19.55 9.64
C VAL A 1218 43.11 18.64 10.83
N SER A 1219 42.19 17.72 11.12
CA SER A 1219 42.32 16.72 12.19
C SER A 1219 41.84 15.34 11.74
N GLY A 1220 42.56 14.27 12.12
CA GLY A 1220 42.17 12.89 11.82
C GLY A 1220 42.23 12.48 10.34
N ALA A 1221 42.96 13.22 9.52
CA ALA A 1221 42.97 13.06 8.06
C ALA A 1221 44.27 12.47 7.52
N LYS A 1222 44.21 11.88 6.33
CA LYS A 1222 45.37 11.39 5.57
C LYS A 1222 45.34 11.86 4.13
N ASN A 1223 46.50 12.25 3.60
CA ASN A 1223 46.66 12.72 2.21
C ASN A 1223 45.78 13.94 1.90
N VAL A 1224 46.08 15.06 2.55
CA VAL A 1224 45.38 16.34 2.34
C VAL A 1224 46.28 17.31 1.59
N MET A 1225 45.82 17.81 0.44
CA MET A 1225 46.53 18.80 -0.37
C MET A 1225 45.84 20.15 -0.26
N ILE A 1226 46.55 21.17 0.25
CA ILE A 1226 46.06 22.54 0.41
C ILE A 1226 46.95 23.45 -0.43
N CYS A 1227 46.47 23.91 -1.58
CA CYS A 1227 47.30 24.69 -2.50
C CYS A 1227 46.63 25.90 -3.15
N ASN A 1228 47.43 26.92 -3.46
CA ASN A 1228 46.98 28.12 -4.19
C ASN A 1228 45.80 28.89 -3.56
N ASN A 1229 45.57 28.74 -2.24
CA ASN A 1229 44.53 29.50 -1.54
C ASN A 1229 45.07 30.87 -1.10
N THR A 1230 44.18 31.85 -0.98
CA THR A 1230 44.51 33.20 -0.48
C THR A 1230 43.75 33.48 0.81
N PHE A 1231 44.47 33.87 1.86
CA PHE A 1231 43.93 34.11 3.20
C PHE A 1231 43.97 35.59 3.58
N TYR A 1232 42.90 36.11 4.17
CA TYR A 1232 42.77 37.47 4.72
C TYR A 1232 42.22 37.40 6.15
N GLY A 1233 42.71 38.26 7.04
CA GLY A 1233 42.11 38.46 8.37
C GLY A 1233 42.07 37.25 9.32
N CYS A 1234 42.77 36.15 8.99
CA CYS A 1234 42.94 34.99 9.87
C CYS A 1234 44.23 35.16 10.69
N ILE A 1235 44.24 34.79 11.98
CA ILE A 1235 45.46 34.83 12.81
C ILE A 1235 46.48 33.79 12.29
N HIS A 1236 45.99 32.60 11.95
CA HIS A 1236 46.79 31.54 11.34
C HIS A 1236 46.06 30.96 10.11
N PRO A 1237 46.75 30.72 8.99
CA PRO A 1237 46.11 30.16 7.79
C PRO A 1237 45.72 28.68 7.96
N LEU A 1238 46.48 27.90 8.74
CA LEU A 1238 46.32 26.45 8.88
C LEU A 1238 46.62 25.96 10.29
N GLN A 1239 45.78 25.05 10.80
CA GLN A 1239 46.07 24.14 11.91
C GLN A 1239 46.09 22.69 11.41
N VAL A 1240 47.07 21.90 11.86
CA VAL A 1240 47.12 20.44 11.60
C VAL A 1240 47.27 19.70 12.93
N LYS A 1241 46.40 18.72 13.15
CA LYS A 1241 46.35 17.85 14.34
C LYS A 1241 46.17 16.41 13.88
N TYR A 1242 46.80 15.43 14.54
CA TYR A 1242 46.51 14.00 14.38
C TYR A 1242 46.29 13.53 12.91
N SER A 1243 47.12 14.02 11.99
CA SER A 1243 46.94 13.84 10.54
C SER A 1243 48.29 13.56 9.90
N SER A 1244 48.29 12.80 8.80
CA SER A 1244 49.52 12.43 8.08
C SER A 1244 49.45 12.74 6.59
N GLY A 1245 50.57 13.12 5.98
CA GLY A 1245 50.64 13.46 4.57
C GLY A 1245 49.82 14.71 4.21
N VAL A 1246 49.85 15.73 5.06
CA VAL A 1246 49.24 17.04 4.77
C VAL A 1246 50.28 17.91 4.06
N THR A 1247 49.97 18.37 2.85
CA THR A 1247 50.82 19.26 2.05
C THR A 1247 50.19 20.64 1.92
N PHE A 1248 50.95 21.67 2.28
CA PHE A 1248 50.57 23.08 2.17
C PHE A 1248 51.50 23.78 1.18
N LEU A 1249 51.00 24.12 -0.02
CA LEU A 1249 51.82 24.52 -1.17
C LEU A 1249 51.30 25.80 -1.87
N ASN A 1250 52.15 26.78 -2.14
CA ASN A 1250 51.82 27.99 -2.93
C ASN A 1250 50.63 28.82 -2.41
N ASN A 1251 50.37 28.79 -1.10
CA ASN A 1251 49.31 29.61 -0.49
C ASN A 1251 49.81 31.04 -0.21
N LYS A 1252 48.90 32.01 -0.19
CA LYS A 1252 49.22 33.44 -0.03
C LYS A 1252 48.47 34.07 1.12
N GLU A 1253 49.10 35.04 1.77
CA GLU A 1253 48.48 35.96 2.71
C GLU A 1253 48.17 37.27 1.96
N GLY A 1254 46.93 37.72 2.07
CA GLY A 1254 46.36 38.81 1.33
C GLY A 1254 46.48 40.17 2.04
N GLY A 1255 46.83 41.21 1.26
CA GLY A 1255 47.05 42.61 1.68
C GLY A 1255 47.45 43.47 0.47
N THR A 1256 47.89 44.72 0.67
CA THR A 1256 48.35 45.62 -0.42
C THR A 1256 49.58 45.11 -1.17
N LEU A 1257 50.35 44.19 -0.57
CA LEU A 1257 51.39 43.38 -1.22
C LEU A 1257 51.13 41.92 -0.82
N SER A 1258 50.73 41.06 -1.77
CA SER A 1258 50.48 39.64 -1.49
C SER A 1258 51.78 38.93 -1.11
N LYS A 1259 51.82 38.30 0.07
CA LYS A 1259 52.99 37.56 0.56
C LYS A 1259 52.79 36.06 0.37
N ILE A 1260 53.81 35.36 -0.13
CA ILE A 1260 53.81 33.89 -0.22
C ILE A 1260 53.98 33.33 1.19
N ILE A 1261 53.10 32.40 1.59
CA ILE A 1261 53.22 31.67 2.85
C ILE A 1261 54.17 30.48 2.61
N PRO A 1262 55.15 30.22 3.49
CA PRO A 1262 56.10 29.12 3.30
C PRO A 1262 55.44 27.76 3.11
N ASP A 1263 55.92 27.00 2.13
CA ASP A 1263 55.47 25.63 1.88
C ASP A 1263 55.85 24.72 3.06
N LYS A 1264 54.94 23.80 3.42
CA LYS A 1264 55.14 22.85 4.52
C LYS A 1264 54.55 21.48 4.18
N LYS A 1265 55.20 20.44 4.68
CA LYS A 1265 54.65 19.08 4.75
C LYS A 1265 54.54 18.68 6.22
N TYR A 1266 53.43 18.06 6.58
CA TYR A 1266 53.16 17.54 7.92
C TYR A 1266 52.91 16.04 7.80
N ASP A 1267 53.73 15.24 8.49
CA ASP A 1267 53.66 13.78 8.51
C ASP A 1267 53.06 13.25 9.82
#